data_AF-A0A936DKN2-F1
#
_entry.id   AF-A0A936DKN2-F1
#
_cell.length_a   1.000
_cell.length_b   1.000
_cell.length_c   1.000
_cell.angle_alpha   90.00
_cell.angle_beta   90.00
_cell.angle_gamma   90.00
#
_symmetry.space_group_name_H-M   'P 1'
#
loop_
_entity.id
_entity.type
_entity.pdbx_description
1 polymer ?
#
loop_
_entity_poly.entity_id
_entity_poly.type
_entity_poly.pdbx_seq_one_letter_code
_entity_poly.pdbx_strand_id
1 'polypeptide(L)'
;MKLNFFSLILFTPILLLSQQHWNVKDNVKWEIPIGTNGDLIQHPKSSIPFEGAVRSNLDPQKFLYRKEFPVNGPGSITATLLSFDEETYNLTTLFKDIRYSSEYQLKSGISKERSTYTAWIELTPIRMNPSGQFHRILNVEFDLNFIPNFAPPQLPPFTKNSVLESGQIFKISVSRKGIYKIDKNYLEKNLKINVANIDPRNIHIYGNGGQKLPESNDQYREDDLVENAIYIAGESDQIFNDQDYILFYATGPDIQTYDAGLNDYSYIKNPYSQKSYFYIKINDKPGKRISEKPEQFNPSFTTNQSLETIHHQKELTNIIAGDQCNHGTGQQWFGEELSNSRELDFGTEFSFPELDPTKAAKVSCVFATRATQGTQLIININDSKIVKNLSPISSYQCTYKFAENNSIKSDIKLNSSATKVNIKFPISSSDSEGWLDWFQITSWKNLIWNGVPMYVLNPEASSYQTTAYTINNANTSLTTWDVTQPLNISSVKNNTINNTLTFVDESFQKNNQYIVFNAATSNAQPDFNGPVENQNLHMLDNLDFVIIYHASLKVEALRLLKHREQFSSLVGVAVDIDQVYNEFSSGTKDPTSVRDFARMLYSRNTRFKYLTLFGSASYDYRYLNTKNKDLNLVPTYETPESLDPIYGFPSDDYFGLLDNGEGENLNGKLDIAVGRIISRTIDEARIMVDKIIRYDTDPLTLGDWRLNNLFTADDEDGNTHFYDMDRIAIFNQEKNKNINQQKVYLDAYEQVSTPGGERYPEVTKAINDAIFQGNFVYAYMGHGGPTGLAQERVLQEPDIKVWDNIYKMPLMITATCTFTSFDDPSITSAGNLTLLNKGGVIGLFSTVRPVYADANYILTRDVFDQLYNIENGKHLTMGEILTRAKNKNGSSENTRKFMLFGDPSQTLAYPKLENEILSINDKPLSQSPDTLRALQTVKVKGRVIQPGGNIVSDFNGILNATIFDKEITLKTRRNDPGSNVSSFNIQKNIIFKGSTEVKDGIWEFSFIIPKDINYSFGAGKISLYASNLKDLDAAGYTDHFIVGGFKSDTLLNDQPPVVNLFMNNDQFANGGITDENPKIFAKISDDLGINITGNSIGHDLTAIIDQNSQSPIILNNYFKSKLNDFKSGEVTYPLKNLASGKHTLTVTAWDISNKMGSANIEFNVLNKDAVSIDRIYNYPNPFSKHTQFQFETNWTGIPLEINIYIQTITGKLVKTITKRITPDGYRITNLDWDGKDDFGSDLANGVYVYQIKINGELDGEIIKKQSKIEKLLILK
;
A
#
# COMPACT_ATOMS: atom_id res chain seq x y z
N MET A 1 -39.00 -34.46 27.32
CA MET A 1 -39.53 -35.49 26.39
C MET A 1 -41.01 -35.19 26.14
N LYS A 2 -41.45 -35.15 24.86
CA LYS A 2 -42.79 -34.78 24.32
C LYS A 2 -43.15 -33.28 24.22
N LEU A 3 -42.73 -32.65 23.12
CA LEU A 3 -43.58 -31.99 22.09
C LEU A 3 -42.63 -31.25 21.12
N ASN A 4 -42.52 -31.72 19.87
CA ASN A 4 -42.11 -30.97 18.67
C ASN A 4 -41.89 -31.94 17.48
N PHE A 5 -42.94 -32.69 17.12
CA PHE A 5 -42.92 -33.59 15.95
C PHE A 5 -43.80 -33.11 14.79
N PHE A 6 -44.38 -31.91 14.88
CA PHE A 6 -45.30 -31.38 13.86
C PHE A 6 -44.72 -30.25 12.98
N SER A 7 -43.45 -29.88 13.15
CA SER A 7 -42.79 -28.87 12.31
C SER A 7 -41.95 -29.48 11.17
N LEU A 8 -41.77 -30.81 11.12
CA LEU A 8 -40.86 -31.47 10.17
C LEU A 8 -41.48 -31.76 8.79
N ILE A 9 -42.81 -31.68 8.64
CA ILE A 9 -43.51 -32.08 7.40
C ILE A 9 -43.84 -30.88 6.49
N LEU A 10 -43.69 -29.64 6.98
CA LEU A 10 -43.88 -28.42 6.18
C LEU A 10 -42.58 -27.83 5.61
N PHE A 11 -41.39 -28.32 6.00
CA PHE A 11 -40.09 -27.83 5.52
C PHE A 11 -39.50 -28.64 4.35
N THR A 12 -39.91 -29.90 4.16
CA THR A 12 -39.42 -30.76 3.07
C THR A 12 -39.84 -30.31 1.66
N PRO A 13 -41.02 -29.70 1.41
CA PRO A 13 -41.34 -29.14 0.09
C PRO A 13 -40.57 -27.86 -0.23
N ILE A 14 -40.14 -27.10 0.79
CA ILE A 14 -39.41 -25.83 0.64
C ILE A 14 -37.94 -26.09 0.29
N LEU A 15 -37.33 -27.16 0.82
CA LEU A 15 -35.97 -27.61 0.52
C LEU A 15 -35.73 -27.93 -0.97
N LEU A 16 -36.76 -28.40 -1.69
CA LEU A 16 -36.69 -28.69 -3.13
C LEU A 16 -36.92 -27.44 -4.00
N LEU A 17 -37.59 -26.40 -3.48
CA LEU A 17 -37.96 -25.19 -4.23
C LEU A 17 -36.84 -24.13 -4.29
N SER A 18 -35.80 -24.24 -3.45
CA SER A 18 -34.66 -23.30 -3.43
C SER A 18 -33.36 -23.86 -4.04
N GLN A 19 -33.37 -25.11 -4.50
CA GLN A 19 -32.24 -25.67 -5.26
C GLN A 19 -32.15 -24.96 -6.61
N GLN A 20 -30.92 -24.71 -7.04
CA GLN A 20 -30.65 -24.11 -8.34
C GLN A 20 -29.81 -25.09 -9.15
N HIS A 21 -30.22 -25.27 -10.41
CA HIS A 21 -29.56 -26.18 -11.33
C HIS A 21 -29.23 -25.43 -12.61
N TRP A 22 -28.01 -25.62 -13.12
CA TRP A 22 -27.56 -25.04 -14.38
C TRP A 22 -26.91 -26.11 -15.24
N ASN A 23 -27.30 -26.16 -16.51
CA ASN A 23 -26.52 -26.81 -17.56
C ASN A 23 -25.78 -25.70 -18.32
N VAL A 24 -24.46 -25.70 -18.25
CA VAL A 24 -23.63 -24.62 -18.78
C VAL A 24 -22.83 -25.13 -19.95
N LYS A 25 -23.08 -24.59 -21.14
CA LYS A 25 -22.27 -24.82 -22.33
C LYS A 25 -21.48 -23.57 -22.64
N ASP A 26 -20.17 -23.72 -22.75
CA ASP A 26 -19.31 -22.58 -23.08
C ASP A 26 -18.10 -23.00 -23.92
N ASN A 27 -17.48 -22.02 -24.56
CA ASN A 27 -16.27 -22.17 -25.34
C ASN A 27 -15.08 -21.58 -24.58
N VAL A 28 -14.00 -22.35 -24.48
CA VAL A 28 -12.71 -21.84 -24.00
C VAL A 28 -12.04 -21.15 -25.20
N LYS A 29 -12.11 -19.82 -25.22
CA LYS A 29 -11.53 -19.01 -26.29
C LYS A 29 -10.02 -18.89 -26.12
N TRP A 30 -9.30 -19.87 -26.65
CA TRP A 30 -7.84 -19.85 -26.67
C TRP A 30 -7.32 -18.66 -27.46
N GLU A 31 -6.39 -17.93 -26.85
CA GLU A 31 -5.61 -16.96 -27.58
C GLU A 31 -4.70 -17.77 -28.51
N ILE A 32 -4.91 -17.62 -29.82
CA ILE A 32 -4.13 -18.33 -30.82
C ILE A 32 -2.68 -17.84 -30.69
N PRO A 33 -1.68 -18.71 -30.45
CA PRO A 33 -0.30 -18.32 -30.69
C PRO A 33 -0.21 -17.99 -32.18
N ILE A 34 0.07 -16.74 -32.53
CA ILE A 34 0.25 -16.38 -33.94
C ILE A 34 1.43 -17.21 -34.49
N GLY A 35 1.10 -18.22 -35.30
CA GLY A 35 1.97 -18.84 -36.29
C GLY A 35 2.34 -20.31 -36.08
N THR A 36 1.56 -21.22 -36.66
CA THR A 36 2.11 -22.33 -37.44
C THR A 36 1.74 -22.09 -38.90
N ASN A 37 2.46 -21.20 -39.58
CA ASN A 37 2.69 -21.18 -41.03
C ASN A 37 3.39 -19.86 -41.42
N GLY A 38 4.72 -19.93 -41.59
CA GLY A 38 5.46 -19.29 -42.69
C GLY A 38 5.49 -17.78 -42.91
N ASP A 39 4.57 -16.97 -42.37
CA ASP A 39 4.47 -15.54 -42.69
C ASP A 39 4.67 -14.67 -41.43
N LEU A 40 5.64 -13.76 -41.53
CA LEU A 40 5.94 -12.58 -40.70
C LEU A 40 5.23 -12.52 -39.33
N ILE A 41 5.97 -12.95 -38.30
CA ILE A 41 5.61 -12.83 -36.87
C ILE A 41 5.32 -11.36 -36.55
N GLN A 42 4.05 -11.01 -36.30
CA GLN A 42 3.66 -9.70 -35.74
C GLN A 42 3.24 -9.74 -34.25
N HIS A 43 3.01 -10.92 -33.63
CA HIS A 43 2.87 -10.99 -32.16
C HIS A 43 3.39 -12.34 -31.60
N PRO A 44 4.50 -12.38 -30.85
CA PRO A 44 4.89 -13.51 -30.02
C PRO A 44 3.99 -13.69 -28.79
N LYS A 45 3.79 -14.97 -28.44
CA LYS A 45 3.31 -15.56 -27.18
C LYS A 45 2.59 -14.62 -26.21
N SER A 46 1.25 -14.66 -26.20
CA SER A 46 0.51 -14.21 -25.03
C SER A 46 0.97 -14.98 -23.79
N SER A 47 1.26 -14.25 -22.72
CA SER A 47 1.50 -14.79 -21.38
C SER A 47 0.25 -15.49 -20.82
N ILE A 48 -0.93 -15.22 -21.41
CA ILE A 48 -2.23 -15.80 -21.07
C ILE A 48 -2.71 -16.74 -22.18
N PRO A 49 -3.09 -17.97 -21.85
CA PRO A 49 -3.46 -18.94 -22.87
C PRO A 49 -4.86 -18.76 -23.47
N PHE A 50 -5.80 -18.10 -22.78
CA PHE A 50 -7.20 -17.94 -23.22
C PHE A 50 -7.93 -16.79 -22.53
N GLU A 51 -8.99 -16.28 -23.15
CA GLU A 51 -9.83 -15.20 -22.60
C GLU A 51 -10.44 -15.62 -21.24
N GLY A 52 -10.25 -14.78 -20.22
CA GLY A 52 -10.80 -15.03 -18.88
C GLY A 52 -10.02 -16.03 -18.03
N ALA A 53 -8.79 -16.39 -18.40
CA ALA A 53 -7.92 -17.21 -17.56
C ALA A 53 -7.63 -16.54 -16.21
N VAL A 54 -7.57 -17.35 -15.16
CA VAL A 54 -7.08 -16.97 -13.82
C VAL A 54 -5.96 -17.91 -13.38
N ARG A 55 -5.10 -17.51 -12.43
CA ARG A 55 -4.06 -18.39 -11.87
C ARG A 55 -4.60 -19.24 -10.71
N SER A 56 -4.09 -20.47 -10.58
CA SER A 56 -4.39 -21.38 -9.47
C SER A 56 -3.65 -21.01 -8.19
N ASN A 57 -4.31 -20.99 -7.04
CA ASN A 57 -3.65 -20.73 -5.75
C ASN A 57 -2.72 -21.84 -5.29
N LEU A 58 -3.05 -23.09 -5.62
CA LEU A 58 -2.24 -24.25 -5.19
C LEU A 58 -1.00 -24.43 -6.04
N ASP A 59 -1.03 -23.92 -7.26
CA ASP A 59 0.03 -24.06 -8.24
C ASP A 59 -0.04 -22.83 -9.14
N PRO A 60 0.55 -21.71 -8.70
CA PRO A 60 0.46 -20.43 -9.41
C PRO A 60 0.80 -20.57 -10.89
N GLN A 61 1.68 -21.50 -11.27
CA GLN A 61 2.10 -21.72 -12.66
C GLN A 61 0.95 -22.15 -13.59
N LYS A 62 -0.15 -22.70 -13.06
CA LYS A 62 -1.31 -23.17 -13.84
C LYS A 62 -2.38 -22.09 -14.06
N PHE A 63 -2.89 -22.07 -15.29
CA PHE A 63 -4.09 -21.31 -15.66
C PHE A 63 -5.36 -22.15 -15.53
N LEU A 64 -6.41 -21.51 -15.03
CA LEU A 64 -7.72 -22.08 -14.81
C LEU A 64 -8.76 -21.31 -15.63
N TYR A 65 -9.71 -22.04 -16.21
CA TYR A 65 -10.95 -21.49 -16.73
C TYR A 65 -11.94 -21.36 -15.57
N ARG A 66 -12.42 -20.13 -15.32
CA ARG A 66 -13.30 -19.83 -14.19
C ARG A 66 -14.63 -19.23 -14.67
N LYS A 67 -15.73 -19.67 -14.05
CA LYS A 67 -17.07 -19.11 -14.24
C LYS A 67 -17.78 -18.96 -12.91
N GLU A 68 -18.64 -17.95 -12.82
CA GLU A 68 -19.37 -17.58 -11.62
C GLU A 68 -20.88 -17.50 -11.90
N PHE A 69 -21.70 -17.92 -10.93
CA PHE A 69 -23.15 -18.01 -11.02
C PHE A 69 -23.77 -17.46 -9.73
N PRO A 70 -24.74 -16.52 -9.80
CA PRO A 70 -25.39 -15.99 -8.61
C PRO A 70 -26.23 -17.09 -7.95
N VAL A 71 -26.16 -17.18 -6.62
CA VAL A 71 -26.95 -18.14 -5.83
C VAL A 71 -27.72 -17.46 -4.71
N ASN A 72 -28.81 -18.08 -4.28
CA ASN A 72 -29.79 -17.46 -3.37
C ASN A 72 -29.38 -17.46 -1.89
N GLY A 73 -28.16 -17.89 -1.55
CA GLY A 73 -27.69 -17.95 -0.17
C GLY A 73 -26.46 -18.85 0.04
N PRO A 74 -26.07 -19.13 1.30
CA PRO A 74 -25.04 -20.10 1.59
C PRO A 74 -25.47 -21.51 1.17
N GLY A 75 -24.52 -22.37 0.83
CA GLY A 75 -24.82 -23.74 0.41
C GLY A 75 -23.59 -24.49 -0.06
N SER A 76 -23.84 -25.61 -0.72
CA SER A 76 -22.83 -26.41 -1.41
C SER A 76 -23.18 -26.50 -2.89
N ILE A 77 -22.16 -26.42 -3.75
CA ILE A 77 -22.28 -26.63 -5.19
C ILE A 77 -21.52 -27.89 -5.57
N THR A 78 -22.17 -28.77 -6.33
CA THR A 78 -21.50 -29.88 -7.03
C THR A 78 -21.46 -29.57 -8.51
N ALA A 79 -20.27 -29.61 -9.10
CA ALA A 79 -20.06 -29.45 -10.53
C ALA A 79 -19.56 -30.75 -11.17
N THR A 80 -20.19 -31.16 -12.27
CA THR A 80 -19.78 -32.33 -13.06
C THR A 80 -19.47 -31.88 -14.49
N LEU A 81 -18.30 -32.28 -15.03
CA LEU A 81 -17.99 -32.10 -16.44
C LEU A 81 -18.73 -33.19 -17.24
N LEU A 82 -19.76 -32.81 -17.99
CA LEU A 82 -20.61 -33.75 -18.74
C LEU A 82 -20.00 -34.16 -20.08
N SER A 83 -19.53 -33.17 -20.84
CA SER A 83 -18.93 -33.37 -22.15
C SER A 83 -17.90 -32.27 -22.43
N PHE A 84 -16.93 -32.56 -23.29
CA PHE A 84 -15.96 -31.59 -23.76
C PHE A 84 -15.40 -32.02 -25.12
N ASP A 85 -15.02 -31.03 -25.92
CA ASP A 85 -14.20 -31.23 -27.11
C ASP A 85 -12.75 -30.87 -26.77
N GLU A 86 -11.79 -31.68 -27.19
CA GLU A 86 -10.37 -31.40 -27.00
C GLU A 86 -9.57 -31.59 -28.28
N GLU A 87 -8.38 -30.98 -28.33
CA GLU A 87 -7.39 -31.21 -29.37
C GLU A 87 -6.00 -31.40 -28.77
N THR A 88 -5.11 -32.01 -29.56
CA THR A 88 -3.69 -32.06 -29.23
C THR A 88 -3.15 -30.63 -29.13
N TYR A 89 -2.47 -30.35 -28.03
CA TYR A 89 -1.89 -29.04 -27.78
C TYR A 89 -0.37 -29.11 -27.68
N ASN A 90 0.32 -28.31 -28.48
CA ASN A 90 1.76 -28.18 -28.37
C ASN A 90 2.09 -27.09 -27.34
N LEU A 91 2.33 -27.49 -26.09
CA LEU A 91 2.78 -26.55 -25.08
C LEU A 91 4.11 -25.91 -25.50
N THR A 92 4.16 -24.59 -25.39
CA THR A 92 5.42 -23.84 -25.53
C THR A 92 6.37 -24.28 -24.43
N THR A 93 7.68 -24.08 -24.62
CA THR A 93 8.71 -24.41 -23.62
C THR A 93 8.39 -23.84 -22.23
N LEU A 94 7.71 -22.70 -22.15
CA LEU A 94 7.31 -22.03 -20.91
C LEU A 94 6.36 -22.86 -20.03
N PHE A 95 5.56 -23.76 -20.63
CA PHE A 95 4.57 -24.55 -19.92
C PHE A 95 4.92 -26.03 -19.81
N LYS A 96 6.04 -26.46 -20.41
CA LYS A 96 6.43 -27.88 -20.45
C LYS A 96 6.87 -28.42 -19.09
N ASP A 97 7.41 -27.56 -18.23
CA ASP A 97 7.89 -27.96 -16.90
C ASP A 97 6.77 -28.01 -15.85
N ILE A 98 5.56 -27.57 -16.21
CA ILE A 98 4.38 -27.64 -15.35
C ILE A 98 3.86 -29.07 -15.34
N ARG A 99 3.61 -29.61 -14.14
CA ARG A 99 3.03 -30.94 -13.97
C ARG A 99 1.52 -30.92 -14.21
N TYR A 100 1.08 -31.46 -15.33
CA TYR A 100 -0.34 -31.67 -15.63
C TYR A 100 -0.79 -33.10 -15.31
N SER A 101 -2.05 -33.22 -14.85
CA SER A 101 -2.70 -34.51 -14.61
C SER A 101 -3.10 -35.18 -15.93
N SER A 102 -3.31 -36.49 -15.92
CA SER A 102 -3.91 -37.23 -17.05
C SER A 102 -5.41 -36.97 -17.23
N GLU A 103 -6.07 -36.47 -16.18
CA GLU A 103 -7.49 -36.13 -16.15
C GLU A 103 -7.68 -34.62 -15.95
N TYR A 104 -8.73 -34.07 -16.57
CA TYR A 104 -9.12 -32.68 -16.33
C TYR A 104 -9.56 -32.49 -14.86
N GLN A 105 -9.08 -31.41 -14.25
CA GLN A 105 -9.34 -31.11 -12.84
C GLN A 105 -10.43 -30.05 -12.75
N LEU A 106 -11.60 -30.41 -12.24
CA LEU A 106 -12.74 -29.52 -12.00
C LEU A 106 -12.91 -29.29 -10.50
N LYS A 107 -13.06 -28.04 -10.10
CA LYS A 107 -13.40 -27.60 -8.74
C LYS A 107 -14.63 -26.72 -8.78
N SER A 108 -15.34 -26.68 -7.67
CA SER A 108 -16.45 -25.76 -7.47
C SER A 108 -16.51 -25.33 -6.01
N GLY A 109 -17.06 -24.15 -5.77
CA GLY A 109 -17.24 -23.64 -4.42
C GLY A 109 -18.25 -22.50 -4.38
N ILE A 110 -18.57 -22.05 -3.17
CA ILE A 110 -19.35 -20.85 -2.94
C ILE A 110 -18.41 -19.79 -2.39
N SER A 111 -18.58 -18.56 -2.87
CA SER A 111 -17.97 -17.36 -2.31
C SER A 111 -19.08 -16.38 -1.93
N LYS A 112 -18.78 -15.50 -1.00
CA LYS A 112 -19.65 -14.41 -0.60
C LYS A 112 -18.90 -13.10 -0.80
N GLU A 113 -19.61 -12.10 -1.26
CA GLU A 113 -19.12 -10.72 -1.37
C GLU A 113 -20.26 -9.84 -0.88
N ARG A 114 -20.08 -9.21 0.28
CA ARG A 114 -21.13 -8.41 0.92
C ARG A 114 -22.41 -9.23 1.13
N SER A 115 -23.54 -8.80 0.58
CA SER A 115 -24.81 -9.53 0.69
C SER A 115 -25.02 -10.58 -0.40
N THR A 116 -24.06 -10.74 -1.33
CA THR A 116 -24.24 -11.55 -2.54
C THR A 116 -23.47 -12.86 -2.41
N TYR A 117 -24.15 -13.97 -2.68
CA TYR A 117 -23.54 -15.30 -2.75
C TYR A 117 -23.36 -15.69 -4.22
N THR A 118 -22.20 -16.27 -4.51
CA THR A 118 -21.83 -16.67 -5.87
C THR A 118 -21.22 -18.06 -5.84
N ALA A 119 -21.81 -18.99 -6.58
CA ALA A 119 -21.18 -20.26 -6.91
C ALA A 119 -20.14 -20.04 -8.00
N TRP A 120 -19.02 -20.74 -7.92
CA TRP A 120 -17.99 -20.69 -8.94
C TRP A 120 -17.53 -22.08 -9.33
N ILE A 121 -17.02 -22.21 -10.54
CA ILE A 121 -16.31 -23.38 -11.03
C ILE A 121 -14.94 -22.99 -11.54
N GLU A 122 -13.97 -23.88 -11.38
CA GLU A 122 -12.62 -23.75 -11.91
C GLU A 122 -12.21 -25.06 -12.57
N LEU A 123 -11.83 -24.97 -13.84
CA LEU A 123 -11.36 -26.10 -14.64
C LEU A 123 -9.91 -25.84 -15.04
N THR A 124 -9.01 -26.80 -14.80
CA THR A 124 -7.70 -26.81 -15.50
C THR A 124 -7.93 -27.32 -16.92
N PRO A 125 -7.86 -26.47 -17.97
CA PRO A 125 -8.34 -26.84 -19.30
C PRO A 125 -7.27 -27.56 -20.15
N ILE A 126 -6.14 -27.94 -19.52
CA ILE A 126 -5.02 -28.68 -20.13
C ILE A 126 -4.76 -29.93 -19.31
N ARG A 127 -4.52 -31.05 -20.00
CA ARG A 127 -4.08 -32.32 -19.40
C ARG A 127 -2.90 -32.90 -20.16
N MET A 128 -2.16 -33.80 -19.52
CA MET A 128 -1.09 -34.57 -20.15
C MET A 128 -1.43 -36.04 -20.12
N ASN A 129 -1.63 -36.65 -21.28
CA ASN A 129 -1.97 -38.06 -21.35
C ASN A 129 -0.77 -38.95 -20.90
N PRO A 130 -0.98 -40.26 -20.62
CA PRO A 130 0.10 -41.15 -20.18
C PRO A 130 1.27 -41.30 -21.15
N SER A 131 1.09 -40.97 -22.44
CA SER A 131 2.16 -40.93 -23.45
C SER A 131 2.98 -39.63 -23.45
N GLY A 132 2.67 -38.68 -22.56
CA GLY A 132 3.36 -37.39 -22.46
C GLY A 132 2.90 -36.34 -23.47
N GLN A 133 1.77 -36.57 -24.16
CA GLN A 133 1.20 -35.61 -25.11
C GLN A 133 0.13 -34.76 -24.41
N PHE A 134 0.19 -33.45 -24.63
CA PHE A 134 -0.75 -32.50 -24.02
C PHE A 134 -2.00 -32.33 -24.86
N HIS A 135 -3.13 -32.16 -24.20
CA HIS A 135 -4.43 -31.87 -24.80
C HIS A 135 -5.03 -30.64 -24.14
N ARG A 136 -5.77 -29.85 -24.92
CA ARG A 136 -6.52 -28.68 -24.42
C ARG A 136 -8.00 -28.78 -24.77
N ILE A 137 -8.86 -28.29 -23.88
CA ILE A 137 -10.31 -28.25 -24.11
C ILE A 137 -10.69 -27.03 -24.94
N LEU A 138 -11.52 -27.21 -25.97
CA LEU A 138 -12.12 -26.15 -26.79
C LEU A 138 -13.53 -25.79 -26.32
N ASN A 139 -14.36 -26.79 -26.03
CA ASN A 139 -15.74 -26.61 -25.58
C ASN A 139 -15.98 -27.41 -24.31
N VAL A 140 -16.81 -26.90 -23.41
CA VAL A 140 -17.16 -27.52 -22.13
C VAL A 140 -18.67 -27.51 -21.91
N GLU A 141 -19.17 -28.61 -21.36
CA GLU A 141 -20.51 -28.69 -20.79
C GLU A 141 -20.43 -29.12 -19.32
N PHE A 142 -20.96 -28.29 -18.42
CA PHE A 142 -21.03 -28.57 -16.99
C PHE A 142 -22.47 -28.79 -16.53
N ASP A 143 -22.67 -29.72 -15.60
CA ASP A 143 -23.86 -29.85 -14.78
C ASP A 143 -23.58 -29.29 -13.39
N LEU A 144 -24.31 -28.26 -12.99
CA LEU A 144 -24.13 -27.58 -11.71
C LEU A 144 -25.38 -27.75 -10.86
N ASN A 145 -25.24 -28.34 -9.69
CA ASN A 145 -26.33 -28.49 -8.73
C ASN A 145 -25.98 -27.79 -7.40
N PHE A 146 -26.71 -26.72 -7.09
CA PHE A 146 -26.58 -25.96 -5.85
C PHE A 146 -27.64 -26.38 -4.84
N ILE A 147 -27.17 -26.73 -3.65
CA ILE A 147 -28.00 -27.10 -2.51
C ILE A 147 -27.78 -26.05 -1.40
N PRO A 148 -28.80 -25.24 -1.06
CA PRO A 148 -28.67 -24.25 0.00
C PRO A 148 -28.52 -24.90 1.38
N ASN A 149 -27.68 -24.29 2.23
CA ASN A 149 -27.47 -24.68 3.62
C ASN A 149 -28.13 -23.65 4.54
N PHE A 150 -29.13 -24.05 5.32
CA PHE A 150 -29.91 -23.12 6.15
C PHE A 150 -29.24 -22.75 7.49
N ALA A 151 -28.08 -23.32 7.84
CA ALA A 151 -27.39 -23.01 9.09
C ALA A 151 -25.86 -23.00 8.92
N PRO A 152 -25.24 -21.87 8.54
CA PRO A 152 -23.81 -21.69 8.77
C PRO A 152 -23.51 -21.72 10.28
N PRO A 153 -22.27 -22.04 10.70
CA PRO A 153 -21.86 -21.85 12.09
C PRO A 153 -22.14 -20.41 12.51
N GLN A 154 -23.01 -20.22 13.49
CA GLN A 154 -23.26 -18.89 14.06
C GLN A 154 -22.33 -18.71 15.25
N LEU A 155 -21.33 -17.85 15.08
CA LEU A 155 -20.65 -17.26 16.23
C LEU A 155 -21.66 -16.42 17.03
N PRO A 156 -21.44 -16.26 18.35
CA PRO A 156 -22.27 -15.37 19.15
C PRO A 156 -22.33 -13.96 18.54
N PRO A 157 -23.45 -13.24 18.68
CA PRO A 157 -23.51 -11.86 18.23
C PRO A 157 -22.54 -10.98 19.03
N PHE A 158 -21.94 -10.01 18.37
CA PHE A 158 -21.07 -9.00 18.99
C PHE A 158 -21.78 -8.25 20.13
N THR A 159 -21.13 -8.13 21.28
CA THR A 159 -21.56 -7.31 22.41
C THR A 159 -21.69 -5.85 22.00
N LYS A 160 -22.59 -5.11 22.66
CA LYS A 160 -22.82 -3.68 22.42
C LYS A 160 -22.12 -2.76 23.39
N ASN A 161 -21.69 -3.29 24.53
CA ASN A 161 -21.06 -2.53 25.60
C ASN A 161 -19.76 -3.22 25.97
N SER A 162 -18.65 -2.48 25.86
CA SER A 162 -17.36 -2.94 26.37
C SER A 162 -17.36 -2.94 27.90
N VAL A 163 -16.68 -3.90 28.50
CA VAL A 163 -16.30 -3.86 29.92
C VAL A 163 -15.49 -2.61 30.27
N LEU A 164 -14.86 -1.97 29.27
CA LEU A 164 -14.05 -0.77 29.42
C LEU A 164 -14.85 0.54 29.33
N GLU A 165 -16.18 0.49 29.18
CA GLU A 165 -17.00 1.69 28.97
C GLU A 165 -17.08 2.64 30.19
N SER A 166 -16.73 2.14 31.37
CA SER A 166 -16.87 2.84 32.64
C SER A 166 -15.98 2.27 33.75
N GLY A 167 -15.72 3.06 34.78
CA GLY A 167 -14.96 2.67 35.98
C GLY A 167 -13.59 3.33 36.06
N GLN A 168 -12.82 2.96 37.09
CA GLN A 168 -11.39 3.27 37.15
C GLN A 168 -10.61 2.06 36.64
N ILE A 169 -9.89 2.22 35.54
CA ILE A 169 -9.30 1.12 34.79
C ILE A 169 -7.79 1.30 34.66
N PHE A 170 -7.05 0.23 34.93
CA PHE A 170 -5.59 0.20 34.86
C PHE A 170 -5.13 -1.01 34.07
N LYS A 171 -4.26 -0.80 33.08
CA LYS A 171 -3.66 -1.87 32.28
C LYS A 171 -2.42 -2.42 32.98
N ILE A 172 -2.33 -3.74 33.06
CA ILE A 172 -1.20 -4.48 33.60
C ILE A 172 -0.76 -5.56 32.60
N SER A 173 0.45 -6.07 32.73
CA SER A 173 0.96 -7.12 31.86
C SER A 173 1.83 -8.15 32.58
N VAL A 174 1.89 -9.34 31.98
CA VAL A 174 2.70 -10.47 32.44
C VAL A 174 3.48 -11.06 31.27
N SER A 175 4.69 -11.55 31.52
CA SER A 175 5.55 -12.15 30.49
C SER A 175 5.57 -13.68 30.52
N ARG A 176 5.08 -14.29 31.60
CA ARG A 176 5.11 -15.74 31.82
C ARG A 176 3.85 -16.22 32.51
N LYS A 177 3.45 -17.46 32.26
CA LYS A 177 2.36 -18.10 33.00
C LYS A 177 2.72 -18.23 34.49
N GLY A 178 1.76 -18.05 35.39
CA GLY A 178 2.02 -18.16 36.83
C GLY A 178 0.96 -17.51 37.72
N ILE A 179 1.24 -17.53 39.03
CA ILE A 179 0.44 -16.86 40.06
C ILE A 179 1.03 -15.48 40.32
N TYR A 180 0.22 -14.45 40.17
CA TYR A 180 0.62 -13.06 40.39
C TYR A 180 -0.08 -12.47 41.60
N LYS A 181 0.67 -11.70 42.38
CA LYS A 181 0.24 -11.03 43.61
C LYS A 181 0.13 -9.53 43.39
N ILE A 182 -1.00 -8.96 43.79
CA ILE A 182 -1.24 -7.53 43.86
C ILE A 182 -1.52 -7.20 45.33
N ASP A 183 -0.56 -6.59 46.00
CA ASP A 183 -0.68 -6.15 47.39
C ASP A 183 -0.99 -4.65 47.48
N LYS A 184 -1.24 -4.17 48.69
CA LYS A 184 -1.50 -2.75 48.95
C LYS A 184 -0.42 -1.85 48.38
N ASN A 185 0.85 -2.24 48.54
CA ASN A 185 1.99 -1.47 48.07
C ASN A 185 1.98 -1.32 46.54
N TYR A 186 1.60 -2.37 45.80
CA TYR A 186 1.41 -2.31 44.36
C TYR A 186 0.29 -1.32 43.98
N LEU A 187 -0.88 -1.40 44.64
CA LEU A 187 -2.02 -0.51 44.35
C LEU A 187 -1.69 0.97 44.63
N GLU A 188 -1.07 1.28 45.77
CA GLU A 188 -0.74 2.64 46.16
C GLU A 188 0.45 3.21 45.38
N LYS A 189 1.54 2.45 45.22
CA LYS A 189 2.77 2.98 44.59
C LYS A 189 2.72 2.94 43.07
N ASN A 190 2.19 1.87 42.47
CA ASN A 190 2.17 1.71 41.02
C ASN A 190 0.92 2.35 40.42
N LEU A 191 -0.27 2.00 40.93
CA LEU A 191 -1.53 2.46 40.35
C LEU A 191 -2.01 3.81 40.91
N LYS A 192 -1.38 4.32 41.98
CA LYS A 192 -1.76 5.57 42.67
C LYS A 192 -3.20 5.55 43.19
N ILE A 193 -3.69 4.36 43.53
CA ILE A 193 -5.01 4.15 44.10
C ILE A 193 -4.95 4.42 45.61
N ASN A 194 -5.89 5.23 46.13
CA ASN A 194 -6.08 5.36 47.57
C ASN A 194 -6.95 4.20 48.08
N VAL A 195 -6.30 3.15 48.58
CA VAL A 195 -6.98 1.93 49.04
C VAL A 195 -7.82 2.14 50.31
N ALA A 196 -7.60 3.24 51.05
CA ALA A 196 -8.35 3.52 52.28
C ALA A 196 -9.86 3.71 52.07
N ASN A 197 -10.27 4.00 50.83
CA ASN A 197 -11.67 4.24 50.46
C ASN A 197 -12.24 3.16 49.52
N ILE A 198 -11.55 2.03 49.36
CA ILE A 198 -11.94 0.98 48.42
C ILE A 198 -12.24 -0.30 49.18
N ASP A 199 -13.46 -0.80 48.98
CA ASP A 199 -13.81 -2.15 49.38
C ASP A 199 -13.03 -3.13 48.48
N PRO A 200 -12.12 -3.97 49.02
CA PRO A 200 -11.37 -4.96 48.24
C PRO A 200 -12.31 -5.87 47.44
N ARG A 201 -13.56 -6.03 47.87
CA ARG A 201 -14.55 -6.87 47.18
C ARG A 201 -14.86 -6.37 45.78
N ASN A 202 -14.77 -5.06 45.55
CA ASN A 202 -15.12 -4.39 44.31
C ASN A 202 -13.98 -4.29 43.29
N ILE A 203 -12.87 -5.00 43.52
CA ILE A 203 -11.76 -5.09 42.59
C ILE A 203 -12.01 -6.26 41.64
N HIS A 204 -11.88 -5.99 40.34
CA HIS A 204 -12.02 -6.96 39.25
C HIS A 204 -10.73 -7.03 38.45
N ILE A 205 -10.45 -8.20 37.87
CA ILE A 205 -9.40 -8.39 36.87
C ILE A 205 -10.05 -8.94 35.59
N TYR A 206 -9.83 -8.27 34.47
CA TYR A 206 -10.33 -8.65 33.15
C TYR A 206 -9.18 -8.97 32.19
N GLY A 207 -9.35 -9.92 31.29
CA GLY A 207 -8.37 -10.25 30.26
C GLY A 207 -8.55 -11.64 29.67
N ASN A 208 -8.07 -11.82 28.43
CA ASN A 208 -8.29 -13.05 27.64
C ASN A 208 -7.02 -13.91 27.54
N GLY A 209 -6.01 -13.64 28.37
CA GLY A 209 -4.79 -14.46 28.45
C GLY A 209 -3.70 -14.13 27.43
N GLY A 210 -3.94 -13.18 26.50
CA GLY A 210 -2.94 -12.60 25.59
C GLY A 210 -2.43 -13.54 24.48
N GLN A 211 -3.13 -14.62 24.22
CA GLN A 211 -2.83 -15.58 23.15
C GLN A 211 -3.06 -14.95 21.77
N LYS A 212 -2.39 -15.47 20.73
CA LYS A 212 -2.64 -15.10 19.32
C LYS A 212 -4.12 -15.34 18.99
N LEU A 213 -4.79 -14.35 18.42
CA LEU A 213 -6.19 -14.48 18.02
C LEU A 213 -6.33 -15.44 16.82
N PRO A 214 -7.47 -16.14 16.70
CA PRO A 214 -7.72 -17.02 15.56
C PRO A 214 -7.81 -16.25 14.24
N GLU A 215 -6.99 -16.62 13.26
CA GLU A 215 -6.96 -15.98 11.95
C GLU A 215 -8.10 -16.43 11.03
N SER A 216 -8.84 -17.51 11.32
CA SER A 216 -10.08 -17.83 10.58
C SER A 216 -11.30 -17.17 11.23
N ASN A 217 -12.19 -16.57 10.44
CA ASN A 217 -13.39 -15.87 10.93
C ASN A 217 -14.46 -16.78 11.57
N ASP A 218 -14.41 -18.09 11.35
CA ASP A 218 -15.37 -19.06 11.90
C ASP A 218 -14.90 -19.72 13.22
N GLN A 219 -13.64 -19.52 13.59
CA GLN A 219 -13.11 -19.98 14.86
C GLN A 219 -13.56 -19.07 16.01
N TYR A 220 -13.98 -19.72 17.10
CA TYR A 220 -14.44 -19.06 18.33
C TYR A 220 -13.33 -18.21 18.95
N ARG A 221 -13.74 -17.05 19.47
CA ARG A 221 -12.91 -16.13 20.26
C ARG A 221 -13.82 -15.40 21.25
N GLU A 222 -13.22 -14.92 22.32
CA GLU A 222 -13.90 -13.99 23.22
C GLU A 222 -14.06 -12.65 22.50
N ASP A 223 -15.29 -12.12 22.53
CA ASP A 223 -15.64 -10.90 21.80
C ASP A 223 -15.17 -9.62 22.49
N ASP A 224 -15.17 -9.62 23.82
CA ASP A 224 -14.68 -8.55 24.70
C ASP A 224 -13.88 -9.19 25.86
N LEU A 225 -13.41 -8.40 26.82
CA LEU A 225 -12.63 -8.87 27.96
C LEU A 225 -13.44 -9.73 28.94
N VAL A 226 -12.92 -10.92 29.27
CA VAL A 226 -13.51 -11.84 30.25
C VAL A 226 -13.05 -11.53 31.68
N GLU A 227 -13.97 -11.58 32.64
CA GLU A 227 -13.64 -11.46 34.06
C GLU A 227 -12.95 -12.72 34.59
N ASN A 228 -11.75 -12.55 35.13
CA ASN A 228 -10.92 -13.61 35.68
C ASN A 228 -11.26 -13.83 37.16
N ALA A 229 -11.31 -15.09 37.58
CA ALA A 229 -11.52 -15.43 38.99
C ALA A 229 -10.27 -15.09 39.82
N ILE A 230 -10.44 -14.32 40.89
CA ILE A 230 -9.35 -13.89 41.77
C ILE A 230 -9.55 -14.40 43.21
N TYR A 231 -8.46 -14.51 43.96
CA TYR A 231 -8.47 -14.75 45.39
C TYR A 231 -8.05 -13.46 46.12
N ILE A 232 -8.76 -13.06 47.17
CA ILE A 232 -8.39 -11.91 47.99
C ILE A 232 -8.22 -12.36 49.44
N ALA A 233 -7.00 -12.27 49.95
CA ALA A 233 -6.74 -12.45 51.38
C ALA A 233 -7.21 -11.20 52.14
N GLY A 234 -8.02 -11.39 53.19
CA GLY A 234 -8.43 -10.32 54.11
C GLY A 234 -9.72 -9.58 53.76
N GLU A 235 -10.40 -9.89 52.64
CA GLU A 235 -11.54 -9.08 52.15
C GLU A 235 -12.80 -9.01 53.05
N SER A 236 -12.82 -9.74 54.17
CA SER A 236 -13.99 -9.85 55.05
C SER A 236 -14.34 -8.58 55.82
N ASP A 237 -13.36 -7.73 56.12
CA ASP A 237 -13.55 -6.49 56.88
C ASP A 237 -13.82 -5.25 56.01
N GLN A 238 -13.84 -5.43 54.68
CA GLN A 238 -14.13 -4.40 53.68
C GLN A 238 -13.07 -3.29 53.60
N ILE A 239 -11.89 -3.49 54.19
CA ILE A 239 -10.80 -2.52 54.19
C ILE A 239 -9.55 -3.21 53.67
N PHE A 240 -8.87 -2.63 52.67
CA PHE A 240 -7.62 -3.19 52.16
C PHE A 240 -6.43 -2.82 53.08
N ASN A 241 -6.08 -3.70 54.00
CA ASN A 241 -5.03 -3.54 55.00
C ASN A 241 -3.63 -3.90 54.46
N ASP A 242 -2.58 -3.69 55.28
CA ASP A 242 -1.18 -3.98 54.90
C ASP A 242 -0.89 -5.47 54.67
N GLN A 243 -1.71 -6.37 55.23
CA GLN A 243 -1.56 -7.82 55.06
C GLN A 243 -2.42 -8.39 53.93
N ASP A 244 -3.26 -7.56 53.32
CA ASP A 244 -4.20 -7.99 52.30
C ASP A 244 -3.51 -8.04 50.93
N TYR A 245 -3.94 -8.98 50.11
CA TYR A 245 -3.42 -9.14 48.77
C TYR A 245 -4.40 -9.90 47.88
N ILE A 246 -4.30 -9.63 46.58
CA ILE A 246 -5.03 -10.33 45.53
C ILE A 246 -4.06 -11.31 44.87
N LEU A 247 -4.51 -12.54 44.64
CA LEU A 247 -3.86 -13.50 43.76
C LEU A 247 -4.73 -13.79 42.55
N PHE A 248 -4.11 -13.85 41.38
CA PHE A 248 -4.75 -14.34 40.16
C PHE A 248 -3.78 -15.20 39.36
N TYR A 249 -4.34 -16.12 38.58
CA TYR A 249 -3.57 -16.90 37.62
C TYR A 249 -3.57 -16.16 36.29
N ALA A 250 -2.39 -15.97 35.71
CA ALA A 250 -2.24 -15.36 34.41
C ALA A 250 -1.53 -16.32 33.48
N THR A 251 -1.97 -16.40 32.23
CA THR A 251 -1.22 -17.05 31.16
C THR A 251 -0.17 -16.10 30.59
N GLY A 252 0.93 -16.67 30.08
CA GLY A 252 1.86 -15.91 29.23
C GLY A 252 1.32 -15.73 27.82
N PRO A 253 2.03 -14.98 26.95
CA PRO A 253 1.58 -14.71 25.57
C PRO A 253 1.59 -15.96 24.69
N ASP A 254 2.48 -16.90 24.99
CA ASP A 254 2.68 -18.13 24.25
C ASP A 254 1.72 -19.23 24.73
N ILE A 255 1.28 -20.08 23.80
CA ILE A 255 0.39 -21.20 24.08
C ILE A 255 1.23 -22.44 24.34
N GLN A 256 1.11 -23.01 25.54
CA GLN A 256 1.67 -24.32 25.88
C GLN A 256 0.55 -25.23 26.38
N THR A 257 0.13 -26.20 25.56
CA THR A 257 -0.99 -27.09 25.86
C THR A 257 -0.60 -28.54 25.59
N TYR A 258 -1.18 -29.46 26.36
CA TYR A 258 -0.99 -30.89 26.11
C TYR A 258 -1.89 -31.33 24.94
N ASP A 259 -1.28 -31.88 23.89
CA ASP A 259 -1.98 -32.42 22.73
C ASP A 259 -2.07 -33.94 22.85
N ALA A 260 -3.30 -34.44 23.04
CA ALA A 260 -3.55 -35.87 23.19
C ALA A 260 -3.26 -36.68 21.91
N GLY A 261 -3.37 -36.07 20.73
CA GLY A 261 -3.02 -36.70 19.45
C GLY A 261 -1.51 -36.83 19.26
N LEU A 262 -0.73 -35.89 19.79
CA LEU A 262 0.73 -35.96 19.82
C LEU A 262 1.27 -36.74 21.03
N ASN A 263 0.43 -36.93 22.06
CA ASN A 263 0.79 -37.44 23.38
C ASN A 263 1.96 -36.62 23.99
N ASP A 264 2.06 -35.32 23.68
CA ASP A 264 3.15 -34.42 24.06
C ASP A 264 2.61 -32.98 24.19
N TYR A 265 3.41 -32.06 24.74
CA TYR A 265 3.07 -30.64 24.75
C TYR A 265 3.29 -30.02 23.37
N SER A 266 2.28 -29.30 22.89
CA SER A 266 2.38 -28.36 21.78
C SER A 266 2.77 -26.98 22.31
N TYR A 267 3.64 -26.30 21.58
CA TYR A 267 4.07 -24.93 21.88
C TYR A 267 3.82 -24.06 20.65
N ILE A 268 3.08 -22.97 20.82
CA ILE A 268 2.83 -21.98 19.78
C ILE A 268 3.30 -20.63 20.31
N LYS A 269 4.34 -20.09 19.67
CA LYS A 269 4.89 -18.78 19.96
C LYS A 269 3.92 -17.69 19.49
N ASN A 270 3.71 -16.65 20.30
CA ASN A 270 2.95 -15.49 19.85
C ASN A 270 3.84 -14.55 19.00
N PRO A 271 3.53 -14.36 17.70
CA PRO A 271 4.35 -13.54 16.82
C PRO A 271 4.19 -12.03 17.10
N TYR A 272 3.13 -11.63 17.81
CA TYR A 272 2.74 -10.24 17.95
C TYR A 272 3.12 -9.62 19.30
N SER A 273 3.35 -10.44 20.34
CA SER A 273 3.66 -9.90 21.68
C SER A 273 4.50 -10.83 22.52
N GLN A 274 5.35 -10.22 23.36
CA GLN A 274 6.10 -10.90 24.43
C GLN A 274 5.40 -10.80 25.80
N LYS A 275 4.18 -10.24 25.84
CA LYS A 275 3.40 -10.03 27.05
C LYS A 275 1.91 -10.33 26.83
N SER A 276 1.26 -10.83 27.87
CA SER A 276 -0.20 -10.86 27.98
C SER A 276 -0.68 -9.71 28.83
N TYR A 277 -1.79 -9.10 28.46
CA TYR A 277 -2.31 -7.90 29.11
C TYR A 277 -3.64 -8.19 29.81
N PHE A 278 -3.82 -7.56 30.96
CA PHE A 278 -5.01 -7.65 31.81
C PHE A 278 -5.38 -6.24 32.32
N TYR A 279 -6.60 -6.08 32.82
CA TYR A 279 -7.13 -4.81 33.29
C TYR A 279 -7.66 -4.94 34.70
N ILE A 280 -7.15 -4.12 35.61
CA ILE A 280 -7.72 -3.95 36.95
C ILE A 280 -8.82 -2.90 36.82
N LYS A 281 -10.05 -3.26 37.16
CA LYS A 281 -11.20 -2.36 37.18
C LYS A 281 -11.79 -2.29 38.57
N ILE A 282 -11.98 -1.07 39.06
CA ILE A 282 -12.66 -0.80 40.35
C ILE A 282 -14.02 -0.19 40.04
N ASN A 283 -15.08 -0.79 40.59
CA ASN A 283 -16.45 -0.30 40.47
C ASN A 283 -17.22 -0.44 41.80
N ASP A 284 -18.55 -0.51 41.76
CA ASP A 284 -19.45 -0.55 42.93
C ASP A 284 -20.03 -1.95 43.23
N LYS A 285 -19.60 -2.99 42.51
CA LYS A 285 -20.10 -4.37 42.63
C LYS A 285 -18.98 -5.33 43.00
N PRO A 286 -19.29 -6.42 43.74
CA PRO A 286 -18.30 -7.46 44.00
C PRO A 286 -17.83 -8.16 42.72
N GLY A 287 -16.52 -8.42 42.62
CA GLY A 287 -15.92 -9.17 41.51
C GLY A 287 -15.95 -10.69 41.67
N LYS A 288 -15.61 -11.39 40.58
CA LYS A 288 -15.55 -12.84 40.51
C LYS A 288 -14.48 -13.41 41.44
N ARG A 289 -14.82 -14.44 42.22
CA ARG A 289 -13.90 -15.13 43.14
C ARG A 289 -13.64 -16.56 42.69
N ILE A 290 -12.45 -17.05 43.05
CA ILE A 290 -12.13 -18.48 42.90
C ILE A 290 -13.05 -19.29 43.81
N SER A 291 -13.87 -20.14 43.21
CA SER A 291 -14.73 -21.07 43.93
C SER A 291 -14.03 -22.39 44.20
N GLU A 292 -14.27 -22.98 45.37
CA GLU A 292 -13.84 -24.34 45.69
C GLU A 292 -14.74 -25.37 45.01
N LYS A 293 -14.14 -26.37 44.35
CA LYS A 293 -14.87 -27.48 43.74
C LYS A 293 -15.47 -28.42 44.79
N PRO A 294 -16.58 -29.12 44.48
CA PRO A 294 -17.10 -30.19 45.32
C PRO A 294 -16.06 -31.28 45.57
N GLU A 295 -15.89 -31.68 46.83
CA GLU A 295 -14.96 -32.73 47.24
C GLU A 295 -15.35 -34.08 46.61
N GLN A 296 -14.35 -34.79 46.07
CA GLN A 296 -14.51 -36.11 45.46
C GLN A 296 -13.95 -37.19 46.39
N PHE A 297 -14.56 -38.37 46.36
CA PHE A 297 -14.17 -39.53 47.18
C PHE A 297 -13.99 -40.78 46.31
N ASN A 298 -13.33 -41.81 46.84
CA ASN A 298 -13.13 -43.12 46.20
C ASN A 298 -12.48 -43.03 44.80
N PRO A 299 -11.20 -42.64 44.71
CA PRO A 299 -10.49 -42.51 43.45
C PRO A 299 -10.42 -43.85 42.70
N SER A 300 -10.76 -43.84 41.41
CA SER A 300 -10.60 -45.01 40.52
C SER A 300 -9.16 -45.19 40.00
N PHE A 301 -8.32 -44.16 40.13
CA PHE A 301 -6.91 -44.17 39.79
C PHE A 301 -6.14 -43.30 40.80
N THR A 302 -4.92 -43.68 41.13
CA THR A 302 -4.05 -42.88 42.01
C THR A 302 -2.71 -42.70 41.32
N THR A 303 -2.21 -41.46 41.31
CA THR A 303 -0.93 -41.15 40.70
C THR A 303 -0.10 -40.21 41.58
N ASN A 304 1.20 -40.44 41.59
CA ASN A 304 2.22 -39.56 42.16
C ASN A 304 3.17 -39.04 41.06
N GLN A 305 2.72 -39.02 39.80
CA GLN A 305 3.52 -38.67 38.63
C GLN A 305 2.85 -37.60 37.78
N SER A 306 3.67 -36.81 37.09
CA SER A 306 3.22 -35.78 36.15
C SER A 306 4.18 -35.69 34.97
N LEU A 307 3.68 -35.22 33.82
CA LEU A 307 4.54 -34.75 32.75
C LEU A 307 5.13 -33.38 33.11
N GLU A 308 6.36 -33.16 32.67
CA GLU A 308 7.09 -31.90 32.73
C GLU A 308 7.79 -31.65 31.40
N THR A 309 7.79 -30.40 30.95
CA THR A 309 8.41 -30.00 29.68
C THR A 309 9.32 -28.80 29.91
N ILE A 310 10.53 -28.91 29.39
CA ILE A 310 11.45 -27.78 29.23
C ILE A 310 11.52 -27.46 27.74
N HIS A 311 11.21 -26.22 27.39
CA HIS A 311 11.15 -25.72 26.02
C HIS A 311 12.13 -24.55 25.88
N HIS A 312 13.05 -24.64 24.93
CA HIS A 312 14.01 -23.61 24.57
C HIS A 312 13.67 -23.04 23.20
N GLN A 313 13.38 -21.75 23.14
CA GLN A 313 13.18 -21.00 21.91
C GLN A 313 13.70 -19.57 22.12
N LYS A 314 14.57 -19.11 21.22
CA LYS A 314 15.00 -17.72 21.14
C LYS A 314 14.63 -17.15 19.79
N GLU A 315 14.35 -15.86 19.75
CA GLU A 315 14.00 -15.14 18.52
C GLU A 315 14.99 -13.99 18.36
N LEU A 316 16.04 -14.24 17.59
CA LEU A 316 17.18 -13.35 17.41
C LEU A 316 17.18 -12.69 16.03
N THR A 317 16.73 -13.40 15.00
CA THR A 317 16.79 -12.90 13.62
C THR A 317 15.62 -13.37 12.76
N ASN A 318 15.18 -12.51 11.84
CA ASN A 318 14.40 -12.89 10.67
C ASN A 318 15.40 -13.14 9.55
N ILE A 319 15.64 -14.40 9.20
CA ILE A 319 16.83 -14.76 8.40
C ILE A 319 16.79 -14.21 6.97
N ILE A 320 15.60 -13.98 6.41
CA ILE A 320 15.45 -13.38 5.07
C ILE A 320 15.72 -11.87 5.10
N ALA A 321 15.43 -11.17 6.20
CA ALA A 321 15.69 -9.73 6.32
C ALA A 321 17.15 -9.33 6.16
N GLY A 322 18.09 -10.26 6.38
CA GLY A 322 19.53 -10.03 6.23
C GLY A 322 20.09 -10.35 4.84
N ASP A 323 19.25 -10.85 3.93
CA ASP A 323 19.66 -11.23 2.58
C ASP A 323 19.75 -10.01 1.64
N GLN A 324 20.67 -10.04 0.67
CA GLN A 324 20.88 -8.91 -0.25
C GLN A 324 19.73 -8.71 -1.24
N CYS A 325 18.93 -9.74 -1.44
CA CYS A 325 17.93 -9.81 -2.48
C CYS A 325 16.49 -9.74 -1.94
N ASN A 326 16.32 -9.84 -0.62
CA ASN A 326 15.01 -10.03 0.01
C ASN A 326 14.77 -9.06 1.16
N HIS A 327 13.51 -9.00 1.59
CA HIS A 327 13.05 -8.16 2.68
C HIS A 327 12.58 -9.02 3.85
N GLY A 328 12.66 -8.48 5.06
CA GLY A 328 12.09 -9.16 6.23
C GLY A 328 10.60 -9.42 6.01
N THR A 329 10.14 -10.60 6.41
CA THR A 329 8.77 -11.03 6.10
C THR A 329 8.32 -12.11 7.06
N GLY A 330 7.00 -12.25 7.19
CA GLY A 330 6.38 -13.36 7.88
C GLY A 330 6.41 -13.30 9.41
N GLN A 331 5.81 -14.33 10.02
CA GLN A 331 5.55 -14.39 11.46
C GLN A 331 6.65 -15.10 12.28
N GLN A 332 7.62 -15.74 11.63
CA GLN A 332 8.65 -16.56 12.31
C GLN A 332 9.97 -15.82 12.47
N TRP A 333 10.61 -16.05 13.62
CA TRP A 333 11.95 -15.58 13.95
C TRP A 333 12.75 -16.77 14.47
N PHE A 334 14.05 -16.78 14.18
CA PHE A 334 14.94 -17.88 14.51
C PHE A 334 15.97 -17.46 15.56
N GLY A 335 16.38 -18.44 16.35
CA GLY A 335 17.35 -18.30 17.43
C GLY A 335 18.78 -18.44 16.95
N GLU A 336 19.54 -19.27 17.65
CA GLU A 336 20.97 -19.43 17.46
C GLU A 336 21.34 -19.95 16.07
N GLU A 337 22.35 -19.31 15.48
CA GLU A 337 22.91 -19.65 14.18
C GLU A 337 24.08 -20.65 14.30
N LEU A 338 24.06 -21.65 13.43
CA LEU A 338 25.01 -22.75 13.29
C LEU A 338 25.85 -22.67 11.99
N SER A 339 26.11 -21.46 11.50
CA SER A 339 26.89 -21.16 10.29
C SER A 339 28.39 -20.96 10.58
N ASN A 340 28.73 -20.31 11.68
CA ASN A 340 30.13 -20.13 12.10
C ASN A 340 30.49 -21.07 13.25
N SER A 341 29.65 -21.07 14.29
CA SER A 341 29.66 -22.13 15.30
C SER A 341 28.97 -23.36 14.72
N ARG A 342 29.53 -24.56 14.89
CA ARG A 342 28.92 -25.81 14.37
C ARG A 342 28.28 -26.64 15.47
N GLU A 343 28.23 -26.10 16.68
CA GLU A 343 27.79 -26.77 17.89
C GLU A 343 27.09 -25.78 18.83
N LEU A 344 25.93 -26.18 19.35
CA LEU A 344 25.23 -25.53 20.46
C LEU A 344 25.26 -26.46 21.66
N ASP A 345 25.83 -25.98 22.77
CA ASP A 345 25.85 -26.69 24.06
C ASP A 345 24.94 -25.94 25.04
N PHE A 346 23.90 -26.63 25.51
CA PHE A 346 22.91 -26.08 26.45
C PHE A 346 23.33 -26.26 27.92
N GLY A 347 24.49 -26.86 28.18
CA GLY A 347 25.03 -27.04 29.52
C GLY A 347 24.07 -27.81 30.45
N THR A 348 23.46 -27.08 31.39
CA THR A 348 22.54 -27.63 32.41
C THR A 348 21.11 -27.12 32.29
N GLU A 349 20.76 -26.45 31.18
CA GLU A 349 19.42 -25.88 30.97
C GLU A 349 18.31 -26.93 31.06
N PHE A 350 18.55 -28.13 30.53
CA PHE A 350 17.63 -29.26 30.60
C PHE A 350 17.86 -30.06 31.89
N SER A 351 17.29 -29.59 33.00
CA SER A 351 17.35 -30.30 34.28
C SER A 351 15.97 -30.71 34.79
N PHE A 352 15.82 -32.01 35.09
CA PHE A 352 14.62 -32.64 35.62
C PHE A 352 14.92 -33.22 37.02
N PRO A 353 14.94 -32.40 38.10
CA PRO A 353 15.33 -32.84 39.44
C PRO A 353 14.60 -34.10 39.92
N GLU A 354 13.29 -34.18 39.67
CA GLU A 354 12.41 -35.26 40.11
C GLU A 354 12.10 -36.29 39.01
N LEU A 355 13.01 -36.45 38.04
CA LEU A 355 12.88 -37.38 36.93
C LEU A 355 12.44 -38.79 37.36
N ASP A 356 11.48 -39.36 36.64
CA ASP A 356 11.21 -40.81 36.65
C ASP A 356 11.99 -41.49 35.51
N PRO A 357 13.13 -42.15 35.79
CA PRO A 357 13.97 -42.78 34.76
C PRO A 357 13.36 -44.06 34.18
N THR A 358 12.20 -44.51 34.69
CA THR A 358 11.54 -45.73 34.20
C THR A 358 10.69 -45.47 32.96
N LYS A 359 10.27 -44.22 32.72
CA LYS A 359 9.50 -43.80 31.55
C LYS A 359 10.39 -43.08 30.54
N ALA A 360 10.07 -43.24 29.25
CA ALA A 360 10.79 -42.54 28.19
C ALA A 360 10.47 -41.03 28.20
N ALA A 361 11.47 -40.22 27.84
CA ALA A 361 11.33 -38.79 27.56
C ALA A 361 11.16 -38.58 26.04
N LYS A 362 10.40 -37.56 25.67
CA LYS A 362 10.20 -37.12 24.29
C LYS A 362 11.11 -35.96 23.97
N VAL A 363 11.79 -36.04 22.83
CA VAL A 363 12.63 -34.98 22.28
C VAL A 363 11.99 -34.49 21.01
N SER A 364 11.76 -33.19 20.95
CA SER A 364 11.23 -32.50 19.77
C SER A 364 12.13 -31.32 19.42
N CYS A 365 12.46 -31.15 18.14
CA CYS A 365 13.33 -30.08 17.66
C CYS A 365 12.85 -29.59 16.29
N VAL A 366 12.81 -28.27 16.10
CA VAL A 366 12.62 -27.63 14.80
C VAL A 366 13.81 -26.71 14.53
N PHE A 367 14.33 -26.78 13.31
CA PHE A 367 15.49 -26.02 12.89
C PHE A 367 15.41 -25.74 11.38
N ALA A 368 15.79 -24.53 10.98
CA ALA A 368 15.91 -24.15 9.58
C ALA A 368 17.33 -24.45 9.09
N THR A 369 17.47 -24.96 7.86
CA THR A 369 18.79 -25.22 7.25
C THR A 369 18.86 -24.85 5.78
N ARG A 370 20.05 -24.44 5.36
CA ARG A 370 20.44 -24.19 3.98
C ARG A 370 21.77 -24.88 3.68
N ALA A 371 21.81 -25.69 2.62
CA ALA A 371 23.03 -26.32 2.11
C ALA A 371 22.80 -26.88 0.70
N THR A 372 23.72 -26.64 -0.23
CA THR A 372 23.67 -27.16 -1.61
C THR A 372 24.03 -28.64 -1.73
N GLN A 373 24.60 -29.24 -0.68
CA GLN A 373 24.87 -30.67 -0.58
C GLN A 373 24.18 -31.26 0.64
N GLY A 374 23.71 -32.51 0.51
CA GLY A 374 23.07 -33.22 1.61
C GLY A 374 23.95 -33.21 2.86
N THR A 375 23.33 -32.93 4.00
CA THR A 375 24.00 -32.85 5.31
C THR A 375 23.16 -33.55 6.38
N GLN A 376 23.53 -33.40 7.64
CA GLN A 376 22.82 -33.99 8.77
C GLN A 376 22.73 -33.03 9.95
N LEU A 377 21.64 -33.09 10.71
CA LEU A 377 21.60 -32.55 12.06
C LEU A 377 21.87 -33.70 13.05
N ILE A 378 22.73 -33.45 14.03
CA ILE A 378 23.08 -34.40 15.08
C ILE A 378 22.71 -33.81 16.44
N ILE A 379 21.90 -34.51 17.23
CA ILE A 379 21.55 -34.13 18.60
C ILE A 379 22.10 -35.19 19.54
N ASN A 380 23.02 -34.80 20.43
CA ASN A 380 23.55 -35.65 21.49
C ASN A 380 22.87 -35.27 22.81
N ILE A 381 22.27 -36.25 23.49
CA ILE A 381 21.59 -36.08 24.77
C ILE A 381 22.13 -37.15 25.72
N ASN A 382 23.01 -36.75 26.65
CA ASN A 382 23.83 -37.68 27.43
C ASN A 382 24.53 -38.70 26.50
N ASP A 383 24.22 -40.00 26.64
CA ASP A 383 24.76 -41.09 25.81
C ASP A 383 23.91 -41.38 24.55
N SER A 384 22.76 -40.73 24.39
CA SER A 384 21.88 -40.92 23.23
C SER A 384 22.27 -39.99 22.09
N LYS A 385 22.25 -40.50 20.85
CA LYS A 385 22.54 -39.75 19.63
C LYS A 385 21.38 -39.88 18.64
N ILE A 386 20.82 -38.76 18.23
CA ILE A 386 19.78 -38.65 17.21
C ILE A 386 20.40 -38.00 15.96
N VAL A 387 20.15 -38.57 14.79
CA VAL A 387 20.66 -38.06 13.51
C VAL A 387 19.51 -37.90 12.51
N LYS A 388 19.42 -36.73 11.88
CA LYS A 388 18.47 -36.44 10.81
C LYS A 388 19.24 -36.07 9.55
N ASN A 389 19.12 -36.87 8.50
CA ASN A 389 19.65 -36.54 7.18
C ASN A 389 18.78 -35.46 6.52
N LEU A 390 19.42 -34.50 5.87
CA LEU A 390 18.81 -33.34 5.24
C LEU A 390 19.08 -33.34 3.74
N SER A 391 18.03 -33.09 2.98
CA SER A 391 18.13 -32.92 1.54
C SER A 391 18.79 -31.58 1.20
N PRO A 392 19.57 -31.50 0.11
CA PRO A 392 20.10 -30.23 -0.37
C PRO A 392 18.97 -29.31 -0.82
N ILE A 393 19.18 -28.00 -0.63
CA ILE A 393 18.33 -26.93 -1.18
C ILE A 393 19.16 -26.05 -2.10
N SER A 394 18.57 -25.62 -3.22
CA SER A 394 19.20 -24.66 -4.13
C SER A 394 18.87 -23.25 -3.67
N SER A 395 19.89 -22.42 -3.41
CA SER A 395 19.72 -21.03 -2.97
C SER A 395 20.37 -20.01 -3.92
N TYR A 396 20.62 -20.40 -5.17
CA TYR A 396 21.31 -19.53 -6.13
C TYR A 396 20.44 -18.42 -6.73
N GLN A 397 19.12 -18.48 -6.56
CA GLN A 397 18.18 -17.49 -7.09
C GLN A 397 17.38 -16.84 -5.97
N CYS A 398 17.16 -15.53 -6.10
CA CYS A 398 16.49 -14.71 -5.08
C CYS A 398 15.01 -15.06 -4.89
N THR A 399 14.43 -15.81 -5.82
CA THR A 399 13.04 -16.30 -5.78
C THR A 399 12.90 -17.72 -5.24
N TYR A 400 14.01 -18.40 -4.93
CA TYR A 400 13.97 -19.74 -4.35
C TYR A 400 13.81 -19.66 -2.85
N LYS A 401 13.15 -20.68 -2.28
CA LYS A 401 13.01 -20.83 -0.83
C LYS A 401 14.39 -20.71 -0.16
N PHE A 402 14.50 -19.81 0.81
CA PHE A 402 15.78 -19.42 1.40
C PHE A 402 16.37 -20.55 2.26
N ALA A 403 15.54 -21.19 3.08
CA ALA A 403 15.93 -22.31 3.92
C ALA A 403 14.76 -23.30 4.10
N GLU A 404 15.04 -24.52 4.52
CA GLU A 404 14.02 -25.55 4.81
C GLU A 404 13.86 -25.77 6.31
N ASN A 405 12.61 -25.77 6.80
CA ASN A 405 12.30 -26.17 8.17
C ASN A 405 12.34 -27.68 8.29
N ASN A 406 13.12 -28.17 9.25
CA ASN A 406 13.27 -29.59 9.52
C ASN A 406 12.84 -29.89 10.94
N SER A 407 12.10 -30.98 11.11
CA SER A 407 11.62 -31.43 12.42
C SER A 407 12.17 -32.80 12.80
N ILE A 408 12.46 -32.96 14.09
CA ILE A 408 12.84 -34.22 14.73
C ILE A 408 11.89 -34.48 15.87
N LYS A 409 11.39 -35.72 15.96
CA LYS A 409 10.69 -36.27 17.12
C LYS A 409 11.30 -37.63 17.45
N SER A 410 11.66 -37.85 18.71
CA SER A 410 12.29 -39.10 19.15
C SER A 410 12.02 -39.37 20.63
N ASP A 411 11.79 -40.63 20.97
CA ASP A 411 11.75 -41.08 22.36
C ASP A 411 13.15 -41.53 22.81
N ILE A 412 13.59 -41.06 23.98
CA ILE A 412 14.87 -41.42 24.58
C ILE A 412 14.70 -41.81 26.05
N LYS A 413 15.68 -42.52 26.61
CA LYS A 413 15.73 -42.79 28.05
C LYS A 413 16.67 -41.79 28.73
N LEU A 414 16.16 -41.04 29.70
CA LEU A 414 16.97 -40.18 30.57
C LEU A 414 17.37 -40.97 31.83
N ASN A 415 18.68 -41.06 32.09
CA ASN A 415 19.22 -41.79 33.24
C ASN A 415 19.74 -40.86 34.35
N SER A 416 19.62 -39.54 34.19
CA SER A 416 20.15 -38.51 35.10
C SER A 416 19.24 -37.28 35.06
N SER A 417 19.01 -36.67 36.23
CA SER A 417 18.27 -35.41 36.38
C SER A 417 18.97 -34.23 35.69
N ALA A 418 20.30 -34.24 35.60
CA ALA A 418 21.05 -33.28 34.79
C ALA A 418 21.22 -33.85 33.38
N THR A 419 20.55 -33.27 32.39
CA THR A 419 20.60 -33.71 30.99
C THR A 419 21.48 -32.77 30.18
N LYS A 420 22.60 -33.29 29.67
CA LYS A 420 23.49 -32.54 28.78
C LYS A 420 22.97 -32.67 27.35
N VAL A 421 22.64 -31.54 26.74
CA VAL A 421 22.13 -31.47 25.38
C VAL A 421 23.12 -30.71 24.51
N ASN A 422 23.43 -31.30 23.36
CA ASN A 422 24.37 -30.75 22.41
C ASN A 422 23.88 -30.96 20.97
N ILE A 423 23.68 -29.88 20.23
CA ILE A 423 23.20 -29.90 18.83
C ILE A 423 24.38 -29.56 17.91
N LYS A 424 24.62 -30.38 16.89
CA LYS A 424 25.69 -30.19 15.90
C LYS A 424 25.14 -30.17 14.49
N PHE A 425 25.67 -29.24 13.70
CA PHE A 425 25.38 -29.11 12.26
C PHE A 425 26.70 -29.11 11.48
N PRO A 426 27.12 -30.25 10.90
CA PRO A 426 28.36 -30.36 10.14
C PRO A 426 28.31 -29.62 8.80
N ILE A 427 29.48 -29.16 8.36
CA ILE A 427 29.67 -28.56 7.03
C ILE A 427 29.58 -29.65 5.95
N SER A 428 28.68 -29.49 4.98
CA SER A 428 28.66 -30.28 3.73
C SER A 428 29.09 -29.47 2.50
N SER A 429 29.05 -28.14 2.60
CA SER A 429 29.27 -27.18 1.51
C SER A 429 29.60 -25.79 2.09
N SER A 430 30.17 -24.88 1.30
CA SER A 430 30.55 -23.53 1.80
C SER A 430 29.37 -22.67 2.23
N ASP A 431 28.17 -22.98 1.73
CA ASP A 431 26.88 -22.34 2.03
C ASP A 431 26.07 -23.09 3.11
N SER A 432 26.70 -24.05 3.82
CA SER A 432 26.04 -24.76 4.92
C SER A 432 25.77 -23.84 6.10
N GLU A 433 24.49 -23.52 6.30
CA GLU A 433 23.98 -22.65 7.36
C GLU A 433 22.77 -23.29 8.04
N GLY A 434 22.58 -23.01 9.32
CA GLY A 434 21.46 -23.55 10.09
C GLY A 434 21.07 -22.62 11.22
N TRP A 435 19.80 -22.63 11.60
CA TRP A 435 19.27 -21.80 12.68
C TRP A 435 18.29 -22.63 13.51
N LEU A 436 18.45 -22.58 14.83
CA LEU A 436 17.51 -23.22 15.73
C LEU A 436 16.21 -22.41 15.76
N ASP A 437 15.07 -23.05 15.52
CA ASP A 437 13.77 -22.45 15.85
C ASP A 437 13.51 -22.74 17.33
N TRP A 438 13.31 -24.01 17.69
CA TRP A 438 13.15 -24.42 19.08
C TRP A 438 13.56 -25.87 19.35
N PHE A 439 13.87 -26.15 20.62
CA PHE A 439 14.20 -27.48 21.13
C PHE A 439 13.44 -27.76 22.44
N GLN A 440 12.87 -28.95 22.55
CA GLN A 440 11.99 -29.34 23.66
C GLN A 440 12.29 -30.75 24.16
N ILE A 441 12.30 -30.92 25.48
CA ILE A 441 12.28 -32.23 26.13
C ILE A 441 11.08 -32.30 27.07
N THR A 442 10.23 -33.32 26.86
CA THR A 442 9.13 -33.66 27.76
C THR A 442 9.46 -34.96 28.48
N SER A 443 9.40 -34.99 29.81
CA SER A 443 9.71 -36.17 30.61
C SER A 443 8.69 -36.35 31.74
N TRP A 444 8.71 -37.53 32.35
CA TRP A 444 7.93 -37.83 33.54
C TRP A 444 8.69 -37.44 34.80
N LYS A 445 7.99 -36.82 35.74
CA LYS A 445 8.51 -36.51 37.07
C LYS A 445 7.65 -37.10 38.17
N ASN A 446 8.28 -37.39 39.30
CA ASN A 446 7.60 -37.70 40.55
C ASN A 446 7.11 -36.41 41.21
N LEU A 447 5.94 -36.49 41.83
CA LEU A 447 5.31 -35.36 42.53
C LEU A 447 5.89 -35.22 43.94
N ILE A 448 6.99 -34.47 44.06
CA ILE A 448 7.70 -34.19 45.31
C ILE A 448 7.81 -32.67 45.49
N TRP A 449 7.20 -32.13 46.53
CA TRP A 449 7.25 -30.70 46.83
C TRP A 449 8.66 -30.27 47.26
N ASN A 450 9.20 -29.24 46.62
CA ASN A 450 10.55 -28.72 46.81
C ASN A 450 10.60 -27.21 47.11
N GLY A 451 9.44 -26.59 47.39
CA GLY A 451 9.34 -25.18 47.75
C GLY A 451 9.05 -24.21 46.59
N VAL A 452 8.99 -24.68 45.33
CA VAL A 452 8.58 -23.85 44.19
C VAL A 452 7.21 -24.27 43.64
N PRO A 453 6.40 -23.35 43.08
CA PRO A 453 5.13 -23.70 42.46
C PRO A 453 5.27 -24.83 41.44
N MET A 454 4.40 -25.84 41.55
CA MET A 454 4.46 -27.06 40.75
C MET A 454 3.21 -27.19 39.87
N TYR A 455 3.42 -27.36 38.57
CA TYR A 455 2.37 -27.75 37.63
C TYR A 455 2.20 -29.27 37.62
N VAL A 456 0.95 -29.73 37.61
CA VAL A 456 0.57 -31.15 37.64
C VAL A 456 -0.35 -31.45 36.46
N LEU A 457 0.06 -32.39 35.60
CA LEU A 457 -0.75 -32.96 34.52
C LEU A 457 -0.35 -34.42 34.34
N ASN A 458 -1.33 -35.31 34.38
CA ASN A 458 -1.15 -36.73 34.06
C ASN A 458 -2.17 -37.14 32.98
N PRO A 459 -1.75 -37.37 31.73
CA PRO A 459 -2.67 -37.77 30.65
C PRO A 459 -3.35 -39.12 30.89
N GLU A 460 -2.73 -40.03 31.63
CA GLU A 460 -3.31 -41.35 31.94
C GLU A 460 -4.59 -41.21 32.79
N ALA A 461 -4.68 -40.14 33.60
CA ALA A 461 -5.87 -39.84 34.41
C ALA A 461 -7.13 -39.68 33.56
N SER A 462 -7.00 -39.26 32.30
CA SER A 462 -8.13 -39.07 31.36
C SER A 462 -8.93 -40.35 31.10
N SER A 463 -8.35 -41.53 31.36
CA SER A 463 -8.99 -42.83 31.19
C SER A 463 -9.85 -43.26 32.39
N TYR A 464 -9.86 -42.48 33.48
CA TYR A 464 -10.49 -42.86 34.75
C TYR A 464 -11.50 -41.81 35.21
N GLN A 465 -12.56 -42.25 35.90
CA GLN A 465 -13.64 -41.38 36.38
C GLN A 465 -13.13 -40.31 37.36
N THR A 466 -12.43 -40.76 38.39
CA THR A 466 -11.81 -39.92 39.41
C THR A 466 -10.37 -40.33 39.63
N THR A 467 -9.50 -39.35 39.82
CA THR A 467 -8.07 -39.56 40.07
C THR A 467 -7.64 -38.88 41.36
N ALA A 468 -6.92 -39.62 42.21
CA ALA A 468 -6.20 -39.06 43.35
C ALA A 468 -4.76 -38.71 42.93
N TYR A 469 -4.37 -37.46 43.18
CA TYR A 469 -3.01 -36.97 42.96
C TYR A 469 -2.30 -36.87 44.30
N THR A 470 -1.14 -37.50 44.42
CA THR A 470 -0.39 -37.62 45.67
C THR A 470 0.95 -36.91 45.55
N ILE A 471 1.17 -35.89 46.39
CA ILE A 471 2.37 -35.05 46.43
C ILE A 471 3.09 -35.27 47.75
N ASN A 472 4.34 -35.74 47.67
CA ASN A 472 5.19 -35.99 48.85
C ASN A 472 5.92 -34.71 49.29
N ASN A 473 6.40 -34.69 50.54
CA ASN A 473 7.07 -33.53 51.18
C ASN A 473 6.21 -32.25 51.23
N ALA A 474 4.89 -32.41 51.18
CA ALA A 474 3.92 -31.32 51.20
C ALA A 474 3.48 -30.96 52.63
N ASN A 475 2.90 -29.77 52.80
CA ASN A 475 2.39 -29.30 54.09
C ASN A 475 1.01 -28.61 53.91
N THR A 476 0.34 -28.30 55.02
CA THR A 476 -1.03 -27.76 55.03
C THR A 476 -1.15 -26.30 54.53
N SER A 477 -0.05 -25.59 54.29
CA SER A 477 -0.07 -24.23 53.72
C SER A 477 -0.18 -24.21 52.19
N LEU A 478 -0.11 -25.38 51.55
CA LEU A 478 -0.22 -25.50 50.11
C LEU A 478 -1.67 -25.43 49.64
N THR A 479 -1.86 -24.66 48.58
CA THR A 479 -3.12 -24.51 47.85
C THR A 479 -2.98 -25.15 46.48
N THR A 480 -4.06 -25.77 46.01
CA THR A 480 -4.15 -26.37 44.66
C THR A 480 -5.25 -25.67 43.89
N TRP A 481 -4.90 -25.11 42.72
CA TRP A 481 -5.87 -24.57 41.78
C TRP A 481 -5.92 -25.45 40.53
N ASP A 482 -7.14 -25.74 40.06
CA ASP A 482 -7.39 -26.23 38.72
C ASP A 482 -7.33 -25.06 37.73
N VAL A 483 -6.35 -25.13 36.84
CA VAL A 483 -6.04 -24.14 35.80
C VAL A 483 -6.31 -24.69 34.39
N THR A 484 -7.05 -25.79 34.29
CA THR A 484 -7.48 -26.38 33.01
C THR A 484 -8.22 -25.38 32.13
N GLN A 485 -9.02 -24.50 32.75
CA GLN A 485 -9.69 -23.38 32.11
C GLN A 485 -9.11 -22.07 32.67
N PRO A 486 -8.07 -21.48 32.05
CA PRO A 486 -7.28 -20.40 32.66
C PRO A 486 -8.07 -19.11 32.94
N LEU A 487 -9.16 -18.86 32.20
CA LEU A 487 -10.06 -17.72 32.42
C LEU A 487 -11.11 -17.98 33.51
N ASN A 488 -11.26 -19.23 33.96
CA ASN A 488 -12.25 -19.65 34.94
C ASN A 488 -11.69 -20.72 35.88
N ILE A 489 -10.67 -20.34 36.64
CA ILE A 489 -9.99 -21.23 37.58
C ILE A 489 -10.85 -21.55 38.81
N SER A 490 -10.56 -22.68 39.46
CA SER A 490 -11.22 -23.12 40.70
C SER A 490 -10.20 -23.72 41.66
N SER A 491 -10.48 -23.71 42.97
CA SER A 491 -9.64 -24.40 43.95
C SER A 491 -10.10 -25.84 44.16
N VAL A 492 -9.15 -26.73 44.41
CA VAL A 492 -9.43 -28.13 44.78
C VAL A 492 -9.03 -28.34 46.23
N LYS A 493 -9.85 -29.08 46.97
CA LYS A 493 -9.62 -29.33 48.39
C LYS A 493 -8.45 -30.28 48.60
N ASN A 494 -7.48 -29.83 49.38
CA ASN A 494 -6.29 -30.58 49.76
C ASN A 494 -6.51 -31.32 51.09
N ASN A 495 -6.09 -32.58 51.14
CA ASN A 495 -5.97 -33.34 52.38
C ASN A 495 -4.49 -33.67 52.63
N THR A 496 -3.92 -33.20 53.73
CA THR A 496 -2.49 -33.43 54.04
C THR A 496 -2.33 -34.28 55.30
N ILE A 497 -1.75 -35.46 55.15
CA ILE A 497 -1.49 -36.41 56.24
C ILE A 497 -0.03 -36.87 56.12
N ASN A 498 0.73 -36.87 57.22
CA ASN A 498 2.12 -37.35 57.27
C ASN A 498 3.04 -36.78 56.17
N ASN A 499 2.98 -35.47 55.91
CA ASN A 499 3.72 -34.76 54.85
C ASN A 499 3.41 -35.19 53.41
N THR A 500 2.27 -35.87 53.20
CA THR A 500 1.74 -36.20 51.88
C THR A 500 0.44 -35.44 51.69
N LEU A 501 0.38 -34.63 50.64
CA LEU A 501 -0.83 -33.94 50.20
C LEU A 501 -1.51 -34.80 49.14
N THR A 502 -2.81 -35.02 49.32
CA THR A 502 -3.66 -35.71 48.35
C THR A 502 -4.87 -34.83 48.04
N PHE A 503 -5.20 -34.71 46.76
CA PHE A 503 -6.46 -34.18 46.30
C PHE A 503 -7.07 -35.13 45.27
N VAL A 504 -8.41 -35.16 45.19
CA VAL A 504 -9.17 -36.03 44.29
C VAL A 504 -10.06 -35.17 43.40
N ASP A 505 -10.05 -35.42 42.10
CA ASP A 505 -10.88 -34.69 41.13
C ASP A 505 -11.39 -35.63 40.02
N GLU A 506 -12.42 -35.18 39.30
CA GLU A 506 -12.96 -35.85 38.12
C GLU A 506 -11.99 -35.73 36.95
N SER A 507 -11.62 -36.86 36.36
CA SER A 507 -10.59 -36.91 35.31
C SER A 507 -11.08 -37.47 33.96
N PHE A 508 -12.26 -38.10 33.88
CA PHE A 508 -12.65 -38.83 32.67
C PHE A 508 -12.79 -37.92 31.45
N GLN A 509 -12.05 -38.25 30.39
CA GLN A 509 -11.94 -37.49 29.14
C GLN A 509 -11.50 -36.03 29.34
N LYS A 510 -10.85 -35.72 30.46
CA LYS A 510 -10.29 -34.40 30.76
C LYS A 510 -8.78 -34.50 30.95
N ASN A 511 -8.05 -33.58 30.34
CA ASN A 511 -6.61 -33.41 30.56
C ASN A 511 -6.40 -32.31 31.60
N ASN A 512 -6.79 -32.58 32.84
CA ASN A 512 -6.75 -31.57 33.89
C ASN A 512 -5.32 -31.08 34.14
N GLN A 513 -5.19 -29.77 34.30
CA GLN A 513 -3.96 -29.09 34.67
C GLN A 513 -4.16 -28.41 36.02
N TYR A 514 -3.26 -28.69 36.96
CA TYR A 514 -3.28 -28.06 38.28
C TYR A 514 -1.99 -27.29 38.54
N ILE A 515 -2.08 -26.30 39.41
CA ILE A 515 -0.92 -25.65 40.03
C ILE A 515 -1.01 -25.79 41.54
N VAL A 516 0.07 -26.28 42.14
CA VAL A 516 0.23 -26.42 43.59
C VAL A 516 1.28 -25.43 44.06
N PHE A 517 0.92 -24.58 45.02
CA PHE A 517 1.78 -23.49 45.48
C PHE A 517 1.46 -23.07 46.91
N ASN A 518 2.34 -22.30 47.53
CA ASN A 518 2.07 -21.65 48.81
C ASN A 518 1.63 -20.20 48.58
N ALA A 519 0.37 -19.89 48.88
CA ALA A 519 -0.24 -18.58 48.66
C ALA A 519 0.48 -17.45 49.41
N ALA A 520 1.04 -17.72 50.59
CA ALA A 520 1.71 -16.71 51.41
C ALA A 520 3.08 -16.30 50.86
N THR A 521 3.75 -17.19 50.11
CA THR A 521 5.09 -16.93 49.54
C THR A 521 5.06 -16.54 48.06
N SER A 522 3.89 -16.53 47.42
CA SER A 522 3.71 -16.04 46.05
C SER A 522 3.96 -14.54 45.99
N ASN A 523 5.02 -14.11 45.29
CA ASN A 523 5.46 -12.72 45.27
C ASN A 523 5.69 -12.13 43.86
N ALA A 524 5.36 -12.87 42.79
CA ALA A 524 5.47 -12.33 41.43
C ALA A 524 4.44 -11.21 41.23
N GLN A 525 4.86 -10.04 40.77
CA GLN A 525 3.98 -8.90 40.50
C GLN A 525 3.84 -8.66 38.99
N PRO A 526 2.67 -8.23 38.51
CA PRO A 526 2.51 -7.86 37.10
C PRO A 526 3.15 -6.49 36.81
N ASP A 527 3.59 -6.27 35.58
CA ASP A 527 4.07 -4.96 35.14
C ASP A 527 2.90 -3.97 35.02
N PHE A 528 3.07 -2.73 35.46
CA PHE A 528 2.06 -1.67 35.30
C PHE A 528 2.24 -0.95 33.95
N ASN A 529 1.16 -0.81 33.18
CA ASN A 529 1.17 -0.19 31.85
C ASN A 529 0.45 1.16 31.77
N GLY A 530 -0.15 1.64 32.86
CA GLY A 530 -0.82 2.94 32.91
C GLY A 530 -2.34 2.84 33.10
N PRO A 531 -3.00 3.99 33.41
CA PRO A 531 -4.46 4.08 33.39
C PRO A 531 -5.02 3.96 31.97
N VAL A 532 -6.27 3.53 31.85
CA VAL A 532 -6.99 3.43 30.57
C VAL A 532 -8.23 4.31 30.64
N GLU A 533 -8.38 5.19 29.66
CA GLU A 533 -9.60 6.00 29.51
C GLU A 533 -10.79 5.10 29.13
N ASN A 534 -11.97 5.47 29.62
CA ASN A 534 -13.19 4.72 29.31
C ASN A 534 -13.49 4.74 27.81
N GLN A 535 -13.83 3.58 27.26
CA GLN A 535 -14.03 3.38 25.83
C GLN A 535 -15.06 2.28 25.54
N ASN A 536 -15.75 2.39 24.42
CA ASN A 536 -16.76 1.43 23.99
C ASN A 536 -16.84 1.44 22.46
N LEU A 537 -15.85 0.85 21.78
CA LEU A 537 -15.91 0.66 20.32
C LEU A 537 -17.02 -0.32 19.94
N HIS A 538 -17.35 -1.25 20.84
CA HIS A 538 -18.50 -2.15 20.71
C HIS A 538 -19.85 -1.45 20.56
N MET A 539 -20.00 -0.15 20.82
CA MET A 539 -21.27 0.57 20.56
C MET A 539 -21.39 1.11 19.13
N LEU A 540 -20.30 1.14 18.36
CA LEU A 540 -20.26 1.76 17.04
C LEU A 540 -21.12 1.01 16.02
N ASP A 541 -21.90 1.75 15.25
CA ASP A 541 -22.80 1.23 14.22
C ASP A 541 -23.11 2.35 13.20
N ASN A 542 -23.74 2.01 12.07
CA ASN A 542 -24.19 2.95 11.05
C ASN A 542 -23.09 3.81 10.39
N LEU A 543 -21.87 3.26 10.28
CA LEU A 543 -20.72 3.90 9.63
C LEU A 543 -20.58 3.47 8.16
N ASP A 544 -20.09 4.37 7.31
CA ASP A 544 -19.60 4.07 5.95
C ASP A 544 -18.09 3.80 5.94
N PHE A 545 -17.36 4.50 6.82
CA PHE A 545 -15.90 4.62 6.78
C PHE A 545 -15.27 4.67 8.18
N VAL A 546 -14.09 4.06 8.33
CA VAL A 546 -13.29 4.14 9.56
C VAL A 546 -11.84 4.48 9.22
N ILE A 547 -11.23 5.36 10.01
CA ILE A 547 -9.78 5.58 10.05
C ILE A 547 -9.23 4.95 11.33
N ILE A 548 -8.34 3.98 11.21
CA ILE A 548 -7.56 3.48 12.35
C ILE A 548 -6.20 4.17 12.32
N TYR A 549 -5.85 4.86 13.41
CA TYR A 549 -4.63 5.67 13.48
C TYR A 549 -3.83 5.35 14.74
N HIS A 550 -2.53 5.62 14.71
CA HIS A 550 -1.70 5.65 15.92
C HIS A 550 -1.74 7.04 16.56
N ALA A 551 -1.78 7.13 17.89
CA ALA A 551 -1.89 8.38 18.65
C ALA A 551 -0.99 9.53 18.16
N SER A 552 0.24 9.22 17.71
CA SER A 552 1.18 10.22 17.15
C SER A 552 0.71 10.92 15.87
N LEU A 553 -0.29 10.38 15.17
CA LEU A 553 -0.84 10.87 13.91
C LEU A 553 -2.26 11.43 14.03
N LYS A 554 -2.81 11.49 15.25
CA LYS A 554 -4.21 11.83 15.54
C LYS A 554 -4.72 13.09 14.85
N VAL A 555 -3.93 14.16 14.86
CA VAL A 555 -4.36 15.46 14.32
C VAL A 555 -4.68 15.37 12.83
N GLU A 556 -3.85 14.67 12.06
CA GLU A 556 -4.03 14.53 10.61
C GLU A 556 -5.10 13.48 10.27
N ALA A 557 -5.23 12.42 11.08
CA ALA A 557 -6.32 11.45 10.95
C ALA A 557 -7.71 12.11 11.13
N LEU A 558 -7.87 12.95 12.16
CA LEU A 558 -9.11 13.70 12.38
C LEU A 558 -9.36 14.75 11.29
N ARG A 559 -8.30 15.35 10.73
CA ARG A 559 -8.42 16.28 9.61
C ARG A 559 -8.94 15.58 8.35
N LEU A 560 -8.43 14.37 8.05
CA LEU A 560 -8.92 13.55 6.95
C LEU A 560 -10.37 13.10 7.15
N LEU A 561 -10.73 12.64 8.35
CA LEU A 561 -12.11 12.27 8.68
C LEU A 561 -13.07 13.43 8.37
N LYS A 562 -12.80 14.61 8.93
CA LYS A 562 -13.63 15.79 8.75
C LYS A 562 -13.77 16.17 7.27
N HIS A 563 -12.69 16.07 6.50
CA HIS A 563 -12.74 16.32 5.07
C HIS A 563 -13.68 15.33 4.35
N ARG A 564 -13.62 14.03 4.67
CA ARG A 564 -14.51 13.03 4.06
C ARG A 564 -15.97 13.18 4.44
N GLU A 565 -16.26 13.58 5.68
CA GLU A 565 -17.63 13.91 6.10
C GLU A 565 -18.18 15.09 5.30
N GLN A 566 -17.36 16.13 5.06
CA GLN A 566 -17.78 17.36 4.40
C GLN A 566 -17.84 17.23 2.87
N PHE A 567 -16.83 16.62 2.27
CA PHE A 567 -16.68 16.53 0.81
C PHE A 567 -17.42 15.33 0.23
N SER A 568 -17.31 14.17 0.86
CA SER A 568 -17.87 12.90 0.35
C SER A 568 -19.23 12.55 0.97
N SER A 569 -19.69 13.30 1.99
CA SER A 569 -20.92 13.02 2.76
C SER A 569 -20.92 11.62 3.40
N LEU A 570 -19.74 11.12 3.77
CA LEU A 570 -19.59 9.83 4.45
C LEU A 570 -19.78 10.00 5.95
N VAL A 571 -20.39 9.02 6.60
CA VAL A 571 -20.46 8.94 8.07
C VAL A 571 -19.30 8.06 8.53
N GLY A 572 -18.40 8.61 9.34
CA GLY A 572 -17.24 7.85 9.79
C GLY A 572 -16.76 8.18 11.19
N VAL A 573 -15.73 7.46 11.62
CA VAL A 573 -15.04 7.69 12.89
C VAL A 573 -13.54 7.44 12.73
N ALA A 574 -12.74 8.17 13.47
CA ALA A 574 -11.31 7.91 13.62
C ALA A 574 -11.08 7.27 14.99
N VAL A 575 -10.45 6.10 14.99
CA VAL A 575 -10.21 5.26 16.18
C VAL A 575 -8.72 5.11 16.39
N ASP A 576 -8.27 5.32 17.64
CA ASP A 576 -6.89 5.05 18.02
C ASP A 576 -6.69 3.53 18.10
N ILE A 577 -5.66 3.02 17.45
CA ILE A 577 -5.36 1.59 17.37
C ILE A 577 -5.21 0.93 18.75
N ASP A 578 -4.73 1.65 19.77
CA ASP A 578 -4.62 1.09 21.12
C ASP A 578 -6.00 0.79 21.73
N GLN A 579 -7.05 1.53 21.35
CA GLN A 579 -8.42 1.25 21.78
C GLN A 579 -8.93 -0.05 21.16
N VAL A 580 -8.61 -0.30 19.89
CA VAL A 580 -8.92 -1.55 19.18
C VAL A 580 -8.25 -2.73 19.87
N TYR A 581 -6.96 -2.61 20.21
CA TYR A 581 -6.27 -3.68 20.93
C TYR A 581 -6.90 -3.98 22.27
N ASN A 582 -7.24 -2.93 23.03
CA ASN A 582 -7.77 -3.09 24.37
C ASN A 582 -9.10 -3.87 24.39
N GLU A 583 -10.00 -3.64 23.44
CA GLU A 583 -11.31 -4.32 23.36
C GLU A 583 -11.24 -5.66 22.63
N PHE A 584 -10.50 -5.77 21.52
CA PHE A 584 -10.58 -6.94 20.62
C PHE A 584 -9.44 -7.96 20.76
N SER A 585 -8.32 -7.64 21.43
CA SER A 585 -7.18 -8.56 21.64
C SER A 585 -6.65 -8.55 23.07
N SER A 586 -7.46 -8.09 24.03
CA SER A 586 -7.06 -7.94 25.42
C SER A 586 -5.86 -7.03 25.65
N GLY A 587 -5.54 -6.13 24.71
CA GLY A 587 -4.43 -5.19 24.77
C GLY A 587 -3.17 -5.59 24.01
N THR A 588 -3.17 -6.78 23.40
CA THR A 588 -2.08 -7.28 22.54
C THR A 588 -2.10 -6.60 21.18
N LYS A 589 -0.94 -6.24 20.62
CA LYS A 589 -0.84 -5.60 19.28
C LYS A 589 -1.04 -6.58 18.11
N ASP A 590 -2.08 -7.41 18.21
CA ASP A 590 -2.43 -8.45 17.25
C ASP A 590 -3.20 -7.84 16.06
N PRO A 591 -2.75 -7.97 14.80
CA PRO A 591 -3.47 -7.44 13.64
C PRO A 591 -4.89 -8.02 13.51
N THR A 592 -5.15 -9.24 13.98
CA THR A 592 -6.49 -9.83 13.94
C THR A 592 -7.54 -9.02 14.69
N SER A 593 -7.15 -8.23 15.71
CA SER A 593 -8.05 -7.28 16.38
C SER A 593 -8.64 -6.23 15.45
N VAL A 594 -7.86 -5.74 14.48
CA VAL A 594 -8.29 -4.76 13.48
C VAL A 594 -9.33 -5.36 12.54
N ARG A 595 -9.08 -6.60 12.10
CA ARG A 595 -10.05 -7.33 11.28
C ARG A 595 -11.33 -7.61 12.07
N ASP A 596 -11.22 -8.08 13.31
CA ASP A 596 -12.39 -8.42 14.13
C ASP A 596 -13.25 -7.18 14.43
N PHE A 597 -12.63 -6.02 14.64
CA PHE A 597 -13.33 -4.73 14.70
C PHE A 597 -14.04 -4.37 13.39
N ALA A 598 -13.34 -4.49 12.24
CA ALA A 598 -13.95 -4.25 10.93
C ALA A 598 -15.12 -5.20 10.64
N ARG A 599 -14.97 -6.48 11.03
CA ARG A 599 -15.99 -7.53 10.92
C ARG A 599 -17.21 -7.21 11.76
N MET A 600 -17.03 -6.74 13.00
CA MET A 600 -18.13 -6.30 13.84
C MET A 600 -18.96 -5.22 13.13
N LEU A 601 -18.32 -4.17 12.62
CA LEU A 601 -18.99 -3.07 11.93
C LEU A 601 -19.72 -3.54 10.67
N TYR A 602 -19.07 -4.37 9.86
CA TYR A 602 -19.64 -4.97 8.65
C TYR A 602 -20.86 -5.85 8.96
N SER A 603 -20.79 -6.68 10.00
CA SER A 603 -21.88 -7.59 10.39
C SER A 603 -23.14 -6.86 10.88
N ARG A 604 -22.97 -5.67 11.45
CA ARG A 604 -24.07 -4.83 11.95
C ARG A 604 -24.75 -4.04 10.85
N ASN A 605 -23.97 -3.58 9.87
CA ASN A 605 -24.46 -2.65 8.87
C ASN A 605 -23.77 -2.83 7.51
N THR A 606 -24.60 -3.02 6.49
CA THR A 606 -24.18 -3.15 5.09
C THR A 606 -23.74 -1.85 4.44
N ARG A 607 -23.69 -0.71 5.14
CA ARG A 607 -23.07 0.52 4.61
C ARG A 607 -21.57 0.61 4.84
N PHE A 608 -21.00 -0.12 5.78
CA PHE A 608 -19.55 -0.07 6.03
C PHE A 608 -18.81 -0.60 4.81
N LYS A 609 -17.92 0.23 4.26
CA LYS A 609 -17.29 0.02 2.94
C LYS A 609 -15.81 0.33 2.91
N TYR A 610 -15.33 1.21 3.78
CA TYR A 610 -13.99 1.78 3.66
C TYR A 610 -13.24 1.69 5.00
N LEU A 611 -12.01 1.17 4.96
CA LEU A 611 -11.10 1.14 6.09
C LEU A 611 -9.77 1.79 5.70
N THR A 612 -9.41 2.91 6.34
CA THR A 612 -8.09 3.52 6.20
C THR A 612 -7.20 3.13 7.37
N LEU A 613 -6.04 2.55 7.04
CA LEU A 613 -4.96 2.31 7.99
C LEU A 613 -3.99 3.49 7.93
N PHE A 614 -3.97 4.31 8.98
CA PHE A 614 -3.21 5.56 9.03
C PHE A 614 -1.96 5.39 9.90
N GLY A 615 -0.88 4.93 9.27
CA GLY A 615 0.43 4.71 9.89
C GLY A 615 1.28 3.72 9.10
N SER A 616 2.59 3.77 9.32
CA SER A 616 3.52 2.74 8.83
C SER A 616 3.32 1.40 9.55
N ALA A 617 3.70 0.32 8.87
CA ALA A 617 3.67 -1.05 9.40
C ALA A 617 5.09 -1.61 9.55
N SER A 618 5.21 -2.76 10.22
CA SER A 618 6.45 -3.54 10.20
C SER A 618 6.18 -5.04 10.26
N TYR A 619 7.02 -5.84 9.58
CA TYR A 619 7.13 -7.29 9.81
C TYR A 619 7.62 -7.63 11.24
N ASP A 620 8.31 -6.69 11.91
CA ASP A 620 8.79 -6.85 13.30
C ASP A 620 7.77 -6.30 14.30
N TYR A 621 6.73 -7.09 14.58
CA TYR A 621 5.67 -6.72 15.51
C TYR A 621 6.15 -6.44 16.95
N ARG A 622 7.26 -7.08 17.35
CA ARG A 622 7.74 -7.10 18.74
C ARG A 622 8.96 -6.21 18.95
N TYR A 623 9.42 -5.52 17.91
CA TYR A 623 10.62 -4.69 17.90
C TYR A 623 11.87 -5.46 18.37
N LEU A 624 12.02 -6.70 17.90
CA LEU A 624 13.19 -7.53 18.16
C LEU A 624 14.45 -6.88 17.57
N ASN A 625 14.32 -6.20 16.43
CA ASN A 625 15.34 -5.32 15.89
C ASN A 625 15.23 -3.90 16.47
N THR A 626 16.08 -3.61 17.44
CA THR A 626 16.07 -2.33 18.18
C THR A 626 16.41 -1.08 17.34
N LYS A 627 16.96 -1.22 16.12
CA LYS A 627 17.30 -0.08 15.26
C LYS A 627 16.08 0.70 14.75
N ASN A 628 14.96 0.01 14.58
CA ASN A 628 13.75 0.52 13.95
C ASN A 628 12.55 0.50 14.90
N LYS A 629 12.83 0.64 16.21
CA LYS A 629 11.81 0.65 17.25
C LYS A 629 10.78 1.75 16.96
N ASP A 630 9.51 1.45 17.19
CA ASP A 630 8.37 2.37 17.06
C ASP A 630 7.95 2.74 15.61
N LEU A 631 8.39 1.99 14.60
CA LEU A 631 7.94 2.18 13.21
C LEU A 631 6.77 1.28 12.77
N ASN A 632 6.35 0.33 13.63
CA ASN A 632 5.08 -0.39 13.50
C ASN A 632 3.96 0.38 14.20
N LEU A 633 3.43 1.41 13.55
CA LEU A 633 2.41 2.31 14.11
C LEU A 633 1.00 1.73 13.99
N VAL A 634 0.66 1.21 12.81
CA VAL A 634 -0.58 0.46 12.54
C VAL A 634 -0.17 -0.82 11.80
N PRO A 635 -0.37 -2.01 12.38
CA PRO A 635 0.20 -3.25 11.84
C PRO A 635 -0.42 -3.63 10.50
N THR A 636 0.35 -4.39 9.72
CA THR A 636 -0.17 -5.19 8.60
C THR A 636 -0.40 -6.62 9.09
N TYR A 637 -1.05 -7.45 8.28
CA TYR A 637 -0.93 -8.91 8.40
C TYR A 637 0.30 -9.39 7.62
N GLU A 638 0.98 -10.41 8.11
CA GLU A 638 2.11 -11.11 7.48
C GLU A 638 1.75 -12.58 7.30
N THR A 639 2.05 -13.18 6.14
CA THR A 639 1.84 -14.61 5.91
C THR A 639 2.79 -15.48 6.76
N PRO A 640 2.44 -16.73 7.10
CA PRO A 640 3.31 -17.59 7.92
C PRO A 640 4.62 -18.03 7.22
N GLU A 641 4.71 -18.00 5.90
CA GLU A 641 5.82 -18.50 5.06
C GLU A 641 7.12 -17.67 5.14
N SER A 642 7.67 -17.52 6.34
CA SER A 642 8.82 -16.62 6.64
C SER A 642 10.17 -17.04 6.03
N LEU A 643 10.21 -18.19 5.33
CA LEU A 643 11.39 -18.75 4.67
C LEU A 643 11.29 -18.73 3.15
N ASP A 644 10.20 -18.21 2.59
CA ASP A 644 9.93 -18.20 1.17
C ASP A 644 9.83 -16.76 0.63
N PRO A 645 10.76 -16.31 -0.21
CA PRO A 645 10.72 -14.98 -0.83
C PRO A 645 9.46 -14.66 -1.63
N ILE A 646 8.77 -15.67 -2.17
CA ILE A 646 7.57 -15.49 -2.97
C ILE A 646 6.35 -15.51 -2.04
N TYR A 647 6.23 -16.54 -1.18
CA TYR A 647 5.02 -16.77 -0.39
C TYR A 647 5.01 -16.03 0.97
N GLY A 648 6.15 -15.53 1.43
CA GLY A 648 6.27 -14.64 2.58
C GLY A 648 6.00 -13.18 2.21
N PHE A 649 4.83 -12.65 2.53
CA PHE A 649 4.48 -11.26 2.21
C PHE A 649 3.48 -10.62 3.19
N PRO A 650 3.50 -9.28 3.32
CA PRO A 650 2.45 -8.54 4.01
C PRO A 650 1.18 -8.36 3.15
N SER A 651 0.01 -8.31 3.78
CA SER A 651 -1.24 -8.00 3.06
C SER A 651 -2.31 -7.35 3.93
N ASP A 652 -2.67 -6.09 3.62
CA ASP A 652 -3.79 -5.39 4.27
C ASP A 652 -5.17 -5.91 3.78
N ASP A 653 -5.22 -6.72 2.72
CA ASP A 653 -6.44 -7.40 2.26
C ASP A 653 -7.04 -8.28 3.37
N TYR A 654 -6.21 -8.76 4.30
CA TYR A 654 -6.65 -9.51 5.47
C TYR A 654 -7.75 -8.78 6.26
N PHE A 655 -7.70 -7.44 6.34
CA PHE A 655 -8.68 -6.63 7.06
C PHE A 655 -9.98 -6.42 6.27
N GLY A 656 -10.02 -6.81 4.99
CA GLY A 656 -11.19 -6.77 4.12
C GLY A 656 -11.89 -8.12 3.93
N LEU A 657 -11.35 -9.21 4.50
CA LEU A 657 -11.91 -10.57 4.46
C LEU A 657 -12.72 -10.82 5.74
N LEU A 658 -14.04 -10.62 5.69
CA LEU A 658 -14.88 -10.49 6.89
C LEU A 658 -15.91 -11.61 7.03
N ASP A 659 -16.09 -12.43 6.00
CA ASP A 659 -17.06 -13.51 6.01
C ASP A 659 -16.55 -14.77 6.72
N ASN A 660 -17.48 -15.63 7.14
CA ASN A 660 -17.15 -16.86 7.85
C ASN A 660 -16.29 -17.79 6.98
N GLY A 661 -15.21 -18.33 7.55
CA GLY A 661 -14.26 -19.20 6.85
C GLY A 661 -13.17 -18.47 6.07
N GLU A 662 -13.16 -17.12 6.08
CA GLU A 662 -12.09 -16.30 5.49
C GLU A 662 -11.03 -15.89 6.53
N GLY A 663 -9.91 -15.33 6.05
CA GLY A 663 -8.84 -14.76 6.88
C GLY A 663 -7.52 -15.54 6.79
N GLU A 664 -7.42 -16.71 7.44
CA GLU A 664 -6.18 -17.48 7.69
C GLU A 664 -5.29 -17.68 6.44
N ASN A 665 -5.90 -17.97 5.29
CA ASN A 665 -5.17 -18.26 4.05
C ASN A 665 -5.30 -17.14 2.99
N LEU A 666 -5.78 -15.95 3.38
CA LEU A 666 -6.15 -14.85 2.49
C LEU A 666 -7.13 -15.22 1.35
N ASN A 667 -7.81 -16.37 1.49
CA ASN A 667 -8.85 -16.84 0.60
C ASN A 667 -10.17 -16.17 0.96
N GLY A 668 -10.99 -15.92 -0.05
CA GLY A 668 -12.22 -15.14 0.06
C GLY A 668 -12.31 -13.99 -0.96
N LYS A 669 -13.43 -13.28 -0.93
CA LYS A 669 -13.61 -12.02 -1.67
C LYS A 669 -13.56 -10.87 -0.65
N LEU A 670 -13.00 -9.74 -1.06
CA LEU A 670 -12.94 -8.56 -0.20
C LEU A 670 -14.33 -7.95 -0.06
N ASP A 671 -14.79 -7.83 1.19
CA ASP A 671 -16.09 -7.25 1.55
C ASP A 671 -16.07 -5.72 1.60
N ILE A 672 -14.93 -5.16 1.99
CA ILE A 672 -14.69 -3.72 2.12
C ILE A 672 -13.38 -3.33 1.42
N ALA A 673 -13.28 -2.07 1.04
CA ALA A 673 -12.06 -1.51 0.48
C ALA A 673 -11.12 -1.07 1.61
N VAL A 674 -9.88 -1.55 1.54
CA VAL A 674 -8.81 -1.21 2.48
C VAL A 674 -7.76 -0.37 1.76
N GLY A 675 -7.31 0.71 2.39
CA GLY A 675 -6.21 1.54 1.89
C GLY A 675 -5.33 2.06 3.02
N ARG A 676 -4.04 2.25 2.75
CA ARG A 676 -3.06 2.67 3.76
C ARG A 676 -2.44 4.03 3.45
N ILE A 677 -2.40 4.91 4.45
CA ILE A 677 -1.59 6.11 4.45
C ILE A 677 -0.29 5.81 5.18
N ILE A 678 0.78 5.50 4.43
CA ILE A 678 2.09 5.14 4.97
C ILE A 678 2.78 6.41 5.48
N SER A 679 2.65 6.69 6.78
CA SER A 679 3.33 7.81 7.43
C SER A 679 3.94 7.35 8.74
N ARG A 680 5.22 7.69 8.94
CA ARG A 680 6.00 7.44 10.15
C ARG A 680 5.96 8.64 11.10
N THR A 681 5.73 9.83 10.55
CA THR A 681 5.73 11.10 11.30
C THR A 681 4.49 11.93 10.99
N ILE A 682 4.21 12.90 11.85
CA ILE A 682 3.10 13.85 11.66
C ILE A 682 3.29 14.73 10.40
N ASP A 683 4.53 15.02 10.00
CA ASP A 683 4.79 15.83 8.80
C ASP A 683 4.56 15.04 7.51
N GLU A 684 4.94 13.76 7.47
CA GLU A 684 4.58 12.86 6.38
C GLU A 684 3.06 12.71 6.27
N ALA A 685 2.37 12.53 7.41
CA ALA A 685 0.92 12.49 7.47
C ALA A 685 0.28 13.79 6.93
N ARG A 686 0.84 14.95 7.28
CA ARG A 686 0.37 16.25 6.79
C ARG A 686 0.51 16.36 5.27
N ILE A 687 1.65 15.93 4.70
CA ILE A 687 1.86 15.92 3.24
C ILE A 687 0.77 15.11 2.55
N MET A 688 0.48 13.90 3.04
CA MET A 688 -0.54 13.03 2.46
C MET A 688 -1.94 13.65 2.55
N VAL A 689 -2.34 14.17 3.70
CA VAL A 689 -3.66 14.78 3.89
C VAL A 689 -3.80 16.10 3.11
N ASP A 690 -2.74 16.91 3.01
CA ASP A 690 -2.74 18.13 2.19
C ASP A 690 -2.96 17.81 0.72
N LYS A 691 -2.34 16.75 0.20
CA LYS A 691 -2.54 16.31 -1.19
C LYS A 691 -3.97 15.88 -1.45
N ILE A 692 -4.52 15.07 -0.55
CA ILE A 692 -5.90 14.58 -0.62
C ILE A 692 -6.89 15.76 -0.68
N ILE A 693 -6.80 16.67 0.29
CA ILE A 693 -7.71 17.83 0.37
C ILE A 693 -7.56 18.73 -0.85
N ARG A 694 -6.32 19.01 -1.28
CA ARG A 694 -6.04 19.84 -2.45
C ARG A 694 -6.61 19.24 -3.73
N TYR A 695 -6.40 17.94 -3.95
CA TYR A 695 -6.92 17.22 -5.11
C TYR A 695 -8.45 17.32 -5.22
N ASP A 696 -9.14 17.26 -4.08
CA ASP A 696 -10.59 17.29 -4.02
C ASP A 696 -11.18 18.71 -4.16
N THR A 697 -10.49 19.73 -3.64
CA THR A 697 -11.11 21.05 -3.39
C THR A 697 -10.48 22.23 -4.13
N ASP A 698 -9.23 22.14 -4.58
CA ASP A 698 -8.53 23.28 -5.16
C ASP A 698 -8.87 23.40 -6.67
N PRO A 699 -9.46 24.52 -7.13
CA PRO A 699 -9.77 24.75 -8.55
C PRO A 699 -8.54 24.72 -9.46
N LEU A 700 -7.33 24.93 -8.93
CA LEU A 700 -6.08 24.84 -9.70
C LEU A 700 -5.79 23.40 -10.18
N THR A 701 -6.49 22.41 -9.65
CA THR A 701 -6.43 21.02 -10.12
C THR A 701 -7.24 20.78 -11.39
N LEU A 702 -8.07 21.73 -11.84
CA LEU A 702 -8.82 21.62 -13.09
C LEU A 702 -7.87 21.77 -14.28
N GLY A 703 -7.90 20.80 -15.20
CA GLY A 703 -7.05 20.83 -16.39
C GLY A 703 -7.19 19.60 -17.28
N ASP A 704 -6.72 19.74 -18.52
CA ASP A 704 -6.72 18.70 -19.56
C ASP A 704 -5.89 17.47 -19.21
N TRP A 705 -4.99 17.57 -18.22
CA TRP A 705 -4.25 16.44 -17.64
C TRP A 705 -5.17 15.29 -17.18
N ARG A 706 -6.42 15.60 -16.79
CA ARG A 706 -7.45 14.62 -16.40
C ARG A 706 -7.90 13.71 -17.56
N LEU A 707 -7.50 14.01 -18.79
CA LEU A 707 -7.79 13.21 -19.98
C LEU A 707 -6.58 12.42 -20.49
N ASN A 708 -5.44 12.43 -19.80
CA ASN A 708 -4.21 11.80 -20.30
C ASN A 708 -3.82 10.58 -19.45
N ASN A 709 -3.56 9.45 -20.09
CA ASN A 709 -2.96 8.28 -19.46
C ASN A 709 -1.56 8.03 -20.00
N LEU A 710 -0.61 7.73 -19.10
CA LEU A 710 0.74 7.31 -19.44
C LEU A 710 0.88 5.80 -19.23
N PHE A 711 1.29 5.09 -20.29
CA PHE A 711 1.61 3.67 -20.28
C PHE A 711 3.10 3.47 -20.52
N THR A 712 3.77 2.75 -19.62
CA THR A 712 5.21 2.45 -19.69
C THR A 712 5.46 0.96 -19.55
N ALA A 713 6.43 0.45 -20.31
CA ALA A 713 6.76 -0.97 -20.28
C ALA A 713 8.25 -1.21 -20.48
N ASP A 714 8.76 -2.14 -19.69
CA ASP A 714 10.13 -2.67 -19.72
C ASP A 714 10.43 -3.46 -21.01
N ASP A 715 11.70 -3.59 -21.38
CA ASP A 715 12.18 -4.10 -22.67
C ASP A 715 12.64 -5.57 -22.69
N GLU A 716 12.77 -6.18 -21.51
CA GLU A 716 13.25 -7.56 -21.33
C GLU A 716 12.18 -8.65 -21.54
N ASP A 717 12.55 -9.90 -21.25
CA ASP A 717 11.68 -11.09 -21.28
C ASP A 717 10.98 -11.34 -22.61
N GLY A 718 11.69 -11.07 -23.72
CA GLY A 718 11.16 -11.28 -25.07
C GLY A 718 9.97 -10.38 -25.39
N ASN A 719 9.96 -9.15 -24.85
CA ASN A 719 8.92 -8.13 -24.96
C ASN A 719 7.60 -8.45 -24.22
N THR A 720 7.61 -9.36 -23.25
CA THR A 720 6.39 -9.75 -22.51
C THR A 720 5.69 -8.53 -21.89
N HIS A 721 6.44 -7.69 -21.18
CA HIS A 721 5.91 -6.49 -20.53
C HIS A 721 5.37 -5.46 -21.53
N PHE A 722 6.06 -5.28 -22.66
CA PHE A 722 5.61 -4.43 -23.76
C PHE A 722 4.25 -4.88 -24.30
N TYR A 723 4.08 -6.17 -24.63
CA TYR A 723 2.82 -6.66 -25.19
C TYR A 723 1.68 -6.55 -24.18
N ASP A 724 1.93 -6.89 -22.92
CA ASP A 724 0.93 -6.83 -21.86
C ASP A 724 0.44 -5.40 -21.63
N MET A 725 1.36 -4.44 -21.54
CA MET A 725 1.01 -3.03 -21.39
C MET A 725 0.30 -2.47 -22.63
N ASP A 726 0.75 -2.79 -23.84
CA ASP A 726 0.13 -2.30 -25.07
C ASP A 726 -1.29 -2.84 -25.26
N ARG A 727 -1.54 -4.10 -24.89
CA ARG A 727 -2.89 -4.68 -24.86
C ARG A 727 -3.81 -3.95 -23.88
N ILE A 728 -3.31 -3.59 -22.70
CA ILE A 728 -4.08 -2.79 -21.73
C ILE A 728 -4.37 -1.39 -22.29
N ALA A 729 -3.38 -0.76 -22.95
CA ALA A 729 -3.55 0.54 -23.57
C ALA A 729 -4.63 0.49 -24.68
N ILE A 730 -4.57 -0.49 -25.57
CA ILE A 730 -5.60 -0.72 -26.62
C ILE A 730 -6.98 -0.93 -26.00
N PHE A 731 -7.10 -1.83 -25.01
CA PHE A 731 -8.35 -2.06 -24.30
C PHE A 731 -8.92 -0.77 -23.68
N ASN A 732 -8.07 0.03 -23.04
CA ASN A 732 -8.48 1.30 -22.46
C ASN A 732 -8.96 2.29 -23.53
N GLN A 733 -8.31 2.34 -24.69
CA GLN A 733 -8.66 3.25 -25.80
C GLN A 733 -10.00 2.87 -26.43
N GLU A 734 -10.26 1.57 -26.57
CA GLU A 734 -11.51 1.06 -27.11
C GLU A 734 -12.69 1.35 -26.17
N LYS A 735 -12.48 1.15 -24.86
CA LYS A 735 -13.51 1.36 -23.83
C LYS A 735 -13.74 2.84 -23.51
N ASN A 736 -12.69 3.69 -23.55
CA ASN A 736 -12.75 5.08 -23.06
C ASN A 736 -12.12 6.06 -24.05
N LYS A 737 -12.88 6.42 -25.07
CA LYS A 737 -12.40 7.25 -26.18
C LYS A 737 -12.10 8.72 -25.81
N ASN A 738 -12.66 9.22 -24.70
CA ASN A 738 -12.34 10.54 -24.14
C ASN A 738 -10.86 10.67 -23.74
N ILE A 739 -10.19 9.55 -23.45
CA ILE A 739 -8.83 9.54 -22.93
C ILE A 739 -7.81 9.56 -24.06
N ASN A 740 -6.76 10.36 -23.88
CA ASN A 740 -5.57 10.43 -24.71
C ASN A 740 -4.48 9.57 -24.08
N GLN A 741 -3.69 8.89 -24.90
CA GLN A 741 -2.69 7.94 -24.42
C GLN A 741 -1.29 8.35 -24.84
N GLN A 742 -0.37 8.31 -23.88
CA GLN A 742 1.07 8.38 -24.09
C GLN A 742 1.63 6.97 -23.86
N LYS A 743 2.47 6.50 -24.78
CA LYS A 743 3.15 5.20 -24.67
C LYS A 743 4.65 5.41 -24.68
N VAL A 744 5.31 5.05 -23.58
CA VAL A 744 6.76 5.14 -23.38
C VAL A 744 7.27 3.74 -23.10
N TYR A 745 7.51 2.98 -24.17
CA TYR A 745 8.04 1.63 -24.11
C TYR A 745 9.56 1.68 -24.25
N LEU A 746 10.30 1.09 -23.31
CA LEU A 746 11.75 1.28 -23.19
C LEU A 746 12.48 0.96 -24.49
N ASP A 747 12.20 -0.21 -25.08
CA ASP A 747 12.84 -0.67 -26.33
C ASP A 747 12.51 0.22 -27.55
N ALA A 748 11.56 1.16 -27.46
CA ALA A 748 11.33 2.14 -28.53
C ALA A 748 12.33 3.32 -28.52
N TYR A 749 13.17 3.42 -27.49
CA TYR A 749 14.19 4.46 -27.31
C TYR A 749 15.60 3.88 -27.47
N GLU A 750 16.60 4.75 -27.57
CA GLU A 750 18.02 4.34 -27.60
C GLU A 750 18.50 3.92 -26.22
N GLN A 751 19.02 2.70 -26.11
CA GLN A 751 19.79 2.28 -24.96
C GLN A 751 21.23 2.83 -25.08
N VAL A 752 21.76 3.37 -23.99
CA VAL A 752 23.13 3.89 -23.94
C VAL A 752 23.93 3.21 -22.84
N SER A 753 25.15 2.81 -23.20
CA SER A 753 26.07 2.16 -22.27
C SER A 753 26.81 3.20 -21.43
N THR A 754 26.79 3.03 -20.12
CA THR A 754 27.51 3.88 -19.16
C THR A 754 28.42 3.04 -18.28
N PRO A 755 29.43 3.63 -17.60
CA PRO A 755 30.25 2.88 -16.63
C PRO A 755 29.44 2.19 -15.52
N GLY A 756 28.23 2.68 -15.23
CA GLY A 756 27.29 2.06 -14.30
C GLY A 756 26.30 1.10 -14.95
N GLY A 757 26.53 0.60 -16.16
CA GLY A 757 25.61 -0.24 -16.92
C GLY A 757 24.64 0.53 -17.82
N GLU A 758 23.78 -0.19 -18.53
CA GLU A 758 22.88 0.33 -19.56
C GLU A 758 21.81 1.30 -19.01
N ARG A 759 21.46 2.31 -19.82
CA ARG A 759 20.52 3.38 -19.46
C ARG A 759 19.58 3.70 -20.62
N TYR A 760 18.39 4.21 -20.26
CA TYR A 760 17.50 4.92 -21.16
C TYR A 760 17.25 6.36 -20.70
N PRO A 761 18.18 7.32 -20.97
CA PRO A 761 18.02 8.72 -20.56
C PRO A 761 16.75 9.37 -21.13
N GLU A 762 16.43 9.09 -22.40
CA GLU A 762 15.25 9.64 -23.06
C GLU A 762 13.93 9.08 -22.50
N VAL A 763 13.93 7.84 -22.01
CA VAL A 763 12.78 7.27 -21.29
C VAL A 763 12.62 7.98 -19.94
N THR A 764 13.71 8.14 -19.20
CA THR A 764 13.71 8.85 -17.91
C THR A 764 13.18 10.28 -18.09
N LYS A 765 13.63 10.97 -19.15
CA LYS A 765 13.14 12.29 -19.53
C LYS A 765 11.66 12.27 -19.89
N ALA A 766 11.22 11.33 -20.73
CA ALA A 766 9.83 11.23 -21.16
C ALA A 766 8.87 10.99 -19.98
N ILE A 767 9.25 10.15 -19.01
CA ILE A 767 8.47 9.90 -17.78
C ILE A 767 8.37 11.18 -16.96
N ASN A 768 9.50 11.86 -16.69
CA ASN A 768 9.50 13.09 -15.89
C ASN A 768 8.72 14.24 -16.57
N ASP A 769 8.86 14.40 -17.89
CA ASP A 769 8.10 15.37 -18.67
C ASP A 769 6.59 15.08 -18.60
N ALA A 770 6.19 13.81 -18.69
CA ALA A 770 4.79 13.41 -18.60
C ALA A 770 4.23 13.69 -17.19
N ILE A 771 4.97 13.38 -16.12
CA ILE A 771 4.56 13.71 -14.74
C ILE A 771 4.40 15.22 -14.55
N PHE A 772 5.33 16.02 -15.08
CA PHE A 772 5.26 17.47 -15.07
C PHE A 772 4.02 18.01 -15.82
N GLN A 773 3.75 17.48 -17.00
CA GLN A 773 2.58 17.85 -17.80
C GLN A 773 1.27 17.49 -17.10
N GLY A 774 1.27 16.39 -16.36
CA GLY A 774 0.15 15.84 -15.60
C GLY A 774 -0.55 14.72 -16.34
N ASN A 775 -0.91 13.66 -15.61
CA ASN A 775 -1.67 12.52 -16.12
C ASN A 775 -2.79 12.17 -15.15
N PHE A 776 -3.87 11.63 -15.68
CA PHE A 776 -4.95 11.03 -14.90
C PHE A 776 -4.49 9.70 -14.29
N VAL A 777 -3.87 8.84 -15.11
CA VAL A 777 -3.25 7.58 -14.68
C VAL A 777 -1.84 7.45 -15.24
N TYR A 778 -0.93 6.92 -14.42
CA TYR A 778 0.38 6.43 -14.83
C TYR A 778 0.48 4.93 -14.55
N ALA A 779 0.59 4.10 -15.59
CA ALA A 779 0.76 2.66 -15.48
C ALA A 779 2.16 2.20 -15.94
N TYR A 780 2.81 1.38 -15.12
CA TYR A 780 4.10 0.75 -15.40
C TYR A 780 3.99 -0.78 -15.24
N MET A 781 4.61 -1.52 -16.15
CA MET A 781 4.76 -2.97 -16.06
C MET A 781 6.16 -3.39 -16.48
N GLY A 782 6.81 -4.19 -15.64
CA GLY A 782 8.21 -4.55 -15.83
C GLY A 782 8.95 -4.88 -14.54
N HIS A 783 10.26 -4.99 -14.63
CA HIS A 783 11.13 -5.18 -13.49
C HIS A 783 11.22 -3.93 -12.60
N GLY A 784 11.57 -4.14 -11.34
CA GLY A 784 11.62 -3.05 -10.38
C GLY A 784 11.91 -3.58 -8.99
N GLY A 785 12.05 -2.65 -8.06
CA GLY A 785 12.35 -2.95 -6.69
C GLY A 785 12.21 -1.72 -5.80
N PRO A 786 12.63 -1.80 -4.53
CA PRO A 786 12.46 -0.73 -3.57
C PRO A 786 13.21 0.55 -3.94
N THR A 787 14.18 0.51 -4.85
CA THR A 787 14.99 1.67 -5.26
C THR A 787 14.52 2.34 -6.56
N GLY A 788 13.60 1.75 -7.31
CA GLY A 788 13.19 2.29 -8.61
C GLY A 788 12.57 1.29 -9.58
N LEU A 789 12.41 1.72 -10.84
CA LEU A 789 11.84 0.95 -11.95
C LEU A 789 12.90 0.59 -12.99
N ALA A 790 12.78 -0.62 -13.55
CA ALA A 790 13.68 -1.25 -14.53
C ALA A 790 15.15 -1.40 -14.07
N GLN A 791 15.89 -2.33 -14.66
CA GLN A 791 17.31 -2.53 -14.36
C GLN A 791 18.16 -1.34 -14.83
N GLU A 792 17.71 -0.66 -15.88
CA GLU A 792 18.27 0.54 -16.52
C GLU A 792 17.96 1.80 -15.73
N ARG A 793 17.18 1.67 -14.65
CA ARG A 793 16.86 2.69 -13.66
C ARG A 793 16.20 3.94 -14.26
N VAL A 794 15.09 3.71 -14.96
CA VAL A 794 14.32 4.74 -15.66
C VAL A 794 13.49 5.63 -14.73
N LEU A 795 13.35 5.24 -13.46
CA LEU A 795 12.80 6.06 -12.39
C LEU A 795 13.50 5.72 -11.07
N GLN A 796 14.11 6.70 -10.41
CA GLN A 796 14.82 6.54 -9.14
C GLN A 796 14.42 7.62 -8.12
N GLU A 797 14.91 7.48 -6.89
CA GLU A 797 14.71 8.46 -5.82
C GLU A 797 15.01 9.93 -6.22
N PRO A 798 16.15 10.27 -6.86
CA PRO A 798 16.44 11.64 -7.25
C PRO A 798 15.41 12.23 -8.22
N ASP A 799 14.86 11.43 -9.13
CA ASP A 799 13.83 11.85 -10.08
C ASP A 799 12.52 12.18 -9.35
N ILE A 800 12.11 11.28 -8.46
CA ILE A 800 10.86 11.40 -7.69
C ILE A 800 10.89 12.61 -6.77
N LYS A 801 12.04 12.88 -6.12
CA LYS A 801 12.18 14.00 -5.17
C LYS A 801 12.03 15.38 -5.82
N VAL A 802 12.29 15.49 -7.13
CA VAL A 802 12.23 16.77 -7.86
C VAL A 802 10.93 16.97 -8.65
N TRP A 803 9.95 16.07 -8.52
CA TRP A 803 8.61 16.28 -9.06
C TRP A 803 7.90 17.45 -8.38
N ASP A 804 7.28 18.32 -9.19
CA ASP A 804 6.63 19.58 -8.77
C ASP A 804 5.18 19.71 -9.29
N ASN A 805 4.57 18.59 -9.69
CA ASN A 805 3.21 18.47 -10.24
C ASN A 805 2.09 18.59 -9.18
N ILE A 806 2.22 19.57 -8.27
CA ILE A 806 1.41 19.71 -7.04
C ILE A 806 -0.12 19.74 -7.26
N TYR A 807 -0.58 20.12 -8.45
CA TYR A 807 -2.00 20.20 -8.85
C TYR A 807 -2.42 19.16 -9.89
N LYS A 808 -1.52 18.26 -10.31
CA LYS A 808 -1.72 17.33 -11.43
C LYS A 808 -1.20 15.93 -11.10
N MET A 809 -1.72 15.37 -10.01
CA MET A 809 -1.21 14.14 -9.42
C MET A 809 -1.94 12.93 -10.01
N PRO A 810 -1.26 12.02 -10.75
CA PRO A 810 -1.89 10.82 -11.27
C PRO A 810 -2.18 9.79 -10.17
N LEU A 811 -3.14 8.90 -10.43
CA LEU A 811 -3.08 7.55 -9.84
C LEU A 811 -1.94 6.79 -10.51
N MET A 812 -1.02 6.24 -9.73
CA MET A 812 0.06 5.40 -10.25
C MET A 812 -0.26 3.92 -10.04
N ILE A 813 -0.01 3.10 -11.06
CA ILE A 813 -0.22 1.65 -11.06
C ILE A 813 1.11 0.99 -11.44
N THR A 814 1.71 0.23 -10.53
CA THR A 814 3.00 -0.44 -10.75
C THR A 814 2.87 -1.95 -10.64
N ALA A 815 2.86 -2.60 -11.80
CA ALA A 815 2.91 -4.04 -11.99
C ALA A 815 4.37 -4.53 -12.05
N THR A 816 5.04 -4.51 -10.89
CA THR A 816 6.48 -4.82 -10.76
C THR A 816 6.78 -5.56 -9.46
N CYS A 817 8.02 -5.92 -9.15
CA CYS A 817 8.38 -6.54 -7.86
C CYS A 817 8.66 -5.47 -6.81
N THR A 818 8.07 -5.61 -5.61
CA THR A 818 8.54 -4.97 -4.35
C THR A 818 8.80 -3.45 -4.43
N PHE A 819 8.04 -2.70 -5.24
CA PHE A 819 8.22 -1.25 -5.37
C PHE A 819 7.84 -0.50 -4.08
N THR A 820 6.93 -1.09 -3.29
CA THR A 820 6.42 -0.52 -2.04
C THR A 820 6.57 -1.48 -0.86
N SER A 821 7.80 -1.66 -0.37
CA SER A 821 8.12 -2.42 0.86
C SER A 821 7.73 -1.65 2.13
N PHE A 822 6.43 -1.39 2.30
CA PHE A 822 5.89 -0.54 3.37
C PHE A 822 6.03 -1.12 4.79
N ASP A 823 6.26 -2.44 4.89
CA ASP A 823 6.44 -3.21 6.12
C ASP A 823 7.91 -3.38 6.52
N ASP A 824 8.85 -2.92 5.70
CA ASP A 824 10.27 -2.90 6.03
C ASP A 824 10.64 -1.52 6.59
N PRO A 825 10.82 -1.39 7.91
CA PRO A 825 11.09 -0.10 8.51
C PRO A 825 12.53 0.38 8.26
N SER A 826 13.41 -0.46 7.70
CA SER A 826 14.80 -0.10 7.42
C SER A 826 15.00 0.69 6.13
N ILE A 827 13.98 0.74 5.27
CA ILE A 827 14.05 1.40 3.96
C ILE A 827 12.91 2.40 3.77
N THR A 828 13.15 3.42 2.95
CA THR A 828 12.09 4.25 2.37
C THR A 828 12.08 3.94 0.88
N SER A 829 11.11 3.14 0.42
CA SER A 829 11.11 2.71 -0.98
C SER A 829 10.75 3.84 -1.95
N ALA A 830 11.07 3.66 -3.22
CA ALA A 830 10.66 4.53 -4.32
C ALA A 830 9.13 4.71 -4.35
N GLY A 831 8.37 3.63 -4.12
CA GLY A 831 6.92 3.69 -3.94
C GLY A 831 6.50 4.67 -2.83
N ASN A 832 7.08 4.57 -1.63
CA ASN A 832 6.81 5.53 -0.54
C ASN A 832 7.16 6.97 -0.95
N LEU A 833 8.29 7.19 -1.64
CA LEU A 833 8.71 8.51 -2.06
C LEU A 833 7.73 9.17 -3.05
N THR A 834 7.12 8.39 -3.96
CA THR A 834 6.11 8.93 -4.89
C THR A 834 4.90 9.52 -4.16
N LEU A 835 4.54 8.94 -3.01
CA LEU A 835 3.45 9.37 -2.15
C LEU A 835 3.86 10.54 -1.25
N LEU A 836 5.08 10.49 -0.68
CA LEU A 836 5.61 11.50 0.24
C LEU A 836 6.12 12.77 -0.46
N ASN A 837 6.20 12.80 -1.79
CA ASN A 837 6.38 14.05 -2.54
C ASN A 837 5.09 14.90 -2.44
N LYS A 838 5.22 16.23 -2.19
CA LYS A 838 4.09 17.19 -2.09
C LYS A 838 3.21 17.26 -3.34
N GLY A 839 3.78 17.00 -4.51
CA GLY A 839 3.09 16.63 -5.74
C GLY A 839 3.10 15.11 -5.88
N GLY A 840 3.87 14.57 -6.81
CA GLY A 840 3.98 13.13 -7.04
C GLY A 840 2.64 12.52 -7.43
N VAL A 841 2.22 11.45 -6.75
CA VAL A 841 1.01 10.68 -7.09
C VAL A 841 -0.09 10.85 -6.03
N ILE A 842 -1.36 10.85 -6.42
CA ILE A 842 -2.48 11.00 -5.46
C ILE A 842 -2.75 9.70 -4.70
N GLY A 843 -2.49 8.57 -5.34
CA GLY A 843 -2.56 7.23 -4.78
C GLY A 843 -1.69 6.28 -5.60
N LEU A 844 -1.36 5.14 -5.00
CA LEU A 844 -0.50 4.14 -5.59
C LEU A 844 -1.13 2.75 -5.45
N PHE A 845 -1.31 2.11 -6.60
CA PHE A 845 -1.68 0.72 -6.79
C PHE A 845 -0.40 -0.06 -7.07
N SER A 846 0.16 -0.70 -6.05
CA SER A 846 1.49 -1.30 -6.14
C SER A 846 1.58 -2.64 -5.45
N THR A 847 2.54 -3.43 -5.91
CA THR A 847 2.99 -4.66 -5.28
C THR A 847 3.92 -4.40 -4.10
N VAL A 848 4.02 -5.38 -3.21
CA VAL A 848 4.87 -5.33 -2.00
C VAL A 848 5.92 -6.44 -1.90
N ARG A 849 5.81 -7.46 -2.73
CA ARG A 849 6.73 -8.60 -2.84
C ARG A 849 6.82 -9.07 -4.31
N PRO A 850 7.68 -10.04 -4.64
CA PRO A 850 7.78 -10.58 -6.00
C PRO A 850 6.45 -11.13 -6.52
N VAL A 851 6.19 -10.89 -7.82
CA VAL A 851 4.93 -11.19 -8.50
C VAL A 851 5.19 -11.75 -9.90
N TYR A 852 4.18 -12.38 -10.50
CA TYR A 852 4.22 -12.94 -11.85
C TYR A 852 3.67 -11.94 -12.88
N ALA A 853 4.37 -11.80 -14.01
CA ALA A 853 4.07 -10.81 -15.05
C ALA A 853 2.65 -10.95 -15.64
N ASP A 854 2.23 -12.17 -15.95
CA ASP A 854 0.90 -12.45 -16.51
C ASP A 854 -0.23 -12.16 -15.51
N ALA A 855 -0.05 -12.48 -14.22
CA ALA A 855 -1.00 -12.18 -13.17
C ALA A 855 -1.12 -10.65 -12.96
N ASN A 856 -0.01 -9.93 -13.12
CA ASN A 856 -0.03 -8.48 -13.13
C ASN A 856 -0.82 -7.92 -14.32
N TYR A 857 -0.70 -8.52 -15.51
CA TYR A 857 -1.52 -8.13 -16.65
C TYR A 857 -3.02 -8.31 -16.39
N ILE A 858 -3.44 -9.47 -15.86
CA ILE A 858 -4.88 -9.72 -15.60
C ILE A 858 -5.41 -8.69 -14.61
N LEU A 859 -4.73 -8.50 -13.47
CA LEU A 859 -5.18 -7.56 -12.45
C LEU A 859 -5.18 -6.12 -12.96
N THR A 860 -4.13 -5.69 -13.67
CA THR A 860 -4.03 -4.33 -14.20
C THR A 860 -5.11 -4.06 -15.24
N ARG A 861 -5.37 -5.02 -16.15
CA ARG A 861 -6.48 -4.95 -17.10
C ARG A 861 -7.82 -4.82 -16.37
N ASP A 862 -8.05 -5.60 -15.32
CA ASP A 862 -9.29 -5.53 -14.53
C ASP A 862 -9.42 -4.22 -13.75
N VAL A 863 -8.31 -3.62 -13.30
CA VAL A 863 -8.32 -2.25 -12.77
C VAL A 863 -8.81 -1.27 -13.85
N PHE A 864 -8.27 -1.31 -15.06
CA PHE A 864 -8.74 -0.45 -16.16
C PHE A 864 -10.18 -0.75 -16.60
N ASP A 865 -10.65 -1.98 -16.41
CA ASP A 865 -12.05 -2.37 -16.62
C ASP A 865 -12.97 -1.70 -15.59
N GLN A 866 -12.54 -1.55 -14.34
CA GLN A 866 -13.33 -0.88 -13.29
C GLN A 866 -13.16 0.65 -13.28
N LEU A 867 -12.01 1.15 -13.73
CA LEU A 867 -11.58 2.54 -13.56
C LEU A 867 -12.57 3.59 -14.06
N TYR A 868 -13.34 3.34 -15.12
CA TYR A 868 -14.25 4.34 -15.71
C TYR A 868 -15.73 3.99 -15.50
N ASN A 869 -16.03 2.94 -14.73
CA ASN A 869 -17.41 2.52 -14.50
C ASN A 869 -18.16 3.58 -13.67
N ILE A 870 -19.43 3.79 -14.04
CA ILE A 870 -20.37 4.66 -13.33
C ILE A 870 -21.52 3.81 -12.83
N GLU A 871 -21.80 3.88 -11.54
CA GLU A 871 -22.92 3.18 -10.90
C GLU A 871 -23.79 4.16 -10.15
N ASN A 872 -25.10 4.11 -10.40
CA ASN A 872 -26.08 5.04 -9.79
C ASN A 872 -25.66 6.52 -9.95
N GLY A 873 -25.06 6.86 -11.10
CA GLY A 873 -24.60 8.21 -11.42
C GLY A 873 -23.30 8.64 -10.72
N LYS A 874 -22.55 7.73 -10.09
CA LYS A 874 -21.27 8.02 -9.44
C LYS A 874 -20.15 7.12 -9.95
N HIS A 875 -18.95 7.70 -10.09
CA HIS A 875 -17.74 6.91 -10.29
C HIS A 875 -17.36 6.13 -9.03
N LEU A 876 -16.69 5.00 -9.22
CA LEU A 876 -16.13 4.22 -8.13
C LEU A 876 -14.98 4.96 -7.44
N THR A 877 -14.84 4.76 -6.13
CA THR A 877 -13.64 5.18 -5.39
C THR A 877 -12.43 4.33 -5.75
N MET A 878 -11.21 4.81 -5.49
CA MET A 878 -9.97 4.04 -5.70
C MET A 878 -10.02 2.69 -4.98
N GLY A 879 -10.55 2.66 -3.76
CA GLY A 879 -10.71 1.44 -2.99
C GLY A 879 -11.67 0.44 -3.66
N GLU A 880 -12.81 0.90 -4.17
CA GLU A 880 -13.78 0.05 -4.88
C GLU A 880 -13.22 -0.47 -6.21
N ILE A 881 -12.48 0.35 -6.95
CA ILE A 881 -11.83 -0.05 -8.21
C ILE A 881 -10.92 -1.25 -7.97
N LEU A 882 -9.99 -1.15 -7.01
CA LEU A 882 -9.04 -2.22 -6.73
C LEU A 882 -9.73 -3.46 -6.14
N THR A 883 -10.66 -3.27 -5.22
CA THR A 883 -11.41 -4.37 -4.57
C THR A 883 -12.15 -5.23 -5.61
N ARG A 884 -12.88 -4.59 -6.53
CA ARG A 884 -13.63 -5.29 -7.58
C ARG A 884 -12.72 -5.96 -8.60
N ALA A 885 -11.62 -5.30 -8.98
CA ALA A 885 -10.62 -5.89 -9.86
C ALA A 885 -10.03 -7.18 -9.25
N LYS A 886 -9.71 -7.17 -7.95
CA LYS A 886 -9.26 -8.36 -7.22
C LYS A 886 -10.33 -9.43 -7.14
N ASN A 887 -11.56 -9.09 -6.73
CA ASN A 887 -12.65 -10.06 -6.57
C ASN A 887 -13.00 -10.79 -7.88
N LYS A 888 -12.79 -10.13 -9.04
CA LYS A 888 -12.96 -10.74 -10.37
C LYS A 888 -11.90 -11.81 -10.69
N ASN A 889 -10.71 -11.72 -10.09
CA ASN A 889 -9.62 -12.67 -10.28
C ASN A 889 -9.72 -13.91 -9.37
N GLY A 890 -10.75 -14.00 -8.54
CA GLY A 890 -10.80 -14.95 -7.44
C GLY A 890 -9.80 -14.59 -6.34
N SER A 891 -9.60 -15.50 -5.38
CA SER A 891 -8.48 -15.37 -4.45
C SER A 891 -7.23 -15.78 -5.22
N SER A 892 -6.23 -14.90 -5.35
CA SER A 892 -4.93 -15.22 -5.95
C SER A 892 -3.82 -14.67 -5.08
N GLU A 893 -2.80 -15.47 -4.79
CA GLU A 893 -1.63 -15.04 -4.02
C GLU A 893 -1.00 -13.76 -4.60
N ASN A 894 -0.84 -13.69 -5.93
CA ASN A 894 -0.33 -12.52 -6.63
C ASN A 894 -1.21 -11.28 -6.41
N THR A 895 -2.54 -11.45 -6.40
CA THR A 895 -3.47 -10.33 -6.18
C THR A 895 -3.43 -9.80 -4.75
N ARG A 896 -3.10 -10.64 -3.77
CA ARG A 896 -2.96 -10.25 -2.34
C ARG A 896 -1.71 -9.43 -2.06
N LYS A 897 -0.71 -9.49 -2.93
CA LYS A 897 0.49 -8.65 -2.87
C LYS A 897 0.28 -7.25 -3.43
N PHE A 898 -0.84 -6.97 -4.08
CA PHE A 898 -1.11 -5.71 -4.75
C PHE A 898 -2.02 -4.85 -3.87
N MET A 899 -1.62 -3.65 -3.44
CA MET A 899 -2.37 -2.86 -2.44
C MET A 899 -2.63 -1.43 -2.89
N LEU A 900 -3.61 -0.81 -2.22
CA LEU A 900 -3.84 0.63 -2.32
C LEU A 900 -3.09 1.35 -1.19
N PHE A 901 -2.13 2.17 -1.60
CA PHE A 901 -1.51 3.16 -0.75
C PHE A 901 -2.11 4.54 -1.07
N GLY A 902 -2.94 5.02 -0.16
CA GLY A 902 -3.81 6.18 -0.34
C GLY A 902 -5.14 6.01 0.40
N ASP A 903 -6.05 6.94 0.15
CA ASP A 903 -7.38 6.93 0.76
C ASP A 903 -8.36 6.06 -0.06
N PRO A 904 -8.88 4.95 0.49
CA PRO A 904 -9.79 4.05 -0.21
C PRO A 904 -11.14 4.69 -0.55
N SER A 905 -11.53 5.76 0.15
CA SER A 905 -12.81 6.45 -0.05
C SER A 905 -12.74 7.59 -1.07
N GLN A 906 -11.55 7.89 -1.59
CA GLN A 906 -11.35 8.95 -2.57
C GLN A 906 -11.72 8.51 -3.99
N THR A 907 -12.47 9.33 -4.72
CA THR A 907 -12.67 9.21 -6.17
C THR A 907 -11.58 9.96 -6.92
N LEU A 908 -11.17 9.47 -8.09
CA LEU A 908 -10.28 10.23 -8.97
C LEU A 908 -10.99 11.45 -9.58
N ALA A 909 -10.22 12.38 -10.13
CA ALA A 909 -10.71 13.63 -10.73
C ALA A 909 -11.32 13.42 -12.12
N TYR A 910 -12.41 12.64 -12.20
CA TYR A 910 -13.19 12.50 -13.43
C TYR A 910 -13.89 13.81 -13.78
N PRO A 911 -13.93 14.19 -15.07
CA PRO A 911 -14.77 15.29 -15.54
C PRO A 911 -16.24 15.06 -15.20
N LYS A 912 -16.92 16.08 -14.66
CA LYS A 912 -18.31 15.94 -14.17
C LYS A 912 -19.38 16.09 -15.25
N LEU A 913 -19.06 16.77 -16.35
CA LEU A 913 -19.98 17.11 -17.45
C LEU A 913 -19.42 16.60 -18.79
N GLU A 914 -20.21 16.73 -19.86
CA GLU A 914 -19.81 16.33 -21.21
C GLU A 914 -19.68 17.56 -22.13
N ASN A 915 -18.69 17.54 -23.02
CA ASN A 915 -18.55 18.50 -24.12
C ASN A 915 -19.11 17.86 -25.40
N GLU A 916 -20.28 18.33 -25.81
CA GLU A 916 -20.89 17.91 -27.07
C GLU A 916 -20.40 18.78 -28.21
N ILE A 917 -19.90 18.15 -29.27
CA ILE A 917 -19.55 18.82 -30.51
C ILE A 917 -20.80 18.82 -31.40
N LEU A 918 -21.21 19.99 -31.90
CA LEU A 918 -22.41 20.13 -32.73
C LEU A 918 -22.07 20.07 -34.22
N SER A 919 -20.99 20.71 -34.63
CA SER A 919 -20.61 20.78 -36.05
C SER A 919 -19.12 21.04 -36.28
N ILE A 920 -18.61 20.52 -37.39
CA ILE A 920 -17.30 20.84 -37.96
C ILE A 920 -17.54 21.47 -39.34
N ASN A 921 -17.00 22.67 -39.59
CA ASN A 921 -17.24 23.47 -40.80
C ASN A 921 -18.74 23.67 -41.11
N ASP A 922 -19.51 23.97 -40.07
CA ASP A 922 -20.98 24.14 -40.11
C ASP A 922 -21.75 22.89 -40.62
N LYS A 923 -21.10 21.73 -40.71
CA LYS A 923 -21.72 20.43 -40.96
C LYS A 923 -21.94 19.66 -39.66
N PRO A 924 -23.16 19.19 -39.36
CA PRO A 924 -23.43 18.34 -38.21
C PRO A 924 -22.64 17.02 -38.26
N LEU A 925 -22.19 16.54 -37.11
CA LEU A 925 -21.48 15.25 -36.98
C LEU A 925 -22.33 14.04 -37.39
N SER A 926 -23.65 14.17 -37.44
CA SER A 926 -24.54 13.10 -37.93
C SER A 926 -24.44 12.85 -39.43
N GLN A 927 -23.78 13.73 -40.19
CA GLN A 927 -23.52 13.56 -41.63
C GLN A 927 -22.24 12.74 -41.86
N SER A 928 -21.95 12.37 -43.11
CA SER A 928 -20.70 11.67 -43.46
C SER A 928 -19.46 12.49 -43.04
N PRO A 929 -18.40 11.85 -42.52
CA PRO A 929 -17.19 12.53 -42.06
C PRO A 929 -16.61 13.47 -43.12
N ASP A 930 -16.37 14.74 -42.77
CA ASP A 930 -15.67 15.67 -43.65
C ASP A 930 -14.17 15.35 -43.68
N THR A 931 -13.50 15.73 -44.77
CA THR A 931 -12.04 15.62 -44.88
C THR A 931 -11.39 16.97 -44.59
N LEU A 932 -10.60 17.05 -43.52
CA LEU A 932 -9.78 18.19 -43.18
C LEU A 932 -8.44 18.10 -43.91
N ARG A 933 -8.16 19.08 -44.76
CA ARG A 933 -6.98 19.13 -45.64
C ARG A 933 -5.97 20.14 -45.13
N ALA A 934 -4.70 19.95 -45.46
CA ALA A 934 -3.66 20.93 -45.16
C ALA A 934 -4.01 22.34 -45.69
N LEU A 935 -3.68 23.37 -44.91
CA LEU A 935 -3.96 24.79 -45.14
C LEU A 935 -5.47 25.16 -45.17
N GLN A 936 -6.35 24.23 -44.79
CA GLN A 936 -7.77 24.53 -44.61
C GLN A 936 -8.00 25.22 -43.27
N THR A 937 -8.76 26.32 -43.27
CA THR A 937 -9.37 26.86 -42.04
C THR A 937 -10.53 25.96 -41.61
N VAL A 938 -10.50 25.52 -40.36
CA VAL A 938 -11.49 24.63 -39.75
C VAL A 938 -12.20 25.38 -38.63
N LYS A 939 -13.52 25.23 -38.58
CA LYS A 939 -14.38 25.82 -37.55
C LYS A 939 -15.10 24.72 -36.77
N VAL A 940 -15.02 24.75 -35.44
CA VAL A 940 -15.67 23.76 -34.56
C VAL A 940 -16.59 24.50 -33.59
N LYS A 941 -17.82 23.98 -33.42
CA LYS A 941 -18.82 24.51 -32.48
C LYS A 941 -19.36 23.41 -31.61
N GLY A 942 -19.69 23.74 -30.36
CA GLY A 942 -20.31 22.80 -29.45
C GLY A 942 -20.85 23.46 -28.19
N ARG A 943 -21.17 22.62 -27.21
CA ARG A 943 -21.77 23.04 -25.94
C ARG A 943 -21.42 22.10 -24.80
N VAL A 944 -21.50 22.61 -23.58
CA VAL A 944 -21.37 21.85 -22.33
C VAL A 944 -22.75 21.34 -21.93
N ILE A 945 -22.86 20.03 -21.69
CA ILE A 945 -24.10 19.36 -21.32
C ILE A 945 -23.93 18.54 -20.02
N GLN A 946 -25.03 18.33 -19.32
CA GLN A 946 -25.13 17.32 -18.28
C GLN A 946 -25.10 15.91 -18.90
N PRO A 947 -24.68 14.89 -18.14
CA PRO A 947 -24.96 13.50 -18.49
C PRO A 947 -26.47 13.33 -18.74
N GLY A 948 -26.86 13.05 -19.99
CA GLY A 948 -28.26 13.01 -20.43
C GLY A 948 -28.69 14.14 -21.40
N GLY A 949 -27.80 15.07 -21.77
CA GLY A 949 -27.97 15.92 -22.96
C GLY A 949 -28.46 17.36 -22.73
N ASN A 950 -28.83 17.74 -21.51
CA ASN A 950 -29.28 19.10 -21.22
C ASN A 950 -28.10 20.07 -21.14
N ILE A 951 -28.21 21.22 -21.80
CA ILE A 951 -27.18 22.28 -21.74
C ILE A 951 -27.03 22.85 -20.32
N VAL A 952 -25.78 23.12 -19.93
CA VAL A 952 -25.44 23.82 -18.68
C VAL A 952 -25.26 25.30 -18.99
N SER A 953 -26.37 26.04 -19.04
CA SER A 953 -26.40 27.43 -19.53
C SER A 953 -25.70 28.45 -18.62
N ASP A 954 -25.32 28.08 -17.39
CA ASP A 954 -24.57 28.93 -16.46
C ASP A 954 -23.05 28.62 -16.48
N PHE A 955 -22.61 27.67 -17.32
CA PHE A 955 -21.20 27.34 -17.46
C PHE A 955 -20.46 28.44 -18.23
N ASN A 956 -19.59 29.16 -17.52
CA ASN A 956 -18.73 30.20 -18.07
C ASN A 956 -17.28 29.92 -17.69
N GLY A 957 -16.38 29.82 -18.67
CA GLY A 957 -15.01 29.42 -18.42
C GLY A 957 -14.17 29.22 -19.68
N ILE A 958 -13.27 28.24 -19.65
CA ILE A 958 -12.29 28.00 -20.72
C ILE A 958 -12.42 26.56 -21.19
N LEU A 959 -12.43 26.37 -22.50
CA LEU A 959 -12.27 25.09 -23.17
C LEU A 959 -10.87 25.01 -23.79
N ASN A 960 -10.16 23.94 -23.48
CA ASN A 960 -8.91 23.53 -24.10
C ASN A 960 -9.21 22.43 -25.13
N ALA A 961 -8.78 22.64 -26.37
CA ALA A 961 -8.94 21.72 -27.48
C ALA A 961 -7.57 21.19 -27.93
N THR A 962 -7.45 19.87 -28.05
CA THR A 962 -6.31 19.21 -28.69
C THR A 962 -6.82 18.39 -29.87
N ILE A 963 -6.31 18.69 -31.07
CA ILE A 963 -6.68 18.04 -32.31
C ILE A 963 -5.48 17.21 -32.72
N PHE A 964 -5.66 15.90 -32.86
CA PHE A 964 -4.65 14.96 -33.28
C PHE A 964 -4.81 14.61 -34.76
N ASP A 965 -3.66 14.39 -35.42
CA ASP A 965 -3.60 13.71 -36.71
C ASP A 965 -3.95 12.22 -36.50
N LYS A 966 -3.97 11.46 -37.58
CA LYS A 966 -4.16 10.01 -37.56
C LYS A 966 -3.08 9.30 -36.76
N GLU A 967 -3.45 8.12 -36.28
CA GLU A 967 -2.57 7.20 -35.59
C GLU A 967 -1.37 6.81 -36.48
N ILE A 968 -0.20 6.66 -35.86
CA ILE A 968 1.02 6.18 -36.52
C ILE A 968 1.49 4.87 -35.90
N THR A 969 2.20 4.07 -36.68
CA THR A 969 2.86 2.86 -36.20
C THR A 969 4.33 3.14 -35.90
N LEU A 970 4.74 2.88 -34.66
CA LEU A 970 6.14 2.91 -34.23
C LEU A 970 6.67 1.48 -34.07
N LYS A 971 8.00 1.35 -33.97
CA LYS A 971 8.67 0.07 -33.77
C LYS A 971 9.63 0.14 -32.60
N THR A 972 9.73 -0.96 -31.87
CA THR A 972 10.83 -1.18 -30.92
C THR A 972 12.14 -1.45 -31.67
N ARG A 973 13.28 -1.24 -31.01
CA ARG A 973 14.61 -1.19 -31.63
C ARG A 973 15.40 -2.49 -31.44
N ARG A 974 14.95 -3.40 -30.57
CA ARG A 974 15.69 -4.60 -30.18
C ARG A 974 17.09 -4.19 -29.67
N ASN A 975 17.12 -3.33 -28.66
CA ASN A 975 18.37 -2.94 -28.02
C ASN A 975 19.05 -4.15 -27.37
N ASP A 976 18.26 -5.08 -26.82
CA ASP A 976 18.76 -6.31 -26.22
C ASP A 976 18.62 -7.55 -27.12
N PRO A 977 19.57 -8.52 -27.07
CA PRO A 977 19.53 -9.73 -27.88
C PRO A 977 18.28 -10.59 -27.66
N GLY A 978 17.74 -10.56 -26.43
CA GLY A 978 16.55 -11.30 -25.99
C GLY A 978 15.22 -10.68 -26.46
N SER A 979 15.24 -9.43 -26.89
CA SER A 979 14.05 -8.68 -27.33
C SER A 979 13.75 -8.89 -28.82
N ASN A 980 12.55 -8.48 -29.25
CA ASN A 980 12.10 -8.59 -30.64
C ASN A 980 11.70 -7.22 -31.21
N VAL A 981 11.93 -6.98 -32.50
CA VAL A 981 11.37 -5.80 -33.17
C VAL A 981 9.85 -5.96 -33.27
N SER A 982 9.11 -5.11 -32.57
CA SER A 982 7.65 -5.16 -32.48
C SER A 982 7.04 -3.82 -32.88
N SER A 983 5.86 -3.85 -33.48
CA SER A 983 5.15 -2.64 -33.88
C SER A 983 4.01 -2.34 -32.90
N PHE A 984 3.77 -1.06 -32.63
CA PHE A 984 2.61 -0.60 -31.85
C PHE A 984 2.09 0.70 -32.46
N ASN A 985 0.81 0.96 -32.25
CA ASN A 985 0.18 2.17 -32.74
C ASN A 985 0.06 3.22 -31.63
N ILE A 986 0.20 4.50 -32.00
CA ILE A 986 0.05 5.63 -31.10
C ILE A 986 -0.45 6.86 -31.86
N GLN A 987 -1.38 7.59 -31.26
CA GLN A 987 -1.89 8.86 -31.76
C GLN A 987 -1.27 10.04 -30.99
N LYS A 988 -0.02 10.39 -31.32
CA LYS A 988 0.76 11.42 -30.60
C LYS A 988 0.91 12.76 -31.34
N ASN A 989 0.62 12.79 -32.64
CA ASN A 989 0.89 13.96 -33.48
C ASN A 989 -0.25 14.97 -33.36
N ILE A 990 0.06 16.19 -32.90
CA ILE A 990 -0.93 17.24 -32.62
C ILE A 990 -1.01 18.22 -33.79
N ILE A 991 -2.18 18.34 -34.43
CA ILE A 991 -2.47 19.33 -35.47
C ILE A 991 -2.63 20.73 -34.87
N PHE A 992 -3.37 20.82 -33.76
CA PHE A 992 -3.71 22.08 -33.13
C PHE A 992 -3.91 21.86 -31.63
N LYS A 993 -3.41 22.79 -30.82
CA LYS A 993 -3.66 22.87 -29.37
C LYS A 993 -4.05 24.31 -29.04
N GLY A 994 -5.29 24.48 -28.58
CA GLY A 994 -5.94 25.79 -28.48
C GLY A 994 -6.79 25.97 -27.24
N SER A 995 -7.03 27.22 -26.84
CA SER A 995 -7.97 27.57 -25.77
C SER A 995 -9.02 28.58 -26.25
N THR A 996 -10.29 28.37 -25.94
CA THR A 996 -11.41 29.27 -26.26
C THR A 996 -12.29 29.49 -25.04
N GLU A 997 -13.01 30.60 -25.02
CA GLU A 997 -14.00 30.93 -24.00
C GLU A 997 -15.26 30.08 -24.18
N VAL A 998 -15.78 29.58 -23.06
CA VAL A 998 -17.13 29.00 -22.98
C VAL A 998 -18.02 30.05 -22.34
N LYS A 999 -19.10 30.41 -23.02
CA LYS A 999 -20.08 31.37 -22.53
C LYS A 999 -21.47 30.78 -22.59
N ASP A 1000 -22.18 30.83 -21.47
CA ASP A 1000 -23.52 30.28 -21.31
C ASP A 1000 -23.62 28.80 -21.78
N GLY A 1001 -22.56 28.03 -21.52
CA GLY A 1001 -22.42 26.64 -21.96
C GLY A 1001 -22.13 26.46 -23.45
N ILE A 1002 -21.95 27.52 -24.25
CA ILE A 1002 -21.66 27.45 -25.69
C ILE A 1002 -20.20 27.83 -25.95
N TRP A 1003 -19.58 27.16 -26.91
CA TRP A 1003 -18.21 27.47 -27.33
C TRP A 1003 -18.02 27.31 -28.85
N GLU A 1004 -17.07 28.07 -29.37
CA GLU A 1004 -16.68 28.07 -30.78
C GLU A 1004 -15.19 28.38 -30.88
N PHE A 1005 -14.47 27.72 -31.80
CA PHE A 1005 -13.11 28.09 -32.14
C PHE A 1005 -12.79 27.76 -33.60
N SER A 1006 -11.69 28.32 -34.10
CA SER A 1006 -11.19 28.06 -35.44
C SER A 1006 -9.67 27.93 -35.44
N PHE A 1007 -9.14 27.15 -36.38
CA PHE A 1007 -7.71 26.92 -36.55
C PHE A 1007 -7.42 26.61 -38.03
N ILE A 1008 -6.15 26.63 -38.42
CA ILE A 1008 -5.72 26.23 -39.76
C ILE A 1008 -4.96 24.90 -39.65
N ILE A 1009 -5.22 23.97 -40.56
CA ILE A 1009 -4.48 22.71 -40.62
C ILE A 1009 -3.05 22.98 -41.11
N PRO A 1010 -2.00 22.59 -40.37
CA PRO A 1010 -0.60 22.74 -40.80
C PRO A 1010 -0.30 22.06 -42.13
N LYS A 1011 0.62 22.64 -42.90
CA LYS A 1011 1.12 22.07 -44.14
C LYS A 1011 1.77 20.70 -43.94
N ASP A 1012 2.35 20.51 -42.75
CA ASP A 1012 3.11 19.33 -42.33
C ASP A 1012 2.26 18.15 -41.82
N ILE A 1013 0.94 18.18 -42.00
CA ILE A 1013 0.16 16.96 -41.74
C ILE A 1013 0.61 15.82 -42.65
N ASN A 1014 0.40 14.58 -42.21
CA ASN A 1014 0.57 13.46 -43.11
C ASN A 1014 -0.56 13.49 -44.17
N TYR A 1015 -0.22 13.51 -45.46
CA TYR A 1015 -1.21 13.62 -46.54
C TYR A 1015 -2.02 12.34 -46.80
N SER A 1016 -1.61 11.19 -46.26
CA SER A 1016 -2.44 9.99 -46.29
C SER A 1016 -3.74 10.22 -45.54
N PHE A 1017 -4.85 9.71 -46.08
CA PHE A 1017 -6.15 9.83 -45.44
C PHE A 1017 -6.26 8.86 -44.25
N GLY A 1018 -6.68 9.37 -43.09
CA GLY A 1018 -6.97 8.56 -41.91
C GLY A 1018 -7.82 9.35 -40.90
N ALA A 1019 -8.41 8.66 -39.93
CA ALA A 1019 -9.22 9.29 -38.90
C ALA A 1019 -8.36 10.14 -37.97
N GLY A 1020 -8.75 11.41 -37.77
CA GLY A 1020 -8.16 12.26 -36.73
C GLY A 1020 -8.91 12.11 -35.41
N LYS A 1021 -8.49 12.85 -34.38
CA LYS A 1021 -9.23 12.93 -33.10
C LYS A 1021 -9.27 14.37 -32.59
N ILE A 1022 -10.43 14.84 -32.14
CA ILE A 1022 -10.54 16.05 -31.31
C ILE A 1022 -10.75 15.59 -29.87
N SER A 1023 -9.98 16.13 -28.93
CA SER A 1023 -10.13 15.96 -27.48
C SER A 1023 -10.38 17.33 -26.85
N LEU A 1024 -11.42 17.43 -26.01
CA LEU A 1024 -11.91 18.68 -25.45
C LEU A 1024 -12.01 18.58 -23.94
N TYR A 1025 -11.40 19.53 -23.23
CA TYR A 1025 -11.55 19.69 -21.79
C TYR A 1025 -12.01 21.11 -21.49
N ALA A 1026 -13.14 21.29 -20.82
CA ALA A 1026 -13.62 22.59 -20.38
C ALA A 1026 -13.65 22.68 -18.86
N SER A 1027 -13.42 23.87 -18.31
CA SER A 1027 -13.59 24.15 -16.87
C SER A 1027 -14.21 25.52 -16.66
N ASN A 1028 -15.05 25.64 -15.62
CA ASN A 1028 -15.59 26.93 -15.16
C ASN A 1028 -14.62 27.68 -14.24
N LEU A 1029 -13.39 27.17 -14.08
CA LEU A 1029 -12.33 27.68 -13.19
C LEU A 1029 -12.70 27.72 -11.70
N LYS A 1030 -13.74 26.97 -11.31
CA LYS A 1030 -14.24 26.88 -9.92
C LYS A 1030 -14.32 25.43 -9.48
N ASP A 1031 -15.32 24.69 -9.97
CA ASP A 1031 -15.73 23.40 -9.41
C ASP A 1031 -16.33 22.42 -10.43
N LEU A 1032 -16.61 22.87 -11.66
CA LEU A 1032 -17.17 22.08 -12.74
C LEU A 1032 -16.22 22.04 -13.93
N ASP A 1033 -16.13 20.86 -14.51
CA ASP A 1033 -15.42 20.58 -15.75
C ASP A 1033 -16.20 19.63 -16.65
N ALA A 1034 -15.84 19.63 -17.93
CA ALA A 1034 -16.47 18.83 -18.95
C ALA A 1034 -15.43 18.18 -19.86
N ALA A 1035 -15.72 16.97 -20.34
CA ALA A 1035 -14.89 16.27 -21.31
C ALA A 1035 -15.67 15.83 -22.53
N GLY A 1036 -15.02 15.81 -23.69
CA GLY A 1036 -15.62 15.32 -24.92
C GLY A 1036 -14.58 14.99 -25.97
N TYR A 1037 -14.99 14.20 -26.96
CA TYR A 1037 -14.14 13.84 -28.07
C TYR A 1037 -14.96 13.64 -29.36
N THR A 1038 -14.28 13.63 -30.50
CA THR A 1038 -14.79 12.99 -31.72
C THR A 1038 -13.64 12.49 -32.57
N ASP A 1039 -13.83 11.33 -33.20
CA ASP A 1039 -12.98 10.76 -34.25
C ASP A 1039 -13.72 10.70 -35.61
N HIS A 1040 -14.89 11.35 -35.71
CA HIS A 1040 -15.77 11.32 -36.88
C HIS A 1040 -15.37 12.37 -37.94
N PHE A 1041 -14.09 12.38 -38.30
CA PHE A 1041 -13.55 13.19 -39.40
C PHE A 1041 -12.25 12.57 -39.93
N ILE A 1042 -11.95 12.86 -41.20
CA ILE A 1042 -10.73 12.37 -41.85
C ILE A 1042 -9.72 13.51 -41.97
N VAL A 1043 -8.45 13.24 -41.70
CA VAL A 1043 -7.33 14.14 -41.96
C VAL A 1043 -6.53 13.57 -43.13
N GLY A 1044 -6.27 14.40 -44.15
CA GLY A 1044 -5.42 14.04 -45.28
C GLY A 1044 -5.58 14.94 -46.49
N GLY A 1045 -4.68 14.80 -47.45
CA GLY A 1045 -4.63 15.62 -48.65
C GLY A 1045 -4.27 17.09 -48.40
N PHE A 1046 -4.28 17.87 -49.49
CA PHE A 1046 -3.85 19.26 -49.52
C PHE A 1046 -4.88 20.12 -50.26
N LYS A 1047 -5.08 21.37 -49.83
CA LYS A 1047 -5.98 22.32 -50.49
C LYS A 1047 -5.20 23.16 -51.53
N SER A 1048 -5.47 22.95 -52.82
CA SER A 1048 -4.65 23.45 -53.95
C SER A 1048 -4.60 24.97 -54.15
N ASP A 1049 -5.55 25.74 -53.64
CA ASP A 1049 -5.84 27.10 -54.15
C ASP A 1049 -5.51 28.25 -53.19
N THR A 1050 -4.54 28.10 -52.28
CA THR A 1050 -4.29 29.12 -51.25
C THR A 1050 -2.92 29.79 -51.40
N LEU A 1051 -2.88 30.95 -52.05
CA LEU A 1051 -1.78 31.91 -51.93
C LEU A 1051 -1.98 32.68 -50.62
N LEU A 1052 -1.31 32.23 -49.56
CA LEU A 1052 -1.27 32.95 -48.29
C LEU A 1052 -0.17 34.02 -48.38
N ASN A 1053 -0.50 35.26 -47.98
CA ASN A 1053 0.54 36.26 -47.70
C ASN A 1053 1.16 35.86 -46.36
N ASP A 1054 2.38 35.35 -46.41
CA ASP A 1054 2.98 34.55 -45.36
C ASP A 1054 4.28 35.21 -44.89
N GLN A 1055 4.35 35.58 -43.62
CA GLN A 1055 5.52 36.18 -42.97
C GLN A 1055 6.03 35.20 -41.91
N PRO A 1056 7.35 35.13 -41.64
CA PRO A 1056 7.84 34.25 -40.59
C PRO A 1056 7.30 34.61 -39.20
N PRO A 1057 7.17 33.62 -38.29
CA PRO A 1057 6.77 33.86 -36.91
C PRO A 1057 7.66 34.88 -36.21
N VAL A 1058 7.04 35.73 -35.40
CA VAL A 1058 7.76 36.63 -34.49
C VAL A 1058 7.95 35.90 -33.15
N VAL A 1059 9.21 35.69 -32.76
CA VAL A 1059 9.59 35.08 -31.46
C VAL A 1059 10.12 36.19 -30.54
N ASN A 1060 9.49 36.38 -29.40
CA ASN A 1060 10.00 37.24 -28.32
C ASN A 1060 10.45 36.34 -27.15
N LEU A 1061 11.74 36.36 -26.83
CA LEU A 1061 12.38 35.41 -25.92
C LEU A 1061 12.87 36.06 -24.63
N PHE A 1062 12.59 35.41 -23.51
CA PHE A 1062 12.87 35.88 -22.15
C PHE A 1062 13.23 34.72 -21.21
N MET A 1063 13.63 35.04 -19.98
CA MET A 1063 13.86 34.09 -18.88
C MET A 1063 12.92 34.38 -17.71
N ASN A 1064 12.22 33.36 -17.20
CA ASN A 1064 11.15 33.40 -16.20
C ASN A 1064 9.91 34.21 -16.58
N ASN A 1065 10.06 35.48 -16.97
CA ASN A 1065 8.96 36.38 -17.33
C ASN A 1065 9.41 37.41 -18.39
N ASP A 1066 8.49 38.23 -18.88
CA ASP A 1066 8.77 39.24 -19.92
C ASP A 1066 9.53 40.49 -19.45
N GLN A 1067 9.96 40.53 -18.18
CA GLN A 1067 10.81 41.60 -17.64
C GLN A 1067 12.30 41.30 -17.81
N PHE A 1068 12.67 40.08 -18.20
CA PHE A 1068 14.06 39.72 -18.45
C PHE A 1068 14.64 40.53 -19.62
N ALA A 1069 15.85 41.05 -19.43
CA ALA A 1069 16.58 41.77 -20.46
C ALA A 1069 17.79 40.94 -20.94
N ASN A 1070 18.04 40.96 -22.24
CA ASN A 1070 19.17 40.27 -22.85
C ASN A 1070 20.51 40.60 -22.14
N GLY A 1071 21.30 39.57 -21.86
CA GLY A 1071 22.54 39.60 -21.07
C GLY A 1071 22.33 39.67 -19.55
N GLY A 1072 21.09 39.55 -19.06
CA GLY A 1072 20.75 39.58 -17.64
C GLY A 1072 21.22 38.34 -16.86
N ILE A 1073 21.05 38.37 -15.54
CA ILE A 1073 21.42 37.25 -14.67
C ILE A 1073 20.29 36.23 -14.50
N THR A 1074 20.65 34.99 -14.18
CA THR A 1074 19.73 33.93 -13.75
C THR A 1074 20.31 33.12 -12.58
N ASP A 1075 19.52 32.24 -11.99
CA ASP A 1075 20.01 31.12 -11.17
C ASP A 1075 20.35 29.91 -12.05
N GLU A 1076 20.68 28.77 -11.43
CA GLU A 1076 21.01 27.51 -12.10
C GLU A 1076 19.78 26.77 -12.68
N ASN A 1077 18.55 27.19 -12.34
CA ASN A 1077 17.29 26.53 -12.71
C ASN A 1077 16.22 27.50 -13.27
N PRO A 1078 16.54 28.35 -14.27
CA PRO A 1078 15.59 29.31 -14.82
C PRO A 1078 14.53 28.63 -15.71
N LYS A 1079 13.50 29.37 -16.10
CA LYS A 1079 12.51 28.95 -17.10
C LYS A 1079 12.73 29.70 -18.41
N ILE A 1080 12.72 28.99 -19.54
CA ILE A 1080 12.54 29.60 -20.86
C ILE A 1080 11.13 30.18 -20.90
N PHE A 1081 10.99 31.43 -21.31
CA PHE A 1081 9.69 32.06 -21.57
C PHE A 1081 9.71 32.72 -22.94
N ALA A 1082 8.88 32.23 -23.87
CA ALA A 1082 8.78 32.77 -25.22
C ALA A 1082 7.35 33.15 -25.56
N LYS A 1083 7.14 34.34 -26.14
CA LYS A 1083 5.87 34.77 -26.74
C LYS A 1083 6.01 34.73 -28.26
N ILE A 1084 5.15 33.97 -28.93
CA ILE A 1084 5.27 33.67 -30.36
C ILE A 1084 3.97 34.08 -31.06
N SER A 1085 4.06 34.74 -32.21
CA SER A 1085 2.89 35.14 -32.99
C SER A 1085 3.12 35.04 -34.50
N ASP A 1086 2.10 34.61 -35.24
CA ASP A 1086 2.10 34.44 -36.68
C ASP A 1086 0.68 34.60 -37.27
N ASP A 1087 0.55 35.12 -38.50
CA ASP A 1087 -0.76 35.37 -39.11
C ASP A 1087 -1.56 34.11 -39.46
N LEU A 1088 -0.87 33.00 -39.71
CA LEU A 1088 -1.44 31.68 -40.00
C LEU A 1088 -1.48 30.80 -38.77
N GLY A 1089 -0.63 31.08 -37.78
CA GLY A 1089 -0.51 30.36 -36.53
C GLY A 1089 0.79 29.58 -36.44
N ILE A 1090 1.04 28.98 -35.28
CA ILE A 1090 2.31 28.31 -35.00
C ILE A 1090 2.20 26.83 -35.29
N ASN A 1091 3.15 26.29 -36.06
CA ASN A 1091 3.25 24.87 -36.31
C ASN A 1091 3.89 24.17 -35.10
N ILE A 1092 3.09 23.34 -34.45
CA ILE A 1092 3.49 22.52 -33.29
C ILE A 1092 3.36 21.02 -33.59
N THR A 1093 3.21 20.64 -34.88
CA THR A 1093 2.90 19.25 -35.27
C THR A 1093 4.01 18.26 -35.01
N GLY A 1094 5.27 18.68 -35.20
CA GLY A 1094 6.44 17.81 -35.11
C GLY A 1094 6.44 16.64 -36.10
N ASN A 1095 5.62 16.72 -37.16
CA ASN A 1095 5.51 15.67 -38.18
C ASN A 1095 6.60 15.75 -39.25
N SER A 1096 7.08 16.96 -39.53
CA SER A 1096 8.12 17.21 -40.53
C SER A 1096 9.47 17.38 -39.83
N ILE A 1097 10.45 16.60 -40.30
CA ILE A 1097 11.83 16.70 -39.84
C ILE A 1097 12.30 18.15 -39.96
N GLY A 1098 12.72 18.73 -38.84
CA GLY A 1098 13.31 20.07 -38.78
C GLY A 1098 12.33 21.22 -38.59
N HIS A 1099 11.02 20.98 -38.47
CA HIS A 1099 10.01 22.03 -38.22
C HIS A 1099 9.47 22.04 -36.78
N ASP A 1100 10.19 21.45 -35.83
CA ASP A 1100 9.84 21.54 -34.41
C ASP A 1100 10.07 22.94 -33.84
N LEU A 1101 9.24 23.31 -32.85
CA LEU A 1101 9.49 24.44 -31.98
C LEU A 1101 10.62 24.03 -31.02
N THR A 1102 11.80 24.65 -31.15
CA THR A 1102 13.01 24.19 -30.45
C THR A 1102 13.69 25.29 -29.65
N ALA A 1103 14.35 24.90 -28.57
CA ALA A 1103 15.31 25.71 -27.83
C ALA A 1103 16.71 25.07 -27.88
N ILE A 1104 17.74 25.88 -28.11
CA ILE A 1104 19.15 25.45 -28.11
C ILE A 1104 19.91 26.29 -27.09
N ILE A 1105 20.58 25.62 -26.16
CA ILE A 1105 21.48 26.23 -25.18
C ILE A 1105 22.92 26.09 -25.67
N ASP A 1106 23.71 27.15 -25.54
CA ASP A 1106 25.16 27.19 -25.85
C ASP A 1106 25.53 26.63 -27.23
N GLN A 1107 24.66 26.88 -28.22
CA GLN A 1107 24.84 26.41 -29.59
C GLN A 1107 24.93 24.87 -29.73
N ASN A 1108 24.50 24.12 -28.71
CA ASN A 1108 24.46 22.66 -28.77
C ASN A 1108 23.29 22.16 -29.64
N SER A 1109 23.43 22.32 -30.94
CA SER A 1109 22.43 21.89 -31.93
C SER A 1109 22.28 20.37 -32.03
N GLN A 1110 23.14 19.60 -31.37
CA GLN A 1110 23.05 18.13 -31.30
C GLN A 1110 22.02 17.67 -30.26
N SER A 1111 21.59 18.56 -29.36
CA SER A 1111 20.61 18.24 -28.31
C SER A 1111 19.58 19.38 -28.15
N PRO A 1112 18.75 19.65 -29.18
CA PRO A 1112 17.72 20.67 -29.08
C PRO A 1112 16.60 20.24 -28.11
N ILE A 1113 16.12 21.18 -27.31
CA ILE A 1113 14.94 20.99 -26.46
C ILE A 1113 13.70 21.17 -27.33
N ILE A 1114 12.88 20.13 -27.46
CA ILE A 1114 11.61 20.19 -28.20
C ILE A 1114 10.53 20.80 -27.30
N LEU A 1115 9.93 21.91 -27.76
CA LEU A 1115 9.01 22.75 -27.01
C LEU A 1115 7.55 22.64 -27.46
N ASN A 1116 7.24 21.85 -28.50
CA ASN A 1116 5.90 21.76 -29.10
C ASN A 1116 4.80 21.51 -28.06
N ASN A 1117 5.03 20.58 -27.12
CA ASN A 1117 4.07 20.22 -26.07
C ASN A 1117 3.92 21.28 -24.96
N TYR A 1118 4.84 22.25 -24.90
CA TYR A 1118 4.87 23.35 -23.93
C TYR A 1118 4.25 24.64 -24.49
N PHE A 1119 3.93 24.69 -25.79
CA PHE A 1119 3.21 25.81 -26.40
C PHE A 1119 1.75 25.83 -25.96
N LYS A 1120 1.28 27.02 -25.58
CA LYS A 1120 -0.11 27.31 -25.27
C LYS A 1120 -0.58 28.49 -26.10
N SER A 1121 -1.64 28.29 -26.88
CA SER A 1121 -2.28 29.40 -27.60
C SER A 1121 -2.81 30.44 -26.62
N LYS A 1122 -2.82 31.70 -27.03
CA LYS A 1122 -3.54 32.75 -26.34
C LYS A 1122 -5.05 32.48 -26.39
N LEU A 1123 -5.77 32.82 -25.32
CA LEU A 1123 -7.22 32.63 -25.24
C LEU A 1123 -7.93 33.29 -26.44
N ASN A 1124 -8.80 32.54 -27.11
CA ASN A 1124 -9.57 32.95 -28.30
C ASN A 1124 -8.70 33.29 -29.53
N ASP A 1125 -7.41 32.98 -29.53
CA ASP A 1125 -6.49 33.37 -30.58
C ASP A 1125 -5.51 32.25 -30.95
N PHE A 1126 -5.72 31.61 -32.10
CA PHE A 1126 -4.85 30.56 -32.63
C PHE A 1126 -3.55 31.11 -33.26
N LYS A 1127 -3.45 32.43 -33.44
CA LYS A 1127 -2.33 33.09 -34.12
C LYS A 1127 -1.17 33.43 -33.18
N SER A 1128 -1.41 33.45 -31.88
CA SER A 1128 -0.39 33.78 -30.90
C SER A 1128 -0.43 32.85 -29.70
N GLY A 1129 0.69 32.73 -29.00
CA GLY A 1129 0.80 31.88 -27.82
C GLY A 1129 2.10 32.08 -27.08
N GLU A 1130 2.27 31.28 -26.05
CA GLU A 1130 3.45 31.31 -25.19
C GLU A 1130 4.01 29.91 -24.93
N VAL A 1131 5.30 29.84 -24.67
CA VAL A 1131 6.02 28.63 -24.24
C VAL A 1131 6.64 28.92 -22.89
N THR A 1132 6.49 27.99 -21.95
CA THR A 1132 7.26 27.98 -20.70
C THR A 1132 7.91 26.62 -20.50
N TYR A 1133 9.24 26.58 -20.33
CA TYR A 1133 9.99 25.34 -20.12
C TYR A 1133 11.03 25.50 -18.99
N PRO A 1134 11.02 24.66 -17.94
CA PRO A 1134 11.99 24.74 -16.86
C PRO A 1134 13.35 24.14 -17.27
N LEU A 1135 14.42 24.91 -17.09
CA LEU A 1135 15.80 24.43 -17.16
C LEU A 1135 16.28 24.02 -15.76
N LYS A 1136 17.24 23.10 -15.71
CA LYS A 1136 17.82 22.61 -14.46
C LYS A 1136 19.33 22.46 -14.57
N ASN A 1137 20.03 22.71 -13.46
CA ASN A 1137 21.47 22.47 -13.28
C ASN A 1137 22.36 23.13 -14.34
N LEU A 1138 22.05 24.37 -14.74
CA LEU A 1138 22.94 25.14 -15.59
C LEU A 1138 24.25 25.46 -14.85
N ALA A 1139 25.37 25.32 -15.55
CA ALA A 1139 26.67 25.67 -15.00
C ALA A 1139 26.75 27.18 -14.70
N SER A 1140 27.54 27.60 -13.72
CA SER A 1140 27.75 29.03 -13.51
C SER A 1140 28.59 29.62 -14.64
N GLY A 1141 28.16 30.76 -15.19
CA GLY A 1141 28.84 31.43 -16.29
C GLY A 1141 27.88 32.00 -17.34
N LYS A 1142 28.44 32.40 -18.48
CA LYS A 1142 27.68 32.93 -19.61
C LYS A 1142 27.08 31.81 -20.44
N HIS A 1143 25.82 31.97 -20.81
CA HIS A 1143 25.07 31.06 -21.65
C HIS A 1143 24.34 31.80 -22.77
N THR A 1144 24.01 31.08 -23.84
CA THR A 1144 23.16 31.58 -24.93
C THR A 1144 21.92 30.70 -25.07
N LEU A 1145 20.76 31.28 -25.36
CA LEU A 1145 19.53 30.57 -25.67
C LEU A 1145 18.97 31.06 -27.00
N THR A 1146 18.79 30.15 -27.94
CA THR A 1146 18.09 30.39 -29.21
C THR A 1146 16.78 29.62 -29.21
N VAL A 1147 15.66 30.29 -29.52
CA VAL A 1147 14.37 29.64 -29.78
C VAL A 1147 13.99 29.82 -31.25
N THR A 1148 13.64 28.73 -31.91
CA THR A 1148 13.23 28.67 -33.32
C THR A 1148 11.82 28.14 -33.42
N ALA A 1149 10.94 28.88 -34.12
CA ALA A 1149 9.54 28.56 -34.34
C ALA A 1149 9.20 28.54 -35.84
N TRP A 1150 8.17 27.78 -36.20
CA TRP A 1150 7.70 27.66 -37.58
C TRP A 1150 6.22 28.04 -37.68
N ASP A 1151 5.83 28.69 -38.76
CA ASP A 1151 4.41 28.90 -39.07
C ASP A 1151 3.79 27.65 -39.72
N ILE A 1152 2.47 27.68 -39.91
CA ILE A 1152 1.66 26.62 -40.51
C ILE A 1152 2.01 26.34 -41.98
N SER A 1153 2.69 27.26 -42.69
CA SER A 1153 3.15 27.12 -44.08
C SER A 1153 4.64 26.82 -44.24
N ASN A 1154 5.35 26.61 -43.11
CA ASN A 1154 6.76 26.27 -42.96
C ASN A 1154 7.74 27.42 -43.21
N LYS A 1155 7.45 28.67 -42.81
CA LYS A 1155 8.50 29.69 -42.62
C LYS A 1155 9.03 29.66 -41.21
N MET A 1156 10.31 30.01 -41.09
CA MET A 1156 11.07 29.95 -39.85
C MET A 1156 11.29 31.34 -39.27
N GLY A 1157 10.94 31.51 -38.00
CA GLY A 1157 11.29 32.64 -37.15
C GLY A 1157 12.18 32.20 -36.00
N SER A 1158 13.11 33.05 -35.55
CA SER A 1158 13.94 32.74 -34.37
C SER A 1158 14.30 33.98 -33.57
N ALA A 1159 14.61 33.78 -32.29
CA ALA A 1159 15.18 34.79 -31.41
C ALA A 1159 16.31 34.19 -30.57
N ASN A 1160 17.30 35.01 -30.25
CA ASN A 1160 18.45 34.61 -29.43
C ASN A 1160 18.66 35.62 -28.29
N ILE A 1161 18.94 35.11 -27.09
CA ILE A 1161 19.34 35.89 -25.93
C ILE A 1161 20.62 35.31 -25.30
N GLU A 1162 21.37 36.16 -24.62
CA GLU A 1162 22.48 35.81 -23.74
C GLU A 1162 22.04 35.99 -22.28
N PHE A 1163 22.59 35.18 -21.37
CA PHE A 1163 22.34 35.31 -19.94
C PHE A 1163 23.52 34.79 -19.11
N ASN A 1164 23.59 35.17 -17.83
CA ASN A 1164 24.68 34.77 -16.95
C ASN A 1164 24.15 34.08 -15.68
N VAL A 1165 24.47 32.79 -15.54
CA VAL A 1165 24.05 31.95 -14.41
C VAL A 1165 24.95 32.21 -13.20
N LEU A 1166 24.34 32.65 -12.10
CA LEU A 1166 25.00 32.87 -10.83
C LEU A 1166 24.68 31.74 -9.85
N ASN A 1167 25.68 31.35 -9.05
CA ASN A 1167 25.47 30.37 -7.99
C ASN A 1167 24.45 30.91 -6.95
N LYS A 1168 23.47 30.10 -6.54
CA LYS A 1168 22.44 30.48 -5.55
C LYS A 1168 23.02 31.05 -4.24
N ASP A 1169 24.21 30.58 -3.83
CA ASP A 1169 24.87 30.98 -2.59
C ASP A 1169 25.61 32.33 -2.73
N ALA A 1170 25.80 32.81 -3.96
CA ALA A 1170 26.50 34.05 -4.29
C ALA A 1170 25.51 35.16 -4.66
N VAL A 1171 24.70 35.61 -3.69
CA VAL A 1171 23.68 36.66 -3.86
C VAL A 1171 24.25 37.88 -4.58
N SER A 1172 23.62 38.29 -5.68
CA SER A 1172 23.98 39.50 -6.42
C SER A 1172 22.86 40.54 -6.46
N ILE A 1173 23.28 41.80 -6.52
CA ILE A 1173 22.45 42.96 -6.88
C ILE A 1173 23.19 43.67 -8.00
N ASP A 1174 22.73 43.46 -9.23
CA ASP A 1174 23.37 43.96 -10.45
C ASP A 1174 22.46 44.92 -11.22
N ARG A 1175 23.03 45.62 -12.20
CA ARG A 1175 22.31 46.51 -13.13
C ARG A 1175 21.34 47.44 -12.40
N ILE A 1176 21.87 48.17 -11.43
CA ILE A 1176 21.11 49.11 -10.60
C ILE A 1176 21.01 50.44 -11.34
N TYR A 1177 19.79 50.94 -11.55
CA TYR A 1177 19.57 52.28 -12.09
C TYR A 1177 18.18 52.78 -11.71
N ASN A 1178 17.96 54.08 -11.89
CA ASN A 1178 16.65 54.70 -11.77
C ASN A 1178 16.26 55.35 -13.10
N TYR A 1179 14.97 55.34 -13.46
CA TYR A 1179 14.47 55.96 -14.68
C TYR A 1179 13.10 56.64 -14.45
N PRO A 1180 12.87 57.86 -14.97
CA PRO A 1180 13.86 58.75 -15.60
C PRO A 1180 14.96 59.20 -14.62
N ASN A 1181 16.16 59.48 -15.15
CA ASN A 1181 17.29 60.08 -14.42
C ASN A 1181 18.11 60.95 -15.42
N PRO A 1182 18.12 62.28 -15.31
CA PRO A 1182 17.47 63.08 -14.27
C PRO A 1182 15.94 63.03 -14.29
N PHE A 1183 15.30 63.39 -13.18
CA PHE A 1183 13.84 63.50 -13.09
C PHE A 1183 13.37 64.73 -12.33
N SER A 1184 12.12 65.14 -12.58
CA SER A 1184 11.48 66.30 -11.95
C SER A 1184 10.35 65.94 -10.98
N LYS A 1185 9.51 64.96 -11.33
CA LYS A 1185 8.32 64.58 -10.54
C LYS A 1185 8.35 63.18 -9.95
N HIS A 1186 8.93 62.22 -10.68
CA HIS A 1186 9.01 60.83 -10.22
C HIS A 1186 10.17 60.11 -10.91
N THR A 1187 10.68 59.08 -10.25
CA THR A 1187 11.62 58.11 -10.81
C THR A 1187 11.27 56.73 -10.28
N GLN A 1188 11.68 55.68 -10.98
CA GLN A 1188 11.52 54.31 -10.55
C GLN A 1188 12.89 53.65 -10.44
N PHE A 1189 13.15 52.98 -9.31
CA PHE A 1189 14.34 52.17 -9.13
C PHE A 1189 14.14 50.77 -9.71
N GLN A 1190 15.21 50.24 -10.31
CA GLN A 1190 15.25 48.87 -10.81
C GLN A 1190 16.64 48.27 -10.63
N PHE A 1191 16.67 46.96 -10.43
CA PHE A 1191 17.90 46.18 -10.29
C PHE A 1191 17.63 44.71 -10.63
N GLU A 1192 18.68 43.94 -10.86
CA GLU A 1192 18.62 42.50 -11.05
C GLU A 1192 19.14 41.76 -9.81
N THR A 1193 18.52 40.63 -9.47
CA THR A 1193 18.98 39.71 -8.41
C THR A 1193 18.73 38.25 -8.79
N ASN A 1194 19.61 37.33 -8.37
CA ASN A 1194 19.46 35.89 -8.59
C ASN A 1194 18.60 35.19 -7.53
N TRP A 1195 17.99 35.93 -6.60
CA TRP A 1195 17.01 35.41 -5.66
C TRP A 1195 15.59 35.62 -6.15
N THR A 1196 14.94 34.51 -6.52
CA THR A 1196 13.54 34.48 -6.96
C THR A 1196 12.77 33.43 -6.16
N GLY A 1197 11.45 33.55 -6.06
CA GLY A 1197 10.59 32.60 -5.35
C GLY A 1197 10.61 32.68 -3.81
N ILE A 1198 11.47 33.54 -3.22
CA ILE A 1198 11.51 33.80 -1.77
C ILE A 1198 11.05 35.22 -1.42
N PRO A 1199 10.38 35.44 -0.27
CA PRO A 1199 10.06 36.79 0.19
C PRO A 1199 11.32 37.62 0.48
N LEU A 1200 11.45 38.77 -0.16
CA LEU A 1200 12.53 39.74 0.01
C LEU A 1200 12.01 41.03 0.62
N GLU A 1201 12.73 41.57 1.60
CA GLU A 1201 12.59 42.94 2.06
C GLU A 1201 13.66 43.83 1.41
N ILE A 1202 13.21 44.73 0.54
CA ILE A 1202 14.05 45.66 -0.21
C ILE A 1202 14.00 47.02 0.48
N ASN A 1203 15.16 47.57 0.79
CA ASN A 1203 15.34 48.89 1.38
C ASN A 1203 16.22 49.75 0.47
N ILE A 1204 15.68 50.85 -0.05
CA ILE A 1204 16.40 51.83 -0.86
C ILE A 1204 16.69 53.05 0.01
N TYR A 1205 17.96 53.31 0.26
CA TYR A 1205 18.43 54.45 1.04
C TYR A 1205 18.90 55.54 0.09
N ILE A 1206 18.30 56.71 0.15
CA ILE A 1206 18.66 57.87 -0.68
C ILE A 1206 19.31 58.91 0.20
N GLN A 1207 20.46 59.43 -0.21
CA GLN A 1207 21.32 60.31 0.58
C GLN A 1207 21.83 61.49 -0.26
N THR A 1208 22.17 62.59 0.40
CA THR A 1208 22.96 63.67 -0.22
C THR A 1208 24.37 63.19 -0.55
N ILE A 1209 25.13 63.92 -1.39
CA ILE A 1209 26.55 63.65 -1.63
C ILE A 1209 27.43 63.68 -0.36
N THR A 1210 26.95 64.31 0.72
CA THR A 1210 27.61 64.34 2.04
C THR A 1210 27.22 63.17 2.94
N GLY A 1211 26.40 62.22 2.46
CA GLY A 1211 25.98 61.03 3.21
C GLY A 1211 24.77 61.23 4.12
N LYS A 1212 24.10 62.38 4.10
CA LYS A 1212 22.89 62.61 4.89
C LYS A 1212 21.71 61.85 4.27
N LEU A 1213 21.10 60.93 5.02
CA LEU A 1213 19.87 60.22 4.61
C LEU A 1213 18.71 61.19 4.43
N VAL A 1214 18.03 61.08 3.28
CA VAL A 1214 16.88 61.90 2.91
C VAL A 1214 15.61 61.09 2.70
N LYS A 1215 15.72 59.83 2.26
CA LYS A 1215 14.56 58.95 2.06
C LYS A 1215 14.94 57.50 2.30
N THR A 1216 14.03 56.75 2.92
CA THR A 1216 14.06 55.29 2.91
C THR A 1216 12.80 54.75 2.24
N ILE A 1217 12.97 53.86 1.26
CA ILE A 1217 11.86 53.16 0.61
C ILE A 1217 11.97 51.68 0.98
N THR A 1218 10.97 51.16 1.68
CA THR A 1218 10.91 49.75 2.07
C THR A 1218 9.79 49.05 1.31
N LYS A 1219 10.09 47.94 0.64
CA LYS A 1219 9.10 47.11 -0.06
C LYS A 1219 9.35 45.64 0.21
N ARG A 1220 8.29 44.89 0.50
CA ARG A 1220 8.33 43.43 0.60
C ARG A 1220 7.71 42.83 -0.65
N ILE A 1221 8.47 41.99 -1.35
CA ILE A 1221 8.02 41.31 -2.57
C ILE A 1221 8.53 39.88 -2.57
N THR A 1222 7.83 38.99 -3.26
CA THR A 1222 8.36 37.68 -3.65
C THR A 1222 8.61 37.73 -5.15
N PRO A 1223 9.86 37.89 -5.61
CA PRO A 1223 10.15 38.02 -7.03
C PRO A 1223 9.77 36.76 -7.80
N ASP A 1224 9.12 36.91 -8.94
CA ASP A 1224 8.81 35.83 -9.90
C ASP A 1224 9.78 35.80 -11.09
N GLY A 1225 10.77 36.70 -11.11
CA GLY A 1225 11.84 36.79 -12.10
C GLY A 1225 13.04 37.57 -11.58
N TYR A 1226 14.10 37.64 -12.39
CA TYR A 1226 15.40 38.16 -11.96
C TYR A 1226 15.51 39.67 -11.92
N ARG A 1227 14.56 40.39 -12.51
CA ARG A 1227 14.56 41.85 -12.56
C ARG A 1227 13.45 42.42 -11.69
N ILE A 1228 13.83 43.26 -10.73
CA ILE A 1228 12.89 43.97 -9.88
C ILE A 1228 12.64 45.35 -10.47
N THR A 1229 11.37 45.67 -10.69
CA THR A 1229 10.88 46.97 -11.16
C THR A 1229 9.81 47.51 -10.21
N ASN A 1230 9.14 48.62 -10.56
CA ASN A 1230 8.03 49.17 -9.78
C ASN A 1230 8.40 49.59 -8.35
N LEU A 1231 9.62 50.12 -8.17
CA LEU A 1231 10.06 50.75 -6.92
C LEU A 1231 10.01 52.27 -7.10
N ASP A 1232 8.80 52.83 -7.01
CA ASP A 1232 8.55 54.22 -7.35
C ASP A 1232 8.98 55.19 -6.25
N TRP A 1233 9.44 56.37 -6.66
CA TRP A 1233 9.72 57.50 -5.79
C TRP A 1233 9.26 58.81 -6.42
N ASP A 1234 8.61 59.64 -5.62
CA ASP A 1234 8.05 60.95 -6.00
C ASP A 1234 9.04 62.11 -5.80
N GLY A 1235 10.30 61.83 -5.44
CA GLY A 1235 11.31 62.87 -5.23
C GLY A 1235 11.13 63.68 -3.94
N LYS A 1236 10.37 63.17 -2.97
CA LYS A 1236 10.19 63.77 -1.64
C LYS A 1236 10.99 63.04 -0.57
N ASP A 1237 11.26 63.71 0.55
CA ASP A 1237 11.91 63.10 1.70
C ASP A 1237 10.96 62.22 2.55
N ASP A 1238 11.44 61.70 3.68
CA ASP A 1238 10.60 60.92 4.62
C ASP A 1238 9.48 61.73 5.30
N PHE A 1239 9.54 63.06 5.26
CA PHE A 1239 8.51 63.96 5.82
C PHE A 1239 7.57 64.54 4.75
N GLY A 1240 7.72 64.11 3.49
CA GLY A 1240 6.88 64.58 2.37
C GLY A 1240 7.27 65.96 1.82
N SER A 1241 8.47 66.47 2.16
CA SER A 1241 8.99 67.74 1.64
C SER A 1241 9.73 67.54 0.31
N ASP A 1242 9.69 68.57 -0.53
CA ASP A 1242 10.43 68.58 -1.79
C ASP A 1242 11.95 68.65 -1.55
N LEU A 1243 12.70 67.74 -2.19
CA LEU A 1243 14.14 67.83 -2.25
C LEU A 1243 14.62 68.88 -3.25
N ALA A 1244 15.73 69.55 -2.94
CA ALA A 1244 16.36 70.54 -3.81
C ALA A 1244 17.00 69.89 -5.06
N ASN A 1245 17.10 70.67 -6.14
CA ASN A 1245 17.80 70.26 -7.36
C ASN A 1245 19.25 69.92 -7.07
N GLY A 1246 19.72 68.80 -7.60
CA GLY A 1246 21.09 68.35 -7.37
C GLY A 1246 21.28 66.85 -7.48
N VAL A 1247 22.54 66.45 -7.32
CA VAL A 1247 22.96 65.05 -7.31
C VAL A 1247 22.74 64.47 -5.91
N TYR A 1248 22.07 63.32 -5.87
CA TYR A 1248 21.95 62.47 -4.70
C TYR A 1248 22.55 61.11 -5.02
N VAL A 1249 22.80 60.32 -3.99
CA VAL A 1249 23.26 58.95 -4.11
C VAL A 1249 22.24 58.01 -3.49
N TYR A 1250 22.15 56.79 -3.99
CA TYR A 1250 21.28 55.77 -3.40
C TYR A 1250 21.95 54.40 -3.34
N GLN A 1251 21.50 53.60 -2.38
CA GLN A 1251 21.95 52.22 -2.19
C GLN A 1251 20.76 51.33 -1.90
N ILE A 1252 20.73 50.15 -2.52
CA ILE A 1252 19.71 49.14 -2.33
C ILE A 1252 20.25 48.07 -1.38
N LYS A 1253 19.46 47.67 -0.39
CA LYS A 1253 19.73 46.52 0.48
C LYS A 1253 18.56 45.55 0.39
N ILE A 1254 18.86 44.27 0.19
CA ILE A 1254 17.85 43.20 0.21
C ILE A 1254 18.13 42.27 1.38
N ASN A 1255 17.07 41.85 2.05
CA ASN A 1255 17.09 40.84 3.11
C ASN A 1255 16.13 39.71 2.71
N GLY A 1256 16.59 38.46 2.77
CA GLY A 1256 15.78 37.27 2.50
C GLY A 1256 16.12 36.14 3.48
N GLU A 1257 15.20 35.22 3.69
CA GLU A 1257 15.42 34.01 4.48
C GLU A 1257 15.63 32.83 3.53
N LEU A 1258 16.78 32.17 3.64
CA LEU A 1258 17.13 30.97 2.88
C LEU A 1258 17.60 29.90 3.87
N ASP A 1259 17.01 28.72 3.82
CA ASP A 1259 17.34 27.58 4.70
C ASP A 1259 17.34 27.93 6.21
N GLY A 1260 16.45 28.85 6.63
CA GLY A 1260 16.32 29.31 8.01
C GLY A 1260 17.31 30.41 8.44
N GLU A 1261 18.19 30.84 7.53
CA GLU A 1261 19.14 31.94 7.77
C GLU A 1261 18.70 33.24 7.08
N ILE A 1262 18.77 34.37 7.80
CA ILE A 1262 18.54 35.69 7.22
C ILE A 1262 19.83 36.18 6.56
N ILE A 1263 19.84 36.18 5.24
CA ILE A 1263 20.97 36.66 4.44
C ILE A 1263 20.68 38.09 3.96
N LYS A 1264 21.67 38.97 4.08
CA LYS A 1264 21.58 40.40 3.72
C LYS A 1264 22.59 40.75 2.65
N LYS A 1265 22.15 41.44 1.59
CA LYS A 1265 23.04 41.93 0.53
C LYS A 1265 22.84 43.42 0.30
N GLN A 1266 23.93 44.12 -0.01
CA GLN A 1266 23.92 45.56 -0.31
C GLN A 1266 24.50 45.79 -1.70
N SER A 1267 23.91 46.75 -2.41
CA SER A 1267 24.30 47.14 -3.75
C SER A 1267 25.51 48.09 -3.72
N LYS A 1268 26.10 48.35 -4.89
CA LYS A 1268 26.94 49.54 -5.08
C LYS A 1268 26.09 50.81 -4.92
N ILE A 1269 26.76 51.92 -4.59
CA ILE A 1269 26.12 53.24 -4.50
C ILE A 1269 26.00 53.81 -5.92
N GLU A 1270 24.80 54.21 -6.29
CA GLU A 1270 24.51 54.82 -7.60
C GLU A 1270 24.07 56.29 -7.45
N LYS A 1271 24.16 57.06 -8.53
CA LYS A 1271 23.83 58.49 -8.54
C LYS A 1271 22.48 58.75 -9.20
N LEU A 1272 21.71 59.64 -8.61
CA LEU A 1272 20.50 60.18 -9.21
C LEU A 1272 20.54 61.72 -9.22
N LEU A 1273 19.88 62.33 -10.20
CA LEU A 1273 19.84 63.78 -10.38
C LEU A 1273 18.38 64.27 -10.37
N ILE A 1274 18.08 65.19 -9.45
CA ILE A 1274 16.77 65.85 -9.36
C ILE A 1274 16.83 67.19 -10.09
N LEU A 1275 15.90 67.43 -11.01
CA LEU A 1275 15.70 68.66 -11.78
C LEU A 1275 14.23 69.11 -11.68
N LYS A 1276 13.86 69.78 -10.59
CA LYS A 1276 12.55 70.42 -10.39
C LYS A 1276 12.47 71.78 -11.05
#